data_AF-Q9NVI1-F1
#
_entry.id   AF-Q9NVI1-F1
#
_cell.length_a   1.000
_cell.length_b   1.000
_cell.length_c   1.000
_cell.angle_alpha   90.00
_cell.angle_beta   90.00
_cell.angle_gamma   90.00
#
_symmetry.space_group_name_H-M   'P 1'
#
loop_
_entity.id
_entity.type
_entity.pdbx_description
1 polymer ?
#
loop_
_entity_poly.entity_id
_entity_poly.type
_entity_poly.pdbx_seq_one_letter_code
_entity_poly.pdbx_strand_id
1 'polypeptide(L)'
;MDQKILSLAAEKTADKLQEFLQTLREGDLTNLLQNQAVKGKVAGALLRAIFKGSPCSEEAGTLRRRKIYTCCIQLVESGDLQKEIASEIIGLLMLEAHHFPGPLLVELANEFISAVREGSLVNGKSLELLPIILTALATKKENLAYGKGVLSGEECKKQLINTLCSGRWDQQYVIQLTSMFKDVPLTAEEVEFVVEKALSMFSKMNLQEIPPLVYQLLVLSSKGSRKSVLEGIIAFFSALDKQHNEEQSGDELLDVVTVPSGELRHVEGTIILHIVFAIKLDYELGRELVKHLKVGQQGDSNNNLSPFSIALLLSVTRIQRFQDQVLDLLKTSVVKSFKDLQLLQGSKFLQNLVPHRSYVSTMILEVVKNSVHSWDHVTQGLVELGFILMDSYGPKKVLDGKTIETSPSLSRMPNQHACKLGANILLETFKIHEMIRQEILEQVLNRVVTRASSPISHFLDLLSNIVMYAPLVLQSCSSKVTEAFDYLSFLPLQTVQRLLKAVQPLLKVSMSMRDCLILVLRKAMFANQLDARKSAVAGFLLLLKNFKVLGSLSSSQCSQSLSVSQVHVDVHSHYNSVANETFCLEIMDSLRRCLSQQADVRLMLYEGFYDVLRRNSQLANSVMQTLLSQLKQFYEPKPDLLPPLKLEACILTQGDKISLQEPLDYLLCCIQHCLAWYKNTVIPLQQGEEEEEEEEAFYEDLDDILESITNRMIKSELEDFELDKSADFSQSTSIGIKNNICAFLVMGVCEVLIEYNFSISSFSKNRFEDILSLFMCYKKLSDILNEKAGKAKTKMANKTSDSLLSMKFVSSLLTALFRDSIQSHQESLSVLRSSNEFMRYAVNVALQKVQQLKETGHVSGPDGQNPEKIFQNLCDITRVLLWRYTSIPTSVEESGKKEKGKSISLLCLEGLQKIFSAVQQFYQPKIQQFLRALDVTDKEGEEREDADVSVTQRTAFQIRQFQRSLLNLLSSQEEDFNSKEALLLVTVLTSLSKLLEPSSPQFVQMLSWTSKICKENSREDALFCKSLMNLLFSLHVSYKSPVILLRDLSQDIHGHLGDIDQDVEVEKTNHFAIVNLRTAAPTVCLLVLSQAEKVLEEVDWLITKLKGQVSQETLSEEASSQATLPNQPVEKAIIMQLGTLLTFFHELVQTALPSGSCVDTLLKDLCKMYTTLTALVRYYLQVCQSSGGIPKNMEKLVKLSGSHLTPLCYSFISYVQNKSKSLNYTGEKKEKPAAVATAMARVLRETKPIPNLIFAIEQYEKFLIHLSKKSKVNLMQHMKLSTSRDFKIKGNILDMVLREDGEDENEEGTASEHGGQNKEPAKKKRKK
;
A
#
# COMPACT_ATOMS: atom_id res chain seq x y z
N MET A 1 -78.81 36.11 -13.26
CA MET A 1 -78.59 36.00 -11.80
C MET A 1 -77.24 36.62 -11.46
N ASP A 2 -76.16 36.11 -12.06
CA ASP A 2 -74.85 36.75 -12.25
C ASP A 2 -74.86 38.29 -12.43
N GLN A 3 -75.61 38.84 -13.39
CA GLN A 3 -75.64 40.30 -13.62
C GLN A 3 -76.12 41.08 -12.38
N LYS A 4 -77.09 40.54 -11.63
CA LYS A 4 -77.63 41.15 -10.41
C LYS A 4 -76.63 41.05 -9.25
N ILE A 5 -75.91 39.93 -9.13
CA ILE A 5 -74.83 39.77 -8.15
C ILE A 5 -73.71 40.78 -8.42
N LEU A 6 -73.29 40.92 -9.68
CA LEU A 6 -72.23 41.85 -10.08
C LEU A 6 -72.65 43.32 -9.93
N SER A 7 -73.90 43.66 -10.27
CA SER A 7 -74.40 45.02 -10.10
C SER A 7 -74.46 45.43 -8.63
N LEU A 8 -74.92 44.54 -7.75
CA LEU A 8 -74.96 44.78 -6.31
C LEU A 8 -73.54 44.83 -5.70
N ALA A 9 -72.60 44.05 -6.23
CA ALA A 9 -71.20 44.09 -5.80
C ALA A 9 -70.46 45.37 -6.21
N ALA A 10 -70.91 46.06 -7.25
CA ALA A 10 -70.40 47.37 -7.63
C ALA A 10 -70.87 48.51 -6.69
N GLU A 11 -71.86 48.26 -5.83
CA GLU A 11 -72.29 49.24 -4.82
C GLU A 11 -71.22 49.43 -3.71
N LYS A 12 -71.23 50.60 -3.07
CA LYS A 12 -70.26 50.98 -2.03
C LYS A 12 -70.40 50.12 -0.76
N THR A 13 -71.61 49.75 -0.37
CA THR A 13 -71.89 48.89 0.79
C THR A 13 -72.29 47.49 0.33
N ALA A 14 -71.91 46.47 1.10
CA ALA A 14 -72.17 45.06 0.75
C ALA A 14 -73.56 44.58 1.22
N ASP A 15 -74.32 45.39 1.96
CA ASP A 15 -75.53 44.98 2.68
C ASP A 15 -76.62 44.42 1.75
N LYS A 16 -76.91 45.12 0.63
CA LYS A 16 -77.91 44.65 -0.34
C LYS A 16 -77.46 43.38 -1.06
N LEU A 17 -76.17 43.26 -1.33
CA LEU A 17 -75.60 42.07 -1.92
C LEU A 17 -75.74 40.88 -0.95
N GLN A 18 -75.47 41.11 0.33
CA GLN A 18 -75.60 40.13 1.39
C GLN A 18 -77.04 39.65 1.57
N GLU A 19 -78.00 40.56 1.66
CA GLU A 19 -79.43 40.24 1.71
C GLU A 19 -79.86 39.44 0.48
N PHE A 20 -79.43 39.86 -0.72
CA PHE A 20 -79.73 39.13 -1.95
C PHE A 20 -79.15 37.71 -1.94
N LEU A 21 -77.89 37.54 -1.52
CA LEU A 21 -77.27 36.22 -1.43
C LEU A 21 -77.94 35.33 -0.36
N GLN A 22 -78.52 35.88 0.71
CA GLN A 22 -79.32 35.12 1.69
C GLN A 22 -80.61 34.54 1.10
N THR A 23 -81.20 35.19 0.10
CA THR A 23 -82.40 34.65 -0.58
C THR A 23 -82.11 33.48 -1.53
N LEU A 24 -80.84 33.30 -1.93
CA LEU A 24 -80.44 32.27 -2.88
C LEU A 24 -80.11 30.97 -2.16
N ARG A 25 -80.55 29.84 -2.73
CA ARG A 25 -80.05 28.53 -2.29
C ARG A 25 -78.59 28.40 -2.69
N GLU A 26 -77.78 27.87 -1.78
CA GLU A 26 -76.34 27.70 -2.03
C GLU A 26 -76.04 26.84 -3.27
N GLY A 27 -76.90 25.84 -3.57
CA GLY A 27 -76.77 25.00 -4.77
C GLY A 27 -76.99 25.77 -6.09
N ASP A 28 -77.81 26.81 -6.07
CA ASP A 28 -78.04 27.65 -7.25
C ASP A 28 -76.80 28.51 -7.54
N LEU A 29 -76.13 28.99 -6.48
CA LEU A 29 -74.89 29.75 -6.57
C LEU A 29 -73.72 28.89 -7.08
N THR A 30 -73.57 27.66 -6.60
CA THR A 30 -72.54 26.73 -7.10
C THR A 30 -72.76 26.39 -8.58
N ASN A 31 -74.01 26.11 -8.98
CA ASN A 31 -74.36 25.84 -10.38
C ASN A 31 -74.11 27.07 -11.27
N LEU A 32 -74.43 28.27 -10.78
CA LEU A 32 -74.15 29.52 -11.50
C LEU A 32 -72.65 29.70 -11.71
N LEU A 33 -71.85 29.47 -10.67
CA LEU A 33 -70.40 29.60 -10.73
C LEU A 33 -69.79 28.57 -11.69
N GLN A 34 -70.20 27.31 -11.61
CA GLN A 34 -69.76 26.24 -12.52
C GLN A 34 -70.05 26.60 -13.98
N ASN A 35 -71.28 27.03 -14.28
CA ASN A 35 -71.66 27.44 -15.64
C ASN A 35 -70.84 28.63 -16.16
N GLN A 36 -70.49 29.59 -15.30
CA GLN A 36 -69.69 30.76 -15.68
C GLN A 36 -68.19 30.44 -15.77
N ALA A 37 -67.68 29.55 -14.93
CA ALA A 37 -66.33 29.04 -14.98
C ALA A 37 -66.06 28.27 -16.28
N VAL A 38 -67.00 27.45 -16.75
CA VAL A 38 -66.89 26.77 -18.05
C VAL A 38 -66.97 27.76 -19.24
N LYS A 39 -67.69 28.88 -19.10
CA LYS A 39 -67.87 29.89 -20.16
C LYS A 39 -66.72 30.91 -20.32
N GLY A 40 -65.84 31.07 -19.34
CA GLY A 40 -64.55 31.75 -19.51
C GLY A 40 -64.42 33.24 -19.22
N LYS A 41 -65.49 34.01 -19.00
CA LYS A 41 -65.38 35.50 -18.96
C LYS A 41 -65.72 36.18 -17.64
N VAL A 42 -66.51 35.56 -16.76
CA VAL A 42 -67.15 36.26 -15.63
C VAL A 42 -66.87 35.60 -14.28
N ALA A 43 -66.19 34.44 -14.27
CA ALA A 43 -66.02 33.61 -13.08
C ALA A 43 -65.32 34.33 -11.93
N GLY A 44 -64.18 34.99 -12.15
CA GLY A 44 -63.45 35.67 -11.07
C GLY A 44 -64.13 36.94 -10.54
N ALA A 45 -64.89 37.66 -11.38
CA ALA A 45 -65.71 38.79 -10.91
C ALA A 45 -66.89 38.31 -10.06
N LEU A 46 -67.54 37.22 -10.49
CA LEU A 46 -68.65 36.61 -9.76
C LEU A 46 -68.18 36.04 -8.42
N LEU A 47 -67.03 35.36 -8.39
CA LEU A 47 -66.44 34.80 -7.17
C LEU A 47 -66.12 35.91 -6.15
N ARG A 48 -65.48 37.00 -6.59
CA ARG A 48 -65.22 38.19 -5.75
C ARG A 48 -66.49 38.81 -5.19
N ALA A 49 -67.54 38.91 -6.00
CA ALA A 49 -68.83 39.41 -5.57
C ALA A 49 -69.46 38.51 -4.50
N ILE A 50 -69.47 37.19 -4.71
CA ILE A 50 -70.03 36.23 -3.75
C ILE A 50 -69.29 36.30 -2.40
N PHE A 51 -67.95 36.36 -2.41
CA PHE A 51 -67.17 36.52 -1.18
C PHE A 51 -67.40 37.88 -0.50
N LYS A 52 -67.44 38.98 -1.26
CA LYS A 52 -67.75 40.32 -0.74
C LYS A 52 -69.11 40.37 -0.02
N GLY A 53 -70.13 39.71 -0.55
CA GLY A 53 -71.48 39.67 0.02
C GLY A 53 -71.72 38.58 1.07
N SER A 54 -70.70 37.81 1.44
CA SER A 54 -70.85 36.71 2.41
C SER A 54 -69.84 36.89 3.53
N PRO A 55 -70.00 37.88 4.43
CA PRO A 55 -68.99 38.16 5.45
C PRO A 55 -68.88 37.02 6.47
N CYS A 56 -67.66 36.74 6.96
CA CYS A 56 -67.41 35.74 8.01
C CYS A 56 -67.96 36.13 9.39
N SER A 57 -68.50 37.35 9.56
CA SER A 57 -69.17 37.77 10.78
C SER A 57 -70.54 37.11 10.98
N GLU A 58 -71.14 36.57 9.92
CA GLU A 58 -72.40 35.84 9.98
C GLU A 58 -72.16 34.35 9.70
N GLU A 59 -72.81 33.49 10.47
CA GLU A 59 -72.75 32.03 10.29
C GLU A 59 -73.20 31.63 8.88
N ALA A 60 -74.30 32.22 8.39
CA ALA A 60 -74.80 31.97 7.03
C ALA A 60 -73.81 32.42 5.94
N GLY A 61 -73.15 33.57 6.13
CA GLY A 61 -72.11 34.06 5.22
C GLY A 61 -70.89 33.13 5.21
N THR A 62 -70.49 32.67 6.39
CA THR A 62 -69.38 31.76 6.63
C THR A 62 -69.59 30.39 5.97
N LEU A 63 -70.77 29.78 6.16
CA LEU A 63 -71.17 28.53 5.50
C LEU A 63 -71.23 28.67 3.98
N ARG A 64 -71.80 29.78 3.48
CA ARG A 64 -71.82 30.06 2.04
C ARG A 64 -70.41 30.19 1.47
N ARG A 65 -69.50 30.92 2.15
CA ARG A 65 -68.09 31.02 1.74
C ARG A 65 -67.44 29.65 1.63
N ARG A 66 -67.61 28.80 2.66
CA ARG A 66 -67.05 27.43 2.66
C ARG A 66 -67.54 26.63 1.46
N LYS A 67 -68.85 26.58 1.24
CA LYS A 67 -69.44 25.78 0.15
C LYS A 67 -69.01 26.25 -1.23
N ILE A 68 -68.89 27.57 -1.41
CA ILE A 68 -68.36 28.14 -2.66
C ILE A 68 -66.89 27.81 -2.82
N TYR A 69 -66.09 27.86 -1.74
CA TYR A 69 -64.68 27.48 -1.75
C TYR A 69 -64.49 26.00 -2.15
N THR A 70 -65.23 25.07 -1.51
CA THR A 70 -65.20 23.63 -1.85
C THR A 70 -65.68 23.37 -3.28
N CYS A 71 -66.72 24.08 -3.76
CA CYS A 71 -67.15 24.01 -5.15
C CYS A 71 -66.04 24.42 -6.12
N CYS A 72 -65.34 25.53 -5.84
CA CYS A 72 -64.21 25.95 -6.67
C CYS A 72 -63.06 24.93 -6.67
N ILE A 73 -62.76 24.29 -5.54
CA ILE A 73 -61.78 23.20 -5.47
C ILE A 73 -62.18 22.07 -6.42
N GLN A 74 -63.43 21.60 -6.34
CA GLN A 74 -63.95 20.54 -7.21
C GLN A 74 -63.90 20.93 -8.69
N LEU A 75 -64.20 22.20 -9.02
CA LEU A 75 -64.10 22.71 -10.40
C LEU A 75 -62.66 22.71 -10.91
N VAL A 76 -61.69 23.12 -10.09
CA VAL A 76 -60.27 23.10 -10.47
C VAL A 76 -59.75 21.67 -10.61
N GLU A 77 -60.16 20.77 -9.72
CA GLU A 77 -59.80 19.34 -9.78
C GLU A 77 -60.44 18.59 -10.95
N SER A 78 -61.60 19.02 -11.44
CA SER A 78 -62.24 18.39 -12.61
C SER A 78 -61.35 18.37 -13.87
N GLY A 79 -60.42 19.33 -14.00
CA GLY A 79 -59.58 19.49 -15.18
C GLY A 79 -60.27 20.16 -16.38
N ASP A 80 -61.58 20.41 -16.31
CA ASP A 80 -62.39 20.92 -17.43
C ASP A 80 -62.23 22.44 -17.71
N LEU A 81 -61.52 23.17 -16.86
CA LEU A 81 -61.35 24.61 -16.95
C LEU A 81 -60.17 25.03 -17.83
N GLN A 82 -60.32 26.16 -18.55
CA GLN A 82 -59.18 26.81 -19.22
C GLN A 82 -58.13 27.24 -18.18
N LYS A 83 -56.85 27.16 -18.56
CA LYS A 83 -55.71 27.39 -17.65
C LYS A 83 -55.77 28.75 -16.97
N GLU A 84 -56.16 29.80 -17.70
CA GLU A 84 -56.26 31.16 -17.20
C GLU A 84 -57.35 31.30 -16.13
N ILE A 85 -58.49 30.64 -16.32
CA ILE A 85 -59.63 30.66 -15.38
C ILE A 85 -59.29 29.86 -14.12
N ALA A 86 -58.68 28.68 -14.29
CA ALA A 86 -58.23 27.87 -13.17
C ALA A 86 -57.22 28.65 -12.31
N SER A 87 -56.24 29.33 -12.92
CA SER A 87 -55.29 30.20 -12.23
C SER A 87 -55.96 31.43 -11.58
N GLU A 88 -56.96 32.05 -12.22
CA GLU A 88 -57.72 33.15 -11.62
C GLU A 88 -58.50 32.66 -10.38
N ILE A 89 -59.18 31.52 -10.47
CA ILE A 89 -59.91 30.92 -9.34
C ILE A 89 -58.94 30.59 -8.21
N ILE A 90 -57.83 29.88 -8.48
CA ILE A 90 -56.82 29.56 -7.47
C ILE A 90 -56.31 30.85 -6.80
N GLY A 91 -55.91 31.86 -7.58
CA GLY A 91 -55.40 33.12 -7.03
C GLY A 91 -56.42 33.86 -6.14
N LEU A 92 -57.71 33.80 -6.48
CA LEU A 92 -58.78 34.37 -5.65
C LEU A 92 -59.01 33.56 -4.36
N LEU A 93 -58.98 32.23 -4.44
CA LEU A 93 -59.11 31.36 -3.27
C LEU A 93 -57.93 31.53 -2.29
N MET A 94 -56.71 31.72 -2.80
CA MET A 94 -55.53 32.01 -1.97
C MET A 94 -55.72 33.28 -1.12
N LEU A 95 -56.26 34.35 -1.70
CA LEU A 95 -56.56 35.58 -0.96
C LEU A 95 -57.68 35.39 0.07
N GLU A 96 -58.65 34.53 -0.26
CA GLU A 96 -59.83 34.30 0.57
C GLU A 96 -59.51 33.44 1.81
N ALA A 97 -58.58 32.50 1.70
CA ALA A 97 -58.18 31.57 2.77
C ALA A 97 -57.93 32.24 4.13
N HIS A 98 -57.27 33.40 4.17
CA HIS A 98 -56.95 34.11 5.42
C HIS A 98 -58.19 34.63 6.19
N HIS A 99 -59.32 34.82 5.51
CA HIS A 99 -60.55 35.34 6.11
C HIS A 99 -61.36 34.26 6.84
N PHE A 100 -61.11 32.97 6.61
CA PHE A 100 -61.84 31.91 7.28
C PHE A 100 -61.53 31.85 8.79
N PRO A 101 -62.53 31.50 9.63
CA PRO A 101 -62.30 31.16 11.03
C PRO A 101 -61.55 29.81 11.14
N GLY A 102 -60.77 29.63 12.20
CA GLY A 102 -59.89 28.46 12.34
C GLY A 102 -60.57 27.09 12.25
N PRO A 103 -61.79 26.85 12.79
CA PRO A 103 -62.47 25.56 12.63
C PRO A 103 -62.74 25.19 11.17
N LEU A 104 -63.07 26.17 10.33
CA LEU A 104 -63.28 25.92 8.90
C LEU A 104 -61.99 25.65 8.14
N LEU A 105 -60.89 26.28 8.53
CA LEU A 105 -59.57 25.98 7.97
C LEU A 105 -59.16 24.53 8.26
N VAL A 106 -59.47 24.02 9.46
CA VAL A 106 -59.26 22.62 9.83
C VAL A 106 -60.12 21.67 8.99
N GLU A 107 -61.40 22.01 8.77
CA GLU A 107 -62.27 21.22 7.89
C GLU A 107 -61.76 21.19 6.45
N LEU A 108 -61.41 22.35 5.88
CA LEU A 108 -60.85 22.45 4.52
C LEU A 108 -59.54 21.66 4.39
N ALA A 109 -58.64 21.75 5.38
CA ALA A 109 -57.41 20.95 5.37
C ALA A 109 -57.71 19.44 5.43
N ASN A 110 -58.69 19.01 6.23
CA ASN A 110 -59.11 17.61 6.30
C ASN A 110 -59.77 17.12 5.00
N GLU A 111 -60.45 17.98 4.25
CA GLU A 111 -60.97 17.65 2.90
C GLU A 111 -59.81 17.29 1.97
N PHE A 112 -58.72 18.08 1.95
CA PHE A 112 -57.51 17.74 1.21
C PHE A 112 -56.84 16.45 1.70
N ILE A 113 -56.68 16.27 3.02
CA ILE A 113 -56.08 15.06 3.59
C ILE A 113 -56.89 13.81 3.21
N SER A 114 -58.22 13.89 3.27
CA SER A 114 -59.11 12.79 2.88
C SER A 114 -58.98 12.51 1.38
N ALA A 115 -58.95 13.55 0.54
CA ALA A 115 -58.76 13.40 -0.90
C ALA A 115 -57.44 12.74 -1.29
N VAL A 116 -56.34 13.14 -0.63
CA VAL A 116 -55.02 12.49 -0.80
C VAL A 116 -55.05 11.04 -0.34
N ARG A 117 -55.64 10.75 0.83
CA ARG A 117 -55.69 9.41 1.42
C ARG A 117 -56.54 8.43 0.60
N GLU A 118 -57.64 8.93 0.04
CA GLU A 118 -58.58 8.14 -0.78
C GLU A 118 -58.15 8.02 -2.25
N GLY A 119 -57.16 8.82 -2.69
CA GLY A 119 -56.72 8.86 -4.08
C GLY A 119 -57.75 9.49 -5.01
N SER A 120 -58.57 10.41 -4.52
CA SER A 120 -59.63 11.08 -5.31
C SER A 120 -59.17 12.34 -6.03
N LEU A 121 -57.88 12.67 -5.98
CA LEU A 121 -57.27 13.76 -6.74
C LEU A 121 -57.18 13.41 -8.23
N VAL A 122 -57.60 14.32 -9.11
CA VAL A 122 -57.66 14.09 -10.56
C VAL A 122 -56.68 15.00 -11.32
N ASN A 123 -56.56 16.28 -10.94
CA ASN A 123 -55.68 17.26 -11.58
C ASN A 123 -54.53 17.70 -10.66
N GLY A 124 -54.71 17.60 -9.34
CA GLY A 124 -53.72 17.95 -8.32
C GLY A 124 -53.47 19.45 -8.15
N LYS A 125 -53.91 20.31 -9.08
CA LYS A 125 -53.71 21.77 -9.03
C LYS A 125 -54.31 22.43 -7.79
N SER A 126 -55.37 21.87 -7.21
CA SER A 126 -55.96 22.41 -5.99
C SER A 126 -55.02 22.32 -4.77
N LEU A 127 -53.99 21.45 -4.81
CA LEU A 127 -53.00 21.32 -3.75
C LEU A 127 -52.21 22.62 -3.50
N GLU A 128 -52.15 23.54 -4.47
CA GLU A 128 -51.54 24.87 -4.29
C GLU A 128 -52.25 25.71 -3.21
N LEU A 129 -53.50 25.39 -2.87
CA LEU A 129 -54.27 26.07 -1.82
C LEU A 129 -53.91 25.56 -0.42
N LEU A 130 -53.47 24.30 -0.28
CA LEU A 130 -53.21 23.70 1.02
C LEU A 130 -52.10 24.43 1.80
N PRO A 131 -50.98 24.90 1.20
CA PRO A 131 -50.00 25.73 1.89
C PRO A 131 -50.58 27.01 2.47
N ILE A 132 -51.46 27.67 1.73
CA ILE A 132 -52.09 28.91 2.17
C ILE A 132 -53.08 28.64 3.31
N ILE A 133 -53.84 27.54 3.24
CA ILE A 133 -54.75 27.11 4.31
C ILE A 133 -53.96 26.80 5.60
N LEU A 134 -52.88 26.02 5.49
CA LEU A 134 -52.03 25.69 6.64
C LEU A 134 -51.34 26.94 7.23
N THR A 135 -50.92 27.87 6.37
CA THR A 135 -50.33 29.15 6.80
C THR A 135 -51.37 30.03 7.48
N ALA A 136 -52.56 30.16 6.90
CA ALA A 136 -53.67 30.90 7.49
C ALA A 136 -54.04 30.31 8.86
N LEU A 137 -54.11 28.98 8.98
CA LEU A 137 -54.39 28.28 10.23
C LEU A 137 -53.34 28.57 11.31
N ALA A 138 -52.05 28.58 10.94
CA ALA A 138 -50.96 28.90 11.85
C ALA A 138 -51.08 30.31 12.46
N THR A 139 -51.60 31.28 11.70
CA THR A 139 -51.79 32.66 12.18
C THR A 139 -52.96 32.83 13.16
N LYS A 140 -53.83 31.83 13.30
CA LYS A 140 -54.99 31.89 14.19
C LYS A 140 -54.54 31.62 15.64
N LYS A 141 -54.70 32.63 16.50
CA LYS A 141 -54.38 32.56 17.94
C LYS A 141 -55.47 31.90 18.79
N GLU A 142 -56.61 31.59 18.20
CA GLU A 142 -57.74 30.99 18.89
C GLU A 142 -57.49 29.50 19.17
N ASN A 143 -58.10 29.03 20.26
CA ASN A 143 -58.06 27.65 20.70
C ASN A 143 -59.09 26.84 19.91
N LEU A 144 -58.63 25.90 19.08
CA LEU A 144 -59.43 25.13 18.15
C LEU A 144 -59.74 23.74 18.70
N ALA A 145 -60.97 23.28 18.51
CA ALA A 145 -61.34 21.90 18.80
C ALA A 145 -60.79 20.99 17.69
N TYR A 146 -59.91 20.05 18.04
CA TYR A 146 -59.40 19.03 17.13
C TYR A 146 -59.55 17.65 17.80
N GLY A 147 -60.41 16.79 17.26
CA GLY A 147 -60.73 15.50 17.86
C GLY A 147 -61.36 15.65 19.26
N LYS A 148 -60.65 15.18 20.30
CA LYS A 148 -61.09 15.25 21.71
C LYS A 148 -60.40 16.37 22.54
N GLY A 149 -59.55 17.20 21.91
CA GLY A 149 -58.72 18.19 22.60
C GLY A 149 -58.83 19.60 22.03
N VAL A 150 -58.29 20.57 22.78
CA VAL A 150 -58.19 21.98 22.39
C VAL A 150 -56.73 22.28 22.05
N LEU A 151 -56.47 22.68 20.81
CA LEU A 151 -55.12 22.92 20.28
C LEU A 151 -55.02 24.36 19.75
N SER A 152 -53.82 24.93 19.76
CA SER A 152 -53.55 26.21 19.07
C SER A 152 -53.59 26.01 17.56
N GLY A 153 -53.67 27.11 16.79
CA GLY A 153 -53.56 27.06 15.32
C GLY A 153 -52.28 26.38 14.83
N GLU A 154 -51.13 26.64 15.49
CA GLU A 154 -49.86 25.97 15.17
C GLU A 154 -49.87 24.46 15.49
N GLU A 155 -50.43 24.06 16.64
CA GLU A 155 -50.48 22.64 17.01
C GLU A 155 -51.49 21.87 16.13
N CYS A 156 -52.61 22.50 15.73
CA CYS A 156 -53.51 21.92 14.72
C CYS A 156 -52.79 21.71 13.38
N LYS A 157 -52.03 22.71 12.91
CA LYS A 157 -51.23 22.61 11.68
C LYS A 157 -50.26 21.43 11.77
N LYS A 158 -49.55 21.28 12.89
CA LYS A 158 -48.64 20.15 13.14
C LYS A 158 -49.37 18.80 13.07
N GLN A 159 -50.52 18.66 13.74
CA GLN A 159 -51.31 17.43 13.70
C GLN A 159 -51.84 17.11 12.29
N LEU A 160 -52.26 18.12 11.53
CA LEU A 160 -52.71 17.96 10.15
C LEU A 160 -51.57 17.50 9.24
N ILE A 161 -50.38 18.10 9.36
CA ILE A 161 -49.18 17.69 8.61
C ILE A 161 -48.81 16.25 8.96
N ASN A 162 -48.77 15.89 10.25
CA ASN A 162 -48.49 14.52 10.68
C ASN A 162 -49.52 13.52 10.12
N THR A 163 -50.81 13.88 10.14
CA THR A 163 -51.89 13.05 9.58
C THR A 163 -51.72 12.86 8.07
N LEU A 164 -51.35 13.92 7.34
CA LEU A 164 -51.07 13.88 5.91
C LEU A 164 -49.85 13.01 5.58
N CYS A 165 -48.77 13.11 6.36
CA CYS A 165 -47.56 12.29 6.19
C CYS A 165 -47.79 10.82 6.57
N SER A 166 -48.65 10.56 7.57
CA SER A 166 -49.07 9.21 7.98
C SER A 166 -50.01 8.55 6.95
N GLY A 167 -50.68 9.33 6.10
CA GLY A 167 -51.58 8.84 5.05
C GLY A 167 -50.87 8.13 3.89
N ARG A 168 -51.62 7.47 3.00
CA ARG A 168 -51.06 6.91 1.74
C ARG A 168 -50.96 8.02 0.71
N TRP A 169 -49.78 8.20 0.10
CA TRP A 169 -49.60 9.09 -1.05
C TRP A 169 -49.65 8.25 -2.32
N ASP A 170 -50.44 8.69 -3.31
CA ASP A 170 -50.38 8.15 -4.66
C ASP A 170 -49.05 8.55 -5.31
N GLN A 171 -48.42 7.61 -6.01
CA GLN A 171 -47.17 7.78 -6.75
C GLN A 171 -47.21 8.99 -7.70
N GLN A 172 -48.35 9.26 -8.34
CA GLN A 172 -48.49 10.35 -9.31
C GLN A 172 -48.34 11.76 -8.69
N TYR A 173 -48.70 11.90 -7.41
CA TYR A 173 -48.74 13.21 -6.74
C TYR A 173 -47.61 13.41 -5.73
N VAL A 174 -46.72 12.43 -5.51
CA VAL A 174 -45.62 12.53 -4.53
C VAL A 174 -44.77 13.77 -4.74
N ILE A 175 -44.32 14.02 -5.97
CA ILE A 175 -43.44 15.16 -6.30
C ILE A 175 -44.17 16.50 -6.05
N GLN A 176 -45.46 16.58 -6.39
CA GLN A 176 -46.29 17.77 -6.17
C GLN A 176 -46.51 18.02 -4.67
N LEU A 177 -46.83 16.96 -3.91
CA LEU A 177 -47.00 17.03 -2.45
C LEU A 177 -45.70 17.45 -1.76
N THR A 178 -44.55 16.89 -2.13
CA THR A 178 -43.25 17.31 -1.58
C THR A 178 -42.91 18.76 -1.95
N SER A 179 -43.17 19.17 -3.20
CA SER A 179 -43.00 20.57 -3.63
C SER A 179 -43.92 21.51 -2.85
N MET A 180 -45.17 21.14 -2.60
CA MET A 180 -46.15 21.96 -1.89
C MET A 180 -45.65 22.37 -0.48
N PHE A 181 -44.95 21.48 0.24
CA PHE A 181 -44.37 21.79 1.55
C PHE A 181 -43.28 22.87 1.53
N LYS A 182 -42.71 23.20 0.36
CA LYS A 182 -41.78 24.33 0.21
C LYS A 182 -42.47 25.68 0.49
N ASP A 183 -43.78 25.77 0.34
CA ASP A 183 -44.55 27.00 0.51
C ASP A 183 -45.22 27.09 1.91
N VAL A 184 -45.08 26.04 2.73
CA VAL A 184 -45.58 25.99 4.12
C VAL A 184 -44.50 26.47 5.11
N PRO A 185 -44.77 27.37 6.05
CA PRO A 185 -43.84 27.66 7.15
C PRO A 185 -43.79 26.47 8.12
N LEU A 186 -42.77 25.62 7.98
CA LEU A 186 -42.61 24.39 8.75
C LEU A 186 -41.69 24.61 9.95
N THR A 187 -42.02 24.01 11.08
CA THR A 187 -41.12 23.84 12.23
C THR A 187 -40.14 22.69 11.97
N ALA A 188 -39.07 22.57 12.77
CA ALA A 188 -38.07 21.51 12.59
C ALA A 188 -38.68 20.10 12.64
N GLU A 189 -39.60 19.84 13.58
CA GLU A 189 -40.30 18.56 13.73
C GLU A 189 -41.22 18.28 12.53
N GLU A 190 -41.90 19.31 12.02
CA GLU A 190 -42.77 19.16 10.84
C GLU A 190 -41.97 18.86 9.58
N VAL A 191 -40.78 19.45 9.42
CA VAL A 191 -39.86 19.11 8.32
C VAL A 191 -39.45 17.64 8.40
N GLU A 192 -39.19 17.12 9.60
CA GLU A 192 -38.83 15.71 9.81
C GLU A 192 -39.94 14.75 9.37
N PHE A 193 -41.20 15.00 9.77
CA PHE A 193 -42.35 14.20 9.30
C PHE A 193 -42.45 14.15 7.78
N VAL A 194 -42.22 15.28 7.10
CA VAL A 194 -42.28 15.37 5.62
C VAL A 194 -41.09 14.65 4.98
N VAL A 195 -39.89 14.81 5.53
CA VAL A 195 -38.67 14.18 5.03
C VAL A 195 -38.74 12.65 5.15
N GLU A 196 -39.12 12.13 6.32
CA GLU A 196 -39.32 10.69 6.52
C GLU A 196 -40.34 10.12 5.54
N LYS A 197 -41.46 10.83 5.36
CA LYS A 197 -42.48 10.44 4.40
C LYS A 197 -41.93 10.40 2.97
N ALA A 198 -41.28 11.46 2.51
CA ALA A 198 -40.73 11.55 1.16
C ALA A 198 -39.69 10.45 0.89
N LEU A 199 -38.79 10.19 1.86
CA LEU A 199 -37.81 9.11 1.76
C LEU A 199 -38.46 7.73 1.70
N SER A 200 -39.52 7.49 2.47
CA SER A 200 -40.26 6.21 2.43
C SER A 200 -40.87 5.90 1.05
N MET A 201 -41.12 6.93 0.24
CA MET A 201 -41.69 6.77 -1.11
C MET A 201 -40.68 6.29 -2.14
N PHE A 202 -39.37 6.41 -1.90
CA PHE A 202 -38.34 5.96 -2.86
C PHE A 202 -38.50 4.49 -3.25
N SER A 203 -38.81 3.63 -2.27
CA SER A 203 -39.03 2.18 -2.47
C SER A 203 -40.29 1.84 -3.28
N LYS A 204 -41.18 2.80 -3.53
CA LYS A 204 -42.47 2.61 -4.22
C LYS A 204 -42.50 3.24 -5.61
N MET A 205 -41.50 4.04 -5.94
CA MET A 205 -41.43 4.80 -7.18
C MET A 205 -40.52 4.11 -8.20
N ASN A 206 -40.75 4.39 -9.48
CA ASN A 206 -39.84 3.96 -10.54
C ASN A 206 -38.55 4.78 -10.46
N LEU A 207 -37.41 4.19 -10.85
CA LEU A 207 -36.09 4.85 -10.76
C LEU A 207 -36.05 6.21 -11.48
N GLN A 208 -36.74 6.37 -12.62
CA GLN A 208 -36.81 7.64 -13.37
C GLN A 208 -37.60 8.75 -12.67
N GLU A 209 -38.47 8.41 -11.72
CA GLU A 209 -39.31 9.37 -11.00
C GLU A 209 -38.64 9.88 -9.71
N ILE A 210 -37.55 9.23 -9.28
CA ILE A 210 -36.80 9.58 -8.07
C ILE A 210 -36.03 10.91 -8.22
N PRO A 211 -35.37 11.25 -9.35
CA PRO A 211 -34.62 12.49 -9.47
C PRO A 211 -35.42 13.78 -9.25
N PRO A 212 -36.62 13.95 -9.80
CA PRO A 212 -37.46 15.10 -9.48
C PRO A 212 -37.84 15.16 -7.99
N LEU A 213 -38.12 14.01 -7.36
CA LEU A 213 -38.45 13.97 -5.94
C LEU A 213 -37.24 14.37 -5.07
N VAL A 214 -36.06 13.83 -5.36
CA VAL A 214 -34.83 14.19 -4.67
C VAL A 214 -34.52 15.68 -4.83
N TYR A 215 -34.75 16.26 -6.01
CA TYR A 215 -34.60 17.70 -6.21
C TYR A 215 -35.51 18.49 -5.26
N GLN A 216 -36.80 18.14 -5.16
CA GLN A 216 -37.72 18.80 -4.23
C GLN A 216 -37.31 18.59 -2.76
N LEU A 217 -36.83 17.40 -2.41
CA LEU A 217 -36.35 17.09 -1.06
C LEU A 217 -35.10 17.90 -0.69
N LEU A 218 -34.17 18.09 -1.62
CA LEU A 218 -32.99 18.93 -1.44
C LEU A 218 -33.36 20.40 -1.29
N VAL A 219 -34.34 20.90 -2.04
CA VAL A 219 -34.88 22.27 -1.85
C VAL A 219 -35.52 22.39 -0.47
N LEU A 220 -36.30 21.41 -0.03
CA LEU A 220 -36.92 21.40 1.30
C LEU A 220 -35.89 21.37 2.43
N SER A 221 -34.74 20.73 2.22
CA SER A 221 -33.66 20.61 3.20
C SER A 221 -33.10 21.97 3.66
N SER A 222 -33.31 23.04 2.89
CA SER A 222 -32.92 24.39 3.30
C SER A 222 -33.66 24.87 4.55
N LYS A 223 -34.87 24.33 4.81
CA LYS A 223 -35.69 24.62 6.01
C LYS A 223 -35.27 23.82 7.24
N GLY A 224 -34.55 22.71 7.08
CA GLY A 224 -34.20 21.81 8.18
C GLY A 224 -33.86 20.39 7.72
N SER A 225 -33.49 19.52 8.66
CA SER A 225 -33.28 18.08 8.44
C SER A 225 -32.30 17.68 7.34
N ARG A 226 -31.30 18.53 7.04
CA ARG A 226 -30.22 18.28 6.07
C ARG A 226 -29.57 16.90 6.25
N LYS A 227 -29.31 16.52 7.50
CA LYS A 227 -28.72 15.24 7.87
C LYS A 227 -29.60 14.08 7.41
N SER A 228 -30.87 14.05 7.84
CA SER A 228 -31.83 12.98 7.52
C SER A 228 -32.06 12.85 6.00
N VAL A 229 -32.11 13.98 5.28
CA VAL A 229 -32.23 13.97 3.80
C VAL A 229 -31.01 13.29 3.15
N LEU A 230 -29.79 13.72 3.49
CA LEU A 230 -28.57 13.14 2.93
C LEU A 230 -28.41 11.67 3.31
N GLU A 231 -28.67 11.31 4.57
CA GLU A 231 -28.62 9.95 5.07
C GLU A 231 -29.61 9.04 4.36
N GLY A 232 -30.86 9.47 4.22
CA GLY A 232 -31.89 8.71 3.52
C GLY A 232 -31.57 8.46 2.04
N ILE A 233 -31.07 9.49 1.33
CA ILE A 233 -30.66 9.35 -0.08
C ILE A 233 -29.47 8.39 -0.21
N ILE A 234 -28.41 8.60 0.59
CA ILE A 234 -27.21 7.76 0.54
C ILE A 234 -27.54 6.31 0.91
N ALA A 235 -28.34 6.08 1.95
CA ALA A 235 -28.72 4.75 2.39
C ALA A 235 -29.52 4.00 1.31
N PHE A 236 -30.47 4.68 0.65
CA PHE A 236 -31.27 4.09 -0.41
C PHE A 236 -30.41 3.62 -1.59
N PHE A 237 -29.56 4.50 -2.15
CA PHE A 237 -28.70 4.12 -3.28
C PHE A 237 -27.60 3.13 -2.89
N SER A 238 -27.09 3.19 -1.65
CA SER A 238 -26.15 2.19 -1.16
C SER A 238 -26.78 0.79 -1.02
N ALA A 239 -28.07 0.72 -0.67
CA ALA A 239 -28.81 -0.54 -0.64
C ALA A 239 -29.06 -1.09 -2.05
N LEU A 240 -29.41 -0.23 -3.02
CA LEU A 240 -29.54 -0.61 -4.43
C LEU A 240 -28.21 -1.11 -5.03
N ASP A 241 -27.11 -0.41 -4.76
CA ASP A 241 -25.75 -0.83 -5.13
C ASP A 241 -25.43 -2.24 -4.64
N LYS A 242 -25.77 -2.53 -3.38
CA LYS A 242 -25.51 -3.82 -2.75
C LYS A 242 -26.39 -4.92 -3.36
N GLN A 243 -27.69 -4.67 -3.54
CA GLN A 243 -28.62 -5.61 -4.14
C GLN A 243 -28.16 -6.00 -5.56
N HIS A 244 -27.82 -5.01 -6.39
CA HIS A 244 -27.35 -5.24 -7.75
C HIS A 244 -26.03 -6.03 -7.80
N ASN A 245 -25.10 -5.77 -6.88
CA ASN A 245 -23.84 -6.52 -6.79
C ASN A 245 -24.03 -7.98 -6.33
N GLU A 246 -24.99 -8.24 -5.44
CA GLU A 246 -25.36 -9.60 -5.03
C GLU A 246 -25.98 -10.38 -6.20
N GLU A 247 -26.87 -9.73 -6.99
CA GLU A 247 -27.50 -10.30 -8.18
C GLU A 247 -26.49 -10.64 -9.29
N GLN A 248 -25.47 -9.82 -9.53
CA GLN A 248 -24.40 -10.12 -10.50
C GLN A 248 -23.43 -11.24 -10.06
N SER A 249 -23.31 -11.48 -8.76
CA SER A 249 -22.47 -12.56 -8.22
C SER A 249 -23.16 -13.92 -8.20
N GLY A 250 -24.49 -13.93 -8.30
CA GLY A 250 -25.30 -15.12 -8.47
C GLY A 250 -25.11 -15.72 -9.86
N ASP A 251 -25.02 -17.05 -9.92
CA ASP A 251 -24.91 -17.90 -11.11
C ASP A 251 -25.70 -17.34 -12.31
N GLU A 252 -25.07 -17.26 -13.50
CA GLU A 252 -25.56 -16.64 -14.75
C GLU A 252 -26.84 -17.31 -15.35
N LEU A 253 -27.66 -17.98 -14.55
CA LEU A 253 -28.82 -18.78 -14.97
C LEU A 253 -30.20 -18.18 -14.65
N LEU A 254 -30.30 -17.01 -14.03
CA LEU A 254 -31.59 -16.39 -13.68
C LEU A 254 -31.76 -15.01 -14.31
N ASP A 255 -32.18 -15.00 -15.58
CA ASP A 255 -32.64 -13.84 -16.37
C ASP A 255 -33.99 -13.25 -15.87
N VAL A 256 -34.20 -13.15 -14.55
CA VAL A 256 -35.43 -12.62 -13.96
C VAL A 256 -35.26 -11.14 -13.61
N VAL A 257 -35.60 -10.28 -14.57
CA VAL A 257 -35.93 -8.86 -14.39
C VAL A 257 -34.88 -8.07 -13.59
N THR A 258 -33.64 -8.06 -14.08
CA THR A 258 -32.64 -7.10 -13.62
C THR A 258 -32.94 -5.72 -14.22
N VAL A 259 -32.87 -4.67 -13.39
CA VAL A 259 -32.80 -3.31 -13.90
C VAL A 259 -31.57 -3.24 -14.82
N PRO A 260 -31.66 -2.73 -16.06
CA PRO A 260 -30.47 -2.56 -16.89
C PRO A 260 -29.45 -1.75 -16.10
N SER A 261 -28.25 -2.28 -15.86
CA SER A 261 -27.24 -1.65 -15.01
C SER A 261 -27.01 -0.17 -15.36
N GLY A 262 -27.06 0.17 -16.66
CA GLY A 262 -26.94 1.55 -17.14
C GLY A 262 -28.07 2.50 -16.70
N GLU A 263 -29.29 2.02 -16.47
CA GLU A 263 -30.39 2.86 -15.99
C GLU A 263 -30.15 3.33 -14.56
N LEU A 264 -29.81 2.39 -13.66
CA LEU A 264 -29.46 2.71 -12.27
C LEU A 264 -28.31 3.73 -12.22
N ARG A 265 -27.23 3.49 -13.00
CA ARG A 265 -26.07 4.39 -13.03
C ARG A 265 -26.42 5.77 -13.58
N HIS A 266 -27.29 5.87 -14.59
CA HIS A 266 -27.73 7.16 -15.12
C HIS A 266 -28.54 7.97 -14.09
N VAL A 267 -29.44 7.30 -13.37
CA VAL A 267 -30.23 7.90 -12.28
C VAL A 267 -29.31 8.39 -11.16
N GLU A 268 -28.36 7.56 -10.71
CA GLU A 268 -27.35 7.94 -9.71
C GLU A 268 -26.57 9.20 -10.11
N GLY A 269 -26.12 9.28 -11.36
CA GLY A 269 -25.43 10.46 -11.89
C GLY A 269 -26.27 11.73 -11.80
N THR A 270 -27.55 11.63 -12.18
CA THR A 270 -28.51 12.74 -12.10
C THR A 270 -28.74 13.18 -10.65
N ILE A 271 -28.90 12.23 -9.72
CA ILE A 271 -29.03 12.51 -8.28
C ILE A 271 -27.80 13.21 -7.74
N ILE A 272 -26.60 12.74 -8.08
CA ILE A 272 -25.35 13.35 -7.66
C ILE A 272 -25.28 14.80 -8.14
N LEU A 273 -25.66 15.07 -9.39
CA LEU A 273 -25.72 16.44 -9.92
C LEU A 273 -26.70 17.33 -9.14
N HIS A 274 -27.89 16.82 -8.79
CA HIS A 274 -28.84 17.56 -7.96
C HIS A 274 -28.26 17.88 -6.57
N ILE A 275 -27.59 16.92 -5.92
CA ILE A 275 -26.95 17.14 -4.61
C ILE A 275 -25.82 18.17 -4.73
N VAL A 276 -24.95 18.04 -5.74
CA VAL A 276 -23.84 18.99 -5.96
C VAL A 276 -24.38 20.40 -6.25
N PHE A 277 -25.45 20.53 -7.03
CA PHE A 277 -26.11 21.80 -7.26
C PHE A 277 -26.69 22.38 -5.95
N ALA A 278 -27.36 21.56 -5.15
CA ALA A 278 -27.88 21.98 -3.85
C ALA A 278 -26.77 22.43 -2.90
N ILE A 279 -25.63 21.74 -2.84
CA ILE A 279 -24.47 22.14 -2.02
C ILE A 279 -23.87 23.47 -2.48
N LYS A 280 -23.89 23.77 -3.79
CA LYS A 280 -23.44 25.07 -4.30
C LYS A 280 -24.34 26.22 -3.80
N LEU A 281 -25.62 25.96 -3.57
CA LEU A 281 -26.58 26.94 -3.05
C LEU A 281 -26.59 26.99 -1.51
N ASP A 282 -26.45 25.84 -0.84
CA ASP A 282 -26.41 25.69 0.61
C ASP A 282 -25.09 25.02 1.05
N TYR A 283 -24.15 25.85 1.51
CA TYR A 283 -22.85 25.39 2.00
C TYR A 283 -22.96 24.48 3.24
N GLU A 284 -23.94 24.70 4.12
CA GLU A 284 -24.10 23.86 5.32
C GLU A 284 -24.52 22.43 4.97
N LEU A 285 -25.23 22.24 3.84
CA LEU A 285 -25.53 20.91 3.31
C LEU A 285 -24.25 20.13 2.98
N GLY A 286 -23.27 20.79 2.33
CA GLY A 286 -21.97 20.18 2.04
C GLY A 286 -21.16 19.87 3.30
N ARG A 287 -21.22 20.76 4.31
CA ARG A 287 -20.58 20.53 5.61
C ARG A 287 -21.18 19.34 6.35
N GLU A 288 -22.50 19.19 6.33
CA GLU A 288 -23.18 18.05 6.95
C GLU A 288 -22.88 16.74 6.20
N LEU A 289 -22.79 16.76 4.86
CA LEU A 289 -22.34 15.61 4.06
C LEU A 289 -20.94 15.12 4.48
N VAL A 290 -19.96 16.03 4.55
CA VAL A 290 -18.59 15.68 4.96
C VAL A 290 -18.57 15.17 6.41
N LYS A 291 -19.36 15.77 7.30
CA LYS A 291 -19.48 15.34 8.70
C LYS A 291 -20.09 13.94 8.81
N HIS A 292 -21.17 13.65 8.09
CA HIS A 292 -21.82 12.33 8.07
C HIS A 292 -20.84 11.23 7.64
N LEU A 293 -20.07 11.47 6.57
CA LEU A 293 -19.11 10.49 6.07
C LEU A 293 -17.84 10.41 6.94
N LYS A 294 -17.46 11.48 7.64
CA LYS A 294 -16.32 11.49 8.58
C LYS A 294 -16.60 10.75 9.90
N VAL A 295 -17.82 10.83 10.43
CA VAL A 295 -18.22 10.09 11.64
C VAL A 295 -18.07 8.57 11.43
N GLY A 296 -18.38 8.08 10.22
CA GLY A 296 -18.17 6.67 9.84
C GLY A 296 -16.72 6.21 9.84
N GLN A 297 -15.73 7.11 9.73
CA GLN A 297 -14.31 6.72 9.73
C GLN A 297 -13.82 6.20 11.08
N GLN A 298 -14.45 6.57 12.20
CA GLN A 298 -14.02 6.09 13.51
C GLN A 298 -14.36 4.61 13.72
N GLY A 299 -15.36 4.09 13.01
CA GLY A 299 -15.78 2.69 13.02
C GLY A 299 -15.32 1.87 11.80
N ASP A 300 -16.17 0.93 11.41
CA ASP A 300 -16.03 0.18 10.15
C ASP A 300 -16.21 1.14 8.96
N SER A 301 -15.10 1.59 8.39
CA SER A 301 -15.09 2.46 7.20
C SER A 301 -15.93 1.92 6.03
N ASN A 302 -16.13 0.60 5.96
CA ASN A 302 -16.92 -0.07 4.95
C ASN A 302 -18.45 0.07 5.09
N ASN A 303 -18.97 0.47 6.25
CA ASN A 303 -20.44 0.55 6.40
C ASN A 303 -21.04 1.82 5.79
N ASN A 304 -20.27 2.91 5.67
CA ASN A 304 -20.78 4.20 5.17
C ASN A 304 -20.28 4.56 3.77
N LEU A 305 -19.23 3.88 3.29
CA LEU A 305 -18.72 4.07 1.94
C LEU A 305 -19.33 3.02 1.01
N SER A 306 -19.99 3.51 -0.02
CA SER A 306 -20.51 2.79 -1.18
C SER A 306 -20.01 3.44 -2.47
N PRO A 307 -20.08 2.75 -3.63
CA PRO A 307 -19.81 3.36 -4.92
C PRO A 307 -20.55 4.69 -5.11
N PHE A 308 -21.85 4.75 -4.81
CA PHE A 308 -22.64 5.98 -4.84
C PHE A 308 -22.04 7.11 -3.97
N SER A 309 -21.75 6.84 -2.70
CA SER A 309 -21.20 7.87 -1.78
C SER A 309 -19.82 8.38 -2.20
N ILE A 310 -19.00 7.50 -2.79
CA ILE A 310 -17.66 7.84 -3.30
C ILE A 310 -17.81 8.72 -4.55
N ALA A 311 -18.70 8.37 -5.48
CA ALA A 311 -19.00 9.18 -6.66
C ALA A 311 -19.53 10.57 -6.27
N LEU A 312 -20.39 10.65 -5.24
CA LEU A 312 -20.86 11.91 -4.68
C LEU A 312 -19.71 12.76 -4.13
N LEU A 313 -18.85 12.18 -3.28
CA LEU A 313 -17.67 12.87 -2.74
C LEU A 313 -16.76 13.40 -3.85
N LEU A 314 -16.41 12.54 -4.82
CA LEU A 314 -15.57 12.91 -5.97
C LEU A 314 -16.20 14.02 -6.83
N SER A 315 -17.53 14.12 -6.86
CA SER A 315 -18.22 15.20 -7.58
C SER A 315 -18.22 16.51 -6.79
N VAL A 316 -18.21 16.43 -5.46
CA VAL A 316 -18.12 17.59 -4.55
C VAL A 316 -16.74 18.24 -4.59
N THR A 317 -15.67 17.53 -5.01
CA THR A 317 -14.33 18.12 -5.14
C THR A 317 -14.27 19.28 -6.14
N ARG A 318 -15.21 19.34 -7.09
CA ARG A 318 -15.40 20.49 -8.00
C ARG A 318 -15.75 21.81 -7.28
N ILE A 319 -16.13 21.73 -6.01
CA ILE A 319 -16.34 22.89 -5.16
C ILE A 319 -15.06 23.10 -4.35
N GLN A 320 -14.25 24.09 -4.73
CA GLN A 320 -12.91 24.36 -4.19
C GLN A 320 -12.84 24.37 -2.65
N ARG A 321 -13.89 24.84 -1.97
CA ARG A 321 -13.95 24.87 -0.48
C ARG A 321 -13.94 23.48 0.18
N PHE A 322 -14.42 22.46 -0.53
CA PHE A 322 -14.52 21.08 -0.06
C PHE A 322 -13.45 20.17 -0.63
N GLN A 323 -12.78 20.58 -1.72
CA GLN A 323 -11.78 19.80 -2.45
C GLN A 323 -10.76 19.11 -1.53
N ASP A 324 -9.96 19.88 -0.77
CA ASP A 324 -8.92 19.33 0.10
C ASP A 324 -9.50 18.43 1.21
N GLN A 325 -10.62 18.83 1.80
CA GLN A 325 -11.26 18.08 2.90
C GLN A 325 -11.76 16.70 2.44
N VAL A 326 -12.37 16.66 1.25
CA VAL A 326 -12.88 15.42 0.66
C VAL A 326 -11.75 14.51 0.19
N LEU A 327 -10.72 15.07 -0.45
CA LEU A 327 -9.58 14.29 -0.91
C LEU A 327 -8.79 13.70 0.26
N ASP A 328 -8.59 14.45 1.35
CA ASP A 328 -7.95 13.94 2.58
C ASP A 328 -8.81 12.86 3.26
N LEU A 329 -10.14 13.02 3.25
CA LEU A 329 -11.08 12.01 3.76
C LEU A 329 -10.95 10.70 2.97
N LEU A 330 -10.98 10.75 1.64
CA LEU A 330 -10.85 9.57 0.78
C LEU A 330 -9.47 8.92 0.94
N LYS A 331 -8.39 9.71 0.92
CA LYS A 331 -7.02 9.23 1.14
C LYS A 331 -6.88 8.50 2.48
N THR A 332 -7.38 9.10 3.56
CA THR A 332 -7.33 8.51 4.90
C THR A 332 -8.11 7.20 4.97
N SER A 333 -9.26 7.13 4.31
CA SER A 333 -10.09 5.92 4.22
C SER A 333 -9.38 4.79 3.46
N VAL A 334 -8.74 5.11 2.33
CA VAL A 334 -7.95 4.15 1.54
C VAL A 334 -6.77 3.59 2.36
N VAL A 335 -5.99 4.47 3.01
CA VAL A 335 -4.83 4.04 3.81
C VAL A 335 -5.27 3.23 5.03
N LYS A 336 -6.38 3.61 5.69
CA LYS A 336 -6.96 2.84 6.79
C LYS A 336 -7.42 1.45 6.32
N SER A 337 -8.14 1.37 5.20
CA SER A 337 -8.61 0.11 4.62
C SER A 337 -7.45 -0.87 4.35
N PHE A 338 -6.33 -0.39 3.81
CA PHE A 338 -5.15 -1.24 3.61
C PHE A 338 -4.41 -1.62 4.90
N LYS A 339 -4.41 -0.75 5.93
CA LYS A 339 -3.88 -1.10 7.27
C LYS A 339 -4.72 -2.20 7.92
N ASP A 340 -6.04 -2.07 7.85
CA ASP A 340 -6.99 -3.04 8.39
C ASP A 340 -6.85 -4.39 7.66
N LEU A 341 -6.71 -4.37 6.34
CA LEU A 341 -6.43 -5.58 5.54
C LEU A 341 -5.12 -6.26 5.94
N GLN A 342 -4.04 -5.50 6.13
CA GLN A 342 -2.76 -6.04 6.54
C GLN A 342 -2.82 -6.69 7.92
N LEU A 343 -3.52 -6.07 8.87
CA LEU A 343 -3.73 -6.60 10.21
C LEU A 343 -4.56 -7.90 10.16
N LEU A 344 -5.65 -7.93 9.38
CA LEU A 344 -6.49 -9.12 9.18
C LEU A 344 -5.72 -10.28 8.52
N GLN A 345 -4.93 -10.01 7.48
CA GLN A 345 -4.12 -11.04 6.82
C GLN A 345 -3.03 -11.60 7.75
N GLY A 346 -2.55 -10.79 8.69
CA GLY A 346 -1.50 -11.16 9.64
C GLY A 346 -1.95 -11.98 10.86
N SER A 347 -3.26 -12.13 11.11
CA SER A 347 -3.77 -12.81 12.33
C SER A 347 -4.96 -13.71 12.03
N LYS A 348 -4.80 -15.02 12.25
CA LYS A 348 -5.90 -15.99 12.12
C LYS A 348 -6.99 -15.77 13.16
N PHE A 349 -6.61 -15.26 14.34
CA PHE A 349 -7.55 -14.87 15.40
C PHE A 349 -8.52 -13.80 14.90
N LEU A 350 -8.03 -12.76 14.22
CA LEU A 350 -8.88 -11.71 13.67
C LEU A 350 -9.76 -12.20 12.50
N GLN A 351 -9.20 -13.01 11.59
CA GLN A 351 -9.95 -13.57 10.46
C GLN A 351 -11.17 -14.39 10.90
N ASN A 352 -11.08 -15.08 12.04
CA ASN A 352 -12.19 -15.87 12.56
C ASN A 352 -13.30 -15.01 13.20
N LEU A 353 -12.97 -13.78 13.62
CA LEU A 353 -13.91 -12.87 14.29
C LEU A 353 -14.54 -11.85 13.34
N VAL A 354 -13.84 -11.49 12.27
CA VAL A 354 -14.27 -10.45 11.33
C VAL A 354 -14.31 -11.01 9.91
N PRO A 355 -15.50 -11.11 9.27
CA PRO A 355 -15.60 -11.58 7.90
C PRO A 355 -14.94 -10.61 6.90
N HIS A 356 -14.36 -11.15 5.84
CA HIS A 356 -13.83 -10.38 4.71
C HIS A 356 -14.99 -9.60 4.05
N ARG A 357 -14.84 -8.28 3.89
CA ARG A 357 -15.82 -7.41 3.21
C ARG A 357 -15.17 -6.66 2.06
N SER A 358 -15.99 -6.13 1.14
CA SER A 358 -15.56 -5.30 0.01
C SER A 358 -14.67 -4.14 0.47
N TYR A 359 -13.58 -3.88 -0.23
CA TYR A 359 -12.60 -2.88 0.16
C TYR A 359 -12.90 -1.54 -0.49
N VAL A 360 -12.55 -0.44 0.17
CA VAL A 360 -12.66 0.92 -0.41
C VAL A 360 -11.99 0.98 -1.78
N SER A 361 -10.91 0.22 -1.99
CA SER A 361 -10.22 0.11 -3.29
C SER A 361 -11.09 -0.50 -4.40
N THR A 362 -11.89 -1.53 -4.10
CA THR A 362 -12.79 -2.14 -5.09
C THR A 362 -13.93 -1.20 -5.42
N MET A 363 -14.50 -0.52 -4.41
CA MET A 363 -15.57 0.46 -4.60
C MET A 363 -15.11 1.66 -5.46
N ILE A 364 -13.88 2.17 -5.25
CA ILE A 364 -13.36 3.26 -6.09
C ILE A 364 -13.19 2.80 -7.54
N LEU A 365 -12.65 1.59 -7.78
CA LEU A 365 -12.51 1.07 -9.14
C LEU A 365 -13.87 0.78 -9.80
N GLU A 366 -14.88 0.42 -9.01
CA GLU A 366 -16.27 0.33 -9.47
C GLU A 366 -16.81 1.70 -9.89
N VAL A 367 -16.55 2.76 -9.13
CA VAL A 367 -16.91 4.15 -9.52
C VAL A 367 -16.23 4.54 -10.83
N VAL A 368 -14.95 4.18 -11.03
CA VAL A 368 -14.27 4.42 -12.30
C VAL A 368 -14.99 3.70 -13.45
N LYS A 369 -15.35 2.42 -13.29
CA LYS A 369 -16.11 1.68 -14.32
C LYS A 369 -17.50 2.28 -14.57
N ASN A 370 -18.22 2.63 -13.52
CA ASN A 370 -19.56 3.20 -13.60
C ASN A 370 -19.56 4.59 -14.23
N SER A 371 -18.43 5.31 -14.19
CA SER A 371 -18.34 6.66 -14.73
C SER A 371 -18.54 6.78 -16.23
N VAL A 372 -18.53 5.66 -16.98
CA VAL A 372 -18.87 5.62 -18.41
C VAL A 372 -20.31 6.06 -18.69
N HIS A 373 -21.20 5.98 -17.69
CA HIS A 373 -22.62 6.38 -17.80
C HIS A 373 -22.82 7.90 -17.63
N SER A 374 -21.97 8.70 -18.29
CA SER A 374 -22.03 10.17 -18.27
C SER A 374 -21.76 10.82 -16.90
N TRP A 375 -20.93 10.20 -16.04
CA TRP A 375 -20.51 10.81 -14.78
C TRP A 375 -19.28 11.73 -14.96
N ASP A 376 -19.35 12.63 -15.94
CA ASP A 376 -18.27 13.59 -16.21
C ASP A 376 -17.90 14.38 -14.96
N HIS A 377 -18.88 14.59 -14.08
CA HIS A 377 -18.72 15.28 -12.80
C HIS A 377 -17.76 14.62 -11.80
N VAL A 378 -17.49 13.32 -11.94
CA VAL A 378 -16.61 12.54 -11.06
C VAL A 378 -15.14 12.57 -11.53
N THR A 379 -14.91 12.77 -12.83
CA THR A 379 -13.60 12.55 -13.49
C THR A 379 -12.46 13.39 -12.91
N GLN A 380 -12.66 14.68 -12.69
CA GLN A 380 -11.66 15.56 -12.09
C GLN A 380 -11.26 15.08 -10.67
N GLY A 381 -12.23 14.71 -9.85
CA GLY A 381 -11.98 14.16 -8.52
C GLY A 381 -11.19 12.85 -8.56
N LEU A 382 -11.44 11.99 -9.55
CA LEU A 382 -10.68 10.74 -9.75
C LEU A 382 -9.22 11.02 -10.12
N VAL A 383 -8.97 11.98 -11.01
CA VAL A 383 -7.62 12.38 -11.41
C VAL A 383 -6.84 12.92 -10.21
N GLU A 384 -7.44 13.87 -9.48
CA GLU A 384 -6.83 14.46 -8.28
C GLU A 384 -6.56 13.41 -7.19
N LEU A 385 -7.52 12.52 -6.91
CA LEU A 385 -7.34 11.43 -5.95
C LEU A 385 -6.24 10.47 -6.41
N GLY A 386 -6.22 10.10 -7.69
CA GLY A 386 -5.22 9.22 -8.27
C GLY A 386 -3.79 9.73 -8.05
N PHE A 387 -3.57 11.01 -8.34
CA PHE A 387 -2.27 11.64 -8.10
C PHE A 387 -1.95 11.81 -6.60
N ILE A 388 -2.90 12.19 -5.75
CA ILE A 388 -2.69 12.30 -4.30
C ILE A 388 -2.25 10.96 -3.68
N LEU A 389 -2.85 9.85 -4.14
CA LEU A 389 -2.50 8.51 -3.68
C LEU A 389 -1.10 8.10 -4.15
N MET A 390 -0.75 8.38 -5.41
CA MET A 390 0.61 8.13 -5.92
C MET A 390 1.65 8.99 -5.20
N ASP A 391 1.37 10.28 -5.01
CA ASP A 391 2.25 11.24 -4.34
C ASP A 391 2.48 10.91 -2.85
N SER A 392 1.59 10.13 -2.23
CA SER A 392 1.74 9.66 -0.85
C SER A 392 2.87 8.62 -0.66
N TYR A 393 3.38 8.07 -1.76
CA TYR A 393 4.46 7.08 -1.77
C TYR A 393 5.82 7.72 -2.08
N GLY A 394 6.71 7.66 -1.10
CA GLY A 394 8.08 8.17 -1.20
C GLY A 394 8.92 7.73 0.00
N PRO A 395 10.27 7.73 -0.08
CA PRO A 395 11.12 7.44 1.04
C PRO A 395 10.83 8.48 2.12
N LYS A 396 10.42 8.01 3.29
CA LYS A 396 10.48 8.86 4.49
C LYS A 396 11.93 9.33 4.60
N LYS A 397 12.16 10.64 4.68
CA LYS A 397 13.47 11.23 4.93
C LYS A 397 14.08 10.57 6.16
N VAL A 398 14.98 9.61 5.98
CA VAL A 398 15.88 9.16 7.04
C VAL A 398 17.04 10.16 7.03
N LEU A 399 17.42 10.64 8.20
CA LEU A 399 18.35 11.75 8.40
C LEU A 399 19.76 11.49 7.82
N ASP A 400 20.09 10.27 7.43
CA ASP A 400 21.35 9.91 6.77
C ASP A 400 21.12 9.66 5.29
N GLY A 401 21.61 10.57 4.44
CA GLY A 401 21.33 10.73 3.00
C GLY A 401 21.73 9.59 2.04
N LYS A 402 21.39 8.35 2.36
CA LYS A 402 21.35 7.23 1.40
C LYS A 402 19.90 6.87 1.11
N THR A 403 19.37 7.40 0.01
CA THR A 403 18.11 6.94 -0.59
C THR A 403 18.30 5.52 -1.11
N ILE A 404 18.03 4.53 -0.27
CA ILE A 404 17.79 3.17 -0.74
C ILE A 404 16.40 3.21 -1.36
N GLU A 405 16.31 3.11 -2.70
CA GLU A 405 15.06 2.75 -3.36
C GLU A 405 14.58 1.49 -2.65
N THR A 406 13.49 1.60 -1.88
CA THR A 406 12.94 0.45 -1.19
C THR A 406 12.37 -0.44 -2.30
N SER A 407 13.17 -1.41 -2.74
CA SER A 407 12.73 -2.54 -3.55
C SER A 407 11.37 -3.00 -3.00
N PRO A 408 10.37 -3.33 -3.84
CA PRO A 408 9.03 -3.69 -3.38
C PRO A 408 9.12 -4.89 -2.42
N SER A 409 9.22 -4.59 -1.14
CA SER A 409 9.46 -5.55 -0.07
C SER A 409 8.19 -6.36 0.13
N LEU A 410 8.38 -7.64 0.44
CA LEU A 410 7.37 -8.70 0.63
C LEU A 410 6.27 -8.42 1.68
N SER A 411 6.23 -7.25 2.30
CA SER A 411 5.01 -6.71 2.91
C SER A 411 4.73 -5.38 2.21
N ARG A 412 3.85 -5.37 1.21
CA ARG A 412 3.45 -4.11 0.58
C ARG A 412 2.86 -3.22 1.66
N MET A 413 3.56 -2.13 1.98
CA MET A 413 3.09 -1.20 3.00
C MET A 413 1.73 -0.62 2.55
N PRO A 414 0.85 -0.21 3.47
CA PRO A 414 -0.45 0.38 3.11
C PRO A 414 -0.33 1.53 2.10
N ASN A 415 0.75 2.33 2.19
CA ASN A 415 1.03 3.40 1.23
C ASN A 415 1.44 2.89 -0.18
N GLN A 416 2.07 1.72 -0.29
CA GLN A 416 2.38 1.10 -1.59
C GLN A 416 1.10 0.60 -2.27
N HIS A 417 0.19 0.00 -1.50
CA HIS A 417 -1.12 -0.39 -2.01
C HIS A 417 -1.95 0.84 -2.43
N ALA A 418 -1.91 1.92 -1.64
CA ALA A 418 -2.51 3.19 -1.99
C ALA A 418 -1.94 3.76 -3.30
N CYS A 419 -0.61 3.78 -3.46
CA CYS A 419 0.05 4.21 -4.70
C CYS A 419 -0.37 3.38 -5.91
N LYS A 420 -0.39 2.05 -5.79
CA LYS A 420 -0.86 1.16 -6.86
C LYS A 420 -2.33 1.42 -7.20
N LEU A 421 -3.18 1.66 -6.20
CA LEU A 421 -4.56 2.05 -6.42
C LEU A 421 -4.64 3.38 -7.18
N GLY A 422 -3.84 4.38 -6.80
CA GLY A 422 -3.76 5.65 -7.52
C GLY A 422 -3.39 5.49 -9.00
N ALA A 423 -2.38 4.66 -9.28
CA ALA A 423 -1.99 4.33 -10.66
C ALA A 423 -3.11 3.62 -11.42
N ASN A 424 -3.81 2.67 -10.78
CA ASN A 424 -4.95 1.99 -11.39
C ASN A 424 -6.12 2.95 -11.67
N ILE A 425 -6.42 3.87 -10.74
CA ILE A 425 -7.46 4.89 -10.95
C ILE A 425 -7.13 5.72 -12.18
N LEU A 426 -5.91 6.26 -12.26
CA LEU A 426 -5.48 7.07 -13.41
C LEU A 426 -5.51 6.28 -14.72
N LEU A 427 -5.01 5.04 -14.70
CA LEU A 427 -4.99 4.18 -15.89
C LEU A 427 -6.41 3.85 -16.36
N GLU A 428 -7.30 3.40 -15.49
CA GLU A 428 -8.67 3.07 -15.88
C GLU A 428 -9.48 4.30 -16.27
N THR A 429 -9.29 5.44 -15.60
CA THR A 429 -9.96 6.70 -15.98
C THR A 429 -9.46 7.20 -17.34
N PHE A 430 -8.16 7.04 -17.64
CA PHE A 430 -7.58 7.35 -18.95
C PHE A 430 -8.18 6.50 -20.09
N LYS A 431 -8.47 5.22 -19.82
CA LYS A 431 -9.10 4.32 -20.80
C LYS A 431 -10.51 4.77 -21.16
N ILE A 432 -11.29 5.15 -20.15
CA ILE A 432 -12.72 5.47 -20.29
C ILE A 432 -12.95 6.89 -20.83
N HIS A 433 -12.24 7.89 -20.31
CA HIS A 433 -12.55 9.31 -20.55
C HIS A 433 -11.52 10.01 -21.44
N GLU A 434 -11.91 10.37 -22.66
CA GLU A 434 -11.04 11.05 -23.62
C GLU A 434 -10.59 12.45 -23.18
N MET A 435 -11.51 13.24 -22.61
CA MET A 435 -11.29 14.66 -22.27
C MET A 435 -10.17 14.92 -21.24
N ILE A 436 -9.82 13.93 -20.41
CA ILE A 436 -8.78 14.07 -19.37
C ILE A 436 -7.44 13.43 -19.75
N ARG A 437 -7.35 12.76 -20.92
CA ARG A 437 -6.14 12.02 -21.32
C ARG A 437 -4.91 12.90 -21.37
N GLN A 438 -5.06 14.10 -21.94
CA GLN A 438 -3.98 15.09 -22.03
C GLN A 438 -3.53 15.56 -20.65
N GLU A 439 -4.48 15.84 -19.75
CA GLU A 439 -4.19 16.29 -18.38
C GLU A 439 -3.42 15.22 -17.59
N ILE A 440 -3.89 13.96 -17.62
CA ILE A 440 -3.20 12.85 -16.95
C ILE A 440 -1.77 12.71 -17.48
N LEU A 441 -1.59 12.71 -18.80
CA LEU A 441 -0.27 12.55 -19.41
C LEU A 441 0.66 13.70 -19.03
N GLU A 442 0.19 14.95 -19.12
CA GLU A 442 0.95 16.14 -18.75
C GLU A 442 1.37 16.11 -17.28
N GLN A 443 0.45 15.76 -16.37
CA GLN A 443 0.76 15.65 -14.95
C GLN A 443 1.74 14.51 -14.61
N VAL A 444 1.69 13.39 -15.34
CA VAL A 444 2.67 12.30 -15.20
C VAL A 444 4.05 12.77 -15.69
N LEU A 445 4.13 13.34 -16.88
CA LEU A 445 5.39 13.83 -17.46
C LEU A 445 6.00 14.95 -16.60
N ASN A 446 5.19 15.91 -16.14
CA ASN A 446 5.64 16.98 -15.25
C ASN A 446 6.24 16.44 -13.95
N ARG A 447 5.66 15.40 -13.34
CA ARG A 447 6.23 14.77 -12.14
C ARG A 447 7.52 14.01 -12.42
N VAL A 448 7.65 13.39 -13.59
CA VAL A 448 8.90 12.74 -14.04
C VAL A 448 10.00 13.78 -14.26
N VAL A 449 9.66 14.92 -14.87
CA VAL A 449 10.63 15.98 -15.21
C VAL A 449 11.04 16.81 -13.98
N THR A 450 10.09 17.20 -13.12
CA THR A 450 10.34 18.16 -12.04
C THR A 450 10.86 17.53 -10.74
N ARG A 451 10.52 16.26 -10.45
CA ARG A 451 10.84 15.63 -9.16
C ARG A 451 12.08 14.75 -9.22
N ALA A 452 13.26 15.35 -9.35
CA ALA A 452 14.52 14.59 -9.39
C ALA A 452 14.89 13.86 -8.08
N SER A 453 14.28 14.21 -6.93
CA SER A 453 14.67 13.73 -5.59
C SER A 453 13.70 12.75 -4.90
N SER A 454 12.56 12.43 -5.51
CA SER A 454 11.60 11.42 -5.02
C SER A 454 11.58 10.19 -5.94
N PRO A 455 11.18 9.00 -5.48
CA PRO A 455 11.07 7.83 -6.34
C PRO A 455 10.03 8.10 -7.41
N ILE A 456 10.49 8.24 -8.63
CA ILE A 456 9.64 8.47 -9.81
C ILE A 456 9.23 7.17 -10.50
N SER A 457 9.73 6.02 -10.03
CA SER A 457 9.54 4.71 -10.67
C SER A 457 8.08 4.38 -10.94
N HIS A 458 7.21 4.61 -9.97
CA HIS A 458 5.78 4.34 -10.09
C HIS A 458 5.05 5.27 -11.09
N PHE A 459 5.56 6.49 -11.35
CA PHE A 459 5.05 7.35 -12.44
C PHE A 459 5.48 6.85 -13.81
N LEU A 460 6.72 6.35 -13.91
CA LEU A 460 7.24 5.74 -15.14
C LEU A 460 6.51 4.42 -15.47
N ASP A 461 6.17 3.62 -14.46
CA ASP A 461 5.35 2.42 -14.61
C ASP A 461 3.95 2.77 -15.12
N LEU A 462 3.32 3.82 -14.56
CA LEU A 462 2.04 4.32 -15.06
C LEU A 462 2.14 4.82 -16.50
N LEU A 463 3.17 5.61 -16.83
CA LEU A 463 3.42 6.09 -18.18
C LEU A 463 3.56 4.91 -19.16
N SER A 464 4.34 3.89 -18.78
CA SER A 464 4.51 2.69 -19.59
C SER A 464 3.18 1.97 -19.82
N ASN A 465 2.31 1.87 -18.80
CA ASN A 465 0.99 1.24 -18.95
C ASN A 465 0.05 2.06 -19.84
N ILE A 466 0.06 3.40 -19.72
CA ILE A 466 -0.72 4.31 -20.56
C ILE A 466 -0.29 4.18 -22.02
N VAL A 467 1.01 4.21 -22.28
CA VAL A 467 1.57 4.10 -23.63
C VAL A 467 1.31 2.72 -24.24
N MET A 468 1.47 1.65 -23.47
CA MET A 468 1.22 0.29 -23.94
C MET A 468 -0.26 0.03 -24.27
N TYR A 469 -1.20 0.66 -23.55
CA TYR A 469 -2.62 0.45 -23.77
C TYR A 469 -3.10 0.95 -25.13
N ALA A 470 -2.78 2.19 -25.51
CA ALA A 470 -3.24 2.77 -26.76
C ALA A 470 -2.24 3.79 -27.35
N PRO A 471 -1.14 3.33 -27.98
CA PRO A 471 -0.13 4.21 -28.59
C PRO A 471 -0.74 5.21 -29.60
N LEU A 472 -1.75 4.80 -30.37
CA LEU A 472 -2.40 5.67 -31.37
C LEU A 472 -3.20 6.81 -30.73
N VAL A 473 -3.87 6.55 -29.60
CA VAL A 473 -4.68 7.55 -28.90
C VAL A 473 -3.80 8.69 -28.38
N LEU A 474 -2.52 8.42 -28.10
CA LEU A 474 -1.56 9.40 -27.61
C LEU A 474 -0.96 10.30 -28.70
N GLN A 475 -1.26 10.06 -29.98
CA GLN A 475 -0.78 10.90 -31.08
C GLN A 475 -1.26 12.36 -30.92
N SER A 476 -2.48 12.57 -30.42
CA SER A 476 -3.02 13.91 -30.11
C SER A 476 -2.23 14.64 -29.02
N CYS A 477 -1.61 13.90 -28.09
CA CYS A 477 -0.79 14.43 -27.00
C CYS A 477 0.73 14.40 -27.29
N SER A 478 1.13 14.15 -28.55
CA SER A 478 2.53 14.01 -28.97
C SER A 478 3.42 15.19 -28.58
N SER A 479 2.88 16.41 -28.63
CA SER A 479 3.60 17.65 -28.28
C SER A 479 4.16 17.64 -26.85
N LYS A 480 3.41 17.10 -25.90
CA LYS A 480 3.82 17.00 -24.49
C LYS A 480 4.93 15.97 -24.27
N VAL A 481 4.89 14.87 -25.02
CA VAL A 481 5.97 13.87 -24.99
C VAL A 481 7.24 14.45 -25.61
N THR A 482 7.13 15.20 -26.71
CA THR A 482 8.29 15.86 -27.33
C THR A 482 8.88 16.95 -26.44
N GLU A 483 8.06 17.73 -25.73
CA GLU A 483 8.51 18.71 -24.74
C GLU A 483 9.32 18.03 -23.60
N ALA A 484 8.91 16.85 -23.16
CA ALA A 484 9.65 16.08 -22.17
C ALA A 484 11.06 15.65 -22.66
N PHE A 485 11.29 15.55 -23.98
CA PHE A 485 12.60 15.22 -24.52
C PHE A 485 13.63 16.31 -24.26
N ASP A 486 13.25 17.58 -24.29
CA ASP A 486 14.16 18.70 -24.04
C ASP A 486 14.81 18.64 -22.64
N TYR A 487 14.17 17.94 -21.70
CA TYR A 487 14.66 17.77 -20.34
C TYR A 487 15.59 16.55 -20.14
N LEU A 488 15.73 15.65 -21.12
CA LEU A 488 16.50 14.40 -20.97
C LEU A 488 17.93 14.61 -20.50
N SER A 489 18.59 15.68 -20.95
CA SER A 489 19.98 15.98 -20.57
C SER A 489 20.14 16.36 -19.09
N PHE A 490 19.05 16.75 -18.42
CA PHE A 490 19.04 17.17 -17.02
C PHE A 490 18.53 16.08 -16.08
N LEU A 491 18.02 14.96 -16.62
CA LEU A 491 17.46 13.88 -15.84
C LEU A 491 18.55 12.85 -15.45
N PRO A 492 18.41 12.19 -14.30
CA PRO A 492 19.29 11.07 -13.95
C PRO A 492 19.23 9.96 -15.01
N LEU A 493 20.35 9.33 -15.34
CA LEU A 493 20.45 8.31 -16.39
C LEU A 493 19.38 7.19 -16.27
N GLN A 494 19.14 6.67 -15.06
CA GLN A 494 18.15 5.62 -14.83
C GLN A 494 16.72 6.07 -15.20
N THR A 495 16.42 7.34 -14.94
CA THR A 495 15.17 7.99 -15.33
C THR A 495 15.03 8.03 -16.84
N VAL A 496 16.10 8.46 -17.54
CA VAL A 496 16.14 8.52 -19.00
C VAL A 496 15.90 7.15 -19.61
N GLN A 497 16.63 6.12 -19.17
CA GLN A 497 16.47 4.75 -19.67
C GLN A 497 15.03 4.23 -19.51
N ARG A 498 14.43 4.43 -18.34
CA ARG A 498 13.05 4.01 -18.06
C ARG A 498 12.02 4.84 -18.83
N LEU A 499 12.21 6.16 -18.95
CA LEU A 499 11.35 7.05 -19.72
C LEU A 499 11.34 6.67 -21.20
N LEU A 500 12.53 6.50 -21.79
CA LEU A 500 12.68 6.11 -23.20
C LEU A 500 12.08 4.72 -23.46
N LYS A 501 12.25 3.77 -22.54
CA LYS A 501 11.59 2.46 -22.60
C LYS A 501 10.06 2.57 -22.53
N ALA A 502 9.53 3.45 -21.68
CA ALA A 502 8.08 3.68 -21.54
C ALA A 502 7.46 4.28 -22.82
N VAL A 503 8.15 5.24 -23.48
CA VAL A 503 7.66 5.87 -24.72
C VAL A 503 8.00 5.11 -25.99
N GLN A 504 8.77 4.02 -25.89
CA GLN A 504 9.24 3.22 -27.02
C GLN A 504 8.12 2.82 -28.01
N PRO A 505 6.90 2.42 -27.59
CA PRO A 505 5.81 2.16 -28.52
C PRO A 505 5.39 3.38 -29.36
N LEU A 506 5.46 4.60 -28.80
CA LEU A 506 5.14 5.84 -29.55
C LEU A 506 6.17 6.13 -30.63
N LEU A 507 7.45 5.92 -30.33
CA LEU A 507 8.54 6.11 -31.29
C LEU A 507 8.41 5.19 -32.52
N LYS A 508 7.78 4.02 -32.36
CA LYS A 508 7.51 3.09 -33.48
C LYS A 508 6.39 3.57 -34.41
N VAL A 509 5.46 4.36 -33.88
CA VAL A 509 4.28 4.85 -34.61
C VAL A 509 4.52 6.23 -35.22
N SER A 510 5.24 7.13 -34.52
CA SER A 510 5.42 8.52 -34.91
C SER A 510 6.85 8.82 -35.36
N MET A 511 7.03 9.04 -36.67
CA MET A 511 8.33 9.47 -37.24
C MET A 511 8.76 10.84 -36.72
N SER A 512 7.84 11.81 -36.65
CA SER A 512 8.13 13.16 -36.14
C SER A 512 8.64 13.15 -34.69
N MET A 513 8.04 12.34 -33.82
CA MET A 513 8.49 12.18 -32.44
C MET A 513 9.90 11.57 -32.37
N ARG A 514 10.16 10.59 -33.24
CA ARG A 514 11.48 9.96 -33.36
C ARG A 514 12.53 10.99 -33.82
N ASP A 515 12.22 11.81 -34.81
CA ASP A 515 13.13 12.85 -35.31
C ASP A 515 13.43 13.90 -34.23
N CYS A 516 12.42 14.34 -33.47
CA CYS A 516 12.61 15.22 -32.32
C CYS A 516 13.55 14.60 -31.26
N LEU A 517 13.35 13.32 -30.93
CA LEU A 517 14.22 12.61 -30.00
C LEU A 517 15.67 12.57 -30.52
N ILE A 518 15.87 12.23 -31.80
CA ILE A 518 17.21 12.14 -32.41
C ILE A 518 17.93 13.50 -32.32
N LEU A 519 17.24 14.60 -32.62
CA LEU A 519 17.82 15.94 -32.53
C LEU A 519 18.33 16.25 -31.12
N VAL A 520 17.53 15.93 -30.10
CA VAL A 520 17.92 16.11 -28.69
C VAL A 520 19.11 15.22 -28.32
N LEU A 521 19.09 13.93 -28.72
CA LEU A 521 20.17 12.99 -28.41
C LEU A 521 21.49 13.39 -29.09
N ARG A 522 21.47 13.88 -30.33
CA ARG A 522 22.67 14.41 -31.02
C ARG A 522 23.30 15.58 -30.26
N LYS A 523 22.46 16.51 -29.80
CA LYS A 523 22.92 17.66 -28.99
C LYS A 523 23.50 17.18 -27.65
N ALA A 524 22.87 16.20 -27.01
CA ALA A 524 23.29 15.65 -25.73
C ALA A 524 24.60 14.84 -25.83
N MET A 525 24.86 14.17 -26.95
CA MET A 525 26.06 13.33 -27.19
C MET A 525 27.39 14.08 -27.09
N PHE A 526 27.37 15.40 -27.35
CA PHE A 526 28.54 16.28 -27.27
C PHE A 526 28.38 17.37 -26.21
N ALA A 527 27.43 17.22 -25.28
CA ALA A 527 27.27 18.15 -24.17
C ALA A 527 28.43 18.05 -23.17
N ASN A 528 28.76 19.15 -22.51
CA ASN A 528 29.84 19.18 -21.49
C ASN A 528 29.55 18.25 -20.30
N GLN A 529 28.29 17.98 -20.01
CA GLN A 529 27.86 17.14 -18.89
C GLN A 529 27.97 15.65 -19.24
N LEU A 530 28.62 14.86 -18.36
CA LEU A 530 28.80 13.42 -18.56
C LEU A 530 27.47 12.66 -18.63
N ASP A 531 26.52 12.98 -17.73
CA ASP A 531 25.22 12.30 -17.68
C ASP A 531 24.34 12.59 -18.92
N ALA A 532 24.46 13.78 -19.51
CA ALA A 532 23.80 14.10 -20.78
C ALA A 532 24.34 13.22 -21.93
N ARG A 533 25.66 13.01 -21.99
CA ARG A 533 26.30 12.14 -22.98
C ARG A 533 25.93 10.68 -22.79
N LYS A 534 25.91 10.20 -21.54
CA LYS A 534 25.38 8.88 -21.16
C LYS A 534 23.92 8.70 -21.58
N SER A 535 23.09 9.72 -21.35
CA SER A 535 21.68 9.72 -21.76
C SER A 535 21.51 9.65 -23.27
N ALA A 536 22.37 10.33 -24.03
CA ALA A 536 22.43 10.24 -25.49
C ALA A 536 22.72 8.82 -25.98
N VAL A 537 23.78 8.20 -25.44
CA VAL A 537 24.18 6.83 -25.79
C VAL A 537 23.05 5.84 -25.46
N ALA A 538 22.45 5.94 -24.27
CA ALA A 538 21.31 5.10 -23.90
C ALA A 538 20.14 5.23 -24.89
N GLY A 539 19.83 6.45 -25.34
CA GLY A 539 18.77 6.69 -26.33
C GLY A 539 19.08 6.13 -27.71
N PHE A 540 20.30 6.33 -28.22
CA PHE A 540 20.70 5.78 -29.51
C PHE A 540 20.76 4.24 -29.51
N LEU A 541 21.26 3.64 -28.43
CA LEU A 541 21.22 2.18 -28.26
C LEU A 541 19.78 1.65 -28.24
N LEU A 542 18.85 2.35 -27.59
CA LEU A 542 17.43 1.96 -27.61
C LEU A 542 16.85 2.01 -29.03
N LEU A 543 17.19 3.04 -29.81
CA LEU A 543 16.75 3.16 -31.20
C LEU A 543 17.29 2.00 -32.04
N LEU A 544 18.62 1.76 -32.03
CA LEU A 544 19.22 0.67 -32.82
C LEU A 544 18.68 -0.72 -32.47
N LYS A 545 18.35 -0.98 -31.18
CA LYS A 545 17.76 -2.24 -30.71
C LYS A 545 16.35 -2.50 -31.26
N ASN A 546 15.63 -1.47 -31.73
CA ASN A 546 14.19 -1.56 -32.02
C ASN A 546 13.79 -1.16 -33.46
N PHE A 547 14.57 -0.31 -34.11
CA PHE A 547 14.37 0.09 -35.49
C PHE A 547 15.36 -0.71 -36.33
N LYS A 548 14.90 -1.85 -36.84
CA LYS A 548 15.74 -2.73 -37.66
C LYS A 548 16.04 -2.09 -39.01
N VAL A 549 17.19 -2.43 -39.56
CA VAL A 549 17.39 -2.34 -41.01
C VAL A 549 16.45 -3.40 -41.59
N LEU A 550 15.25 -2.99 -42.01
CA LEU A 550 14.32 -3.88 -42.68
C LEU A 550 14.93 -4.20 -44.03
N GLY A 551 15.68 -5.31 -44.14
CA GLY A 551 16.05 -5.88 -45.43
C GLY A 551 14.79 -6.08 -46.27
N SER A 552 14.92 -5.87 -47.57
CA SER A 552 13.89 -5.94 -48.63
C SER A 552 12.83 -7.04 -48.44
N LEU A 553 11.82 -6.80 -47.60
CA LEU A 553 10.59 -7.56 -47.65
C LEU A 553 9.85 -7.10 -48.91
N SER A 554 9.65 -8.03 -49.84
CA SER A 554 8.84 -7.80 -51.04
C SER A 554 7.53 -7.13 -50.66
N SER A 555 7.20 -6.04 -51.35
CA SER A 555 6.04 -5.17 -51.09
C SER A 555 4.69 -5.90 -51.00
N SER A 556 4.59 -7.17 -51.41
CA SER A 556 3.38 -7.98 -51.33
C SER A 556 3.13 -8.70 -49.99
N GLN A 557 3.96 -8.57 -48.96
CA GLN A 557 3.71 -9.20 -47.63
C GLN A 557 3.61 -8.23 -46.44
N CYS A 558 3.50 -6.92 -46.67
CA CYS A 558 3.32 -5.95 -45.59
C CYS A 558 1.89 -5.92 -44.97
N SER A 559 1.15 -7.02 -45.09
CA SER A 559 -0.21 -7.19 -44.55
C SER A 559 -0.30 -8.30 -43.50
N GLN A 560 0.73 -8.45 -42.68
CA GLN A 560 0.71 -9.18 -41.39
C GLN A 560 1.70 -8.43 -40.49
N SER A 561 1.41 -7.84 -39.34
CA SER A 561 0.36 -8.00 -38.33
C SER A 561 0.21 -6.66 -37.57
N LEU A 562 -0.75 -5.83 -37.93
CA LEU A 562 -1.22 -4.73 -37.08
C LEU A 562 -2.74 -4.63 -37.27
N SER A 563 -3.48 -5.38 -36.47
CA SER A 563 -4.90 -5.14 -36.25
C SER A 563 -5.02 -3.83 -35.47
N VAL A 564 -5.02 -2.69 -36.17
CA VAL A 564 -5.37 -1.41 -35.55
C VAL A 564 -6.29 -0.62 -36.49
N SER A 565 -7.50 -0.38 -35.99
CA SER A 565 -8.63 0.19 -36.69
C SER A 565 -8.36 1.59 -37.23
N GLN A 566 -8.86 1.82 -38.45
CA GLN A 566 -8.81 3.03 -39.29
C GLN A 566 -8.82 4.37 -38.53
N VAL A 567 -7.63 4.95 -38.32
CA VAL A 567 -7.43 6.39 -38.07
C VAL A 567 -6.13 6.77 -38.79
N HIS A 568 -6.06 7.96 -39.39
CA HIS A 568 -4.89 8.52 -40.10
C HIS A 568 -3.61 8.52 -39.24
N VAL A 569 -2.98 7.36 -39.10
CA VAL A 569 -1.55 7.24 -38.90
C VAL A 569 -0.93 7.67 -40.22
N ASP A 570 0.20 8.37 -40.19
CA ASP A 570 1.03 8.60 -41.39
C ASP A 570 1.54 7.24 -41.92
N VAL A 571 0.66 6.47 -42.56
CA VAL A 571 0.99 5.25 -43.31
C VAL A 571 1.62 5.62 -44.66
N HIS A 572 1.56 6.90 -45.06
CA HIS A 572 2.03 7.39 -46.36
C HIS A 572 3.47 7.89 -46.40
N SER A 573 4.25 7.84 -45.32
CA SER A 573 5.70 7.77 -45.47
C SER A 573 6.07 6.31 -45.71
N HIS A 574 6.23 5.95 -46.99
CA HIS A 574 6.79 4.66 -47.40
C HIS A 574 7.94 4.27 -46.46
N TYR A 575 7.78 3.19 -45.69
CA TYR A 575 8.84 2.59 -44.86
C TYR A 575 9.95 2.13 -45.81
N ASN A 576 10.86 3.04 -46.14
CA ASN A 576 11.88 2.79 -47.14
C ASN A 576 13.04 2.07 -46.43
N SER A 577 13.25 0.80 -46.78
CA SER A 577 14.34 -0.06 -46.27
C SER A 577 15.68 0.68 -46.26
N VAL A 578 16.01 1.30 -47.39
CA VAL A 578 17.23 2.09 -47.60
C VAL A 578 17.33 3.29 -46.66
N ALA A 579 16.21 3.97 -46.37
CA ALA A 579 16.21 5.10 -45.45
C ALA A 579 16.46 4.64 -44.00
N ASN A 580 15.90 3.51 -43.58
CA ASN A 580 16.15 2.93 -42.26
C ASN A 580 17.59 2.40 -42.11
N GLU A 581 18.15 1.82 -43.17
CA GLU A 581 19.55 1.42 -43.22
C GLU A 581 20.48 2.62 -43.03
N THR A 582 20.32 3.64 -43.89
CA THR A 582 21.08 4.89 -43.84
C THR A 582 20.97 5.53 -42.45
N PHE A 583 19.76 5.52 -41.87
CA PHE A 583 19.48 6.01 -40.53
C PHE A 583 20.23 5.22 -39.43
N CYS A 584 20.20 3.89 -39.48
CA CYS A 584 20.91 3.06 -38.51
C CYS A 584 22.43 3.24 -38.60
N LEU A 585 22.97 3.37 -39.81
CA LEU A 585 24.39 3.63 -40.04
C LEU A 585 24.80 5.03 -39.56
N GLU A 586 23.97 6.06 -39.76
CA GLU A 586 24.24 7.41 -39.23
C GLU A 586 24.29 7.44 -37.69
N ILE A 587 23.40 6.69 -37.03
CA ILE A 587 23.47 6.49 -35.58
C ILE A 587 24.73 5.72 -35.21
N MET A 588 25.08 4.67 -35.95
CA MET A 588 26.29 3.88 -35.72
C MET A 588 27.56 4.75 -35.80
N ASP A 589 27.66 5.63 -36.79
CA ASP A 589 28.78 6.56 -36.92
C ASP A 589 28.82 7.59 -35.78
N SER A 590 27.65 8.03 -35.32
CA SER A 590 27.55 8.90 -34.14
C SER A 590 28.04 8.18 -32.88
N LEU A 591 27.65 6.92 -32.70
CA LEU A 591 28.11 6.07 -31.59
C LEU A 591 29.60 5.73 -31.68
N ARG A 592 30.15 5.54 -32.89
CA ARG A 592 31.59 5.33 -33.10
C ARG A 592 32.42 6.50 -32.56
N ARG A 593 31.93 7.73 -32.72
CA ARG A 593 32.57 8.93 -32.12
C ARG A 593 32.54 8.95 -30.59
N CYS A 594 31.68 8.17 -29.93
CA CYS A 594 31.70 8.04 -28.48
C CYS A 594 32.94 7.29 -27.96
N LEU A 595 33.60 6.48 -28.79
CA LEU A 595 34.85 5.79 -28.43
C LEU A 595 36.02 6.74 -28.18
N SER A 596 35.96 7.99 -28.67
CA SER A 596 36.97 9.01 -28.34
C SER A 596 36.71 9.74 -27.02
N GLN A 597 35.65 9.39 -26.29
CA GLN A 597 35.25 10.06 -25.04
C GLN A 597 35.75 9.32 -23.78
N GLN A 598 35.24 9.68 -22.60
CA GLN A 598 35.63 9.12 -21.30
C GLN A 598 35.18 7.66 -21.13
N ALA A 599 35.89 6.87 -20.31
CA ALA A 599 35.63 5.44 -20.09
C ALA A 599 34.17 5.11 -19.78
N ASP A 600 33.54 5.92 -18.93
CA ASP A 600 32.13 5.82 -18.56
C ASP A 600 31.14 5.81 -19.74
N VAL A 601 31.48 6.50 -20.83
CA VAL A 601 30.67 6.53 -22.07
C VAL A 601 30.96 5.29 -22.93
N ARG A 602 32.23 4.87 -22.99
CA ARG A 602 32.67 3.66 -23.71
C ARG A 602 32.07 2.40 -23.10
N LEU A 603 32.07 2.30 -21.77
CA LEU A 603 31.48 1.18 -21.02
C LEU A 603 30.01 0.97 -21.40
N MET A 604 29.22 2.06 -21.43
CA MET A 604 27.81 1.98 -21.83
C MET A 604 27.64 1.49 -23.27
N LEU A 605 28.55 1.87 -24.16
CA LEU A 605 28.54 1.42 -25.54
C LEU A 605 28.81 -0.09 -25.63
N TYR A 606 29.81 -0.60 -24.91
CA TYR A 606 30.16 -2.02 -24.86
C TYR A 606 29.04 -2.88 -24.27
N GLU A 607 28.42 -2.44 -23.18
CA GLU A 607 27.24 -3.11 -22.61
C GLU A 607 26.04 -3.09 -23.58
N GLY A 608 25.94 -2.06 -24.42
CA GLY A 608 24.84 -1.87 -25.36
C GLY A 608 24.97 -2.63 -26.67
N PHE A 609 26.19 -2.78 -27.19
CA PHE A 609 26.44 -3.31 -28.53
C PHE A 609 26.00 -4.76 -28.72
N TYR A 610 26.23 -5.62 -27.72
CA TYR A 610 25.76 -7.01 -27.77
C TYR A 610 24.24 -7.10 -28.02
N ASP A 611 23.46 -6.29 -27.31
CA ASP A 611 22.00 -6.26 -27.46
C ASP A 611 21.55 -5.68 -28.81
N VAL A 612 22.28 -4.67 -29.33
CA VAL A 612 22.01 -4.08 -30.65
C VAL A 612 22.22 -5.13 -31.73
N LEU A 613 23.38 -5.78 -31.73
CA LEU A 613 23.75 -6.82 -32.69
C LEU A 613 22.75 -7.98 -32.65
N ARG A 614 22.39 -8.47 -31.46
CA ARG A 614 21.42 -9.56 -31.31
C ARG A 614 20.02 -9.21 -31.84
N ARG A 615 19.56 -7.97 -31.68
CA ARG A 615 18.21 -7.55 -32.10
C ARG A 615 18.16 -7.07 -33.54
N ASN A 616 19.28 -6.58 -34.08
CA ASN A 616 19.44 -6.06 -35.42
C ASN A 616 20.70 -6.66 -36.05
N SER A 617 20.62 -7.94 -36.45
CA SER A 617 21.76 -8.72 -36.96
C SER A 617 22.44 -8.10 -38.18
N GLN A 618 21.72 -7.29 -38.96
CA GLN A 618 22.26 -6.51 -40.08
C GLN A 618 23.33 -5.48 -39.66
N LEU A 619 23.35 -5.09 -38.37
CA LEU A 619 24.39 -4.22 -37.83
C LEU A 619 25.57 -5.02 -37.24
N ALA A 620 25.57 -6.36 -37.33
CA ALA A 620 26.62 -7.19 -36.75
C ALA A 620 28.00 -6.81 -37.28
N ASN A 621 28.16 -6.72 -38.60
CA ASN A 621 29.43 -6.40 -39.25
C ASN A 621 29.94 -5.01 -38.82
N SER A 622 29.05 -4.02 -38.82
CA SER A 622 29.37 -2.65 -38.35
C SER A 622 29.83 -2.63 -36.89
N VAL A 623 29.17 -3.38 -36.01
CA VAL A 623 29.53 -3.48 -34.58
C VAL A 623 30.86 -4.21 -34.42
N MET A 624 31.04 -5.36 -35.06
CA MET A 624 32.24 -6.20 -34.95
C MET A 624 33.48 -5.49 -35.48
N GLN A 625 33.39 -4.82 -36.64
CA GLN A 625 34.47 -4.01 -37.19
C GLN A 625 34.84 -2.84 -36.25
N THR A 626 33.84 -2.22 -35.61
CA THR A 626 34.07 -1.15 -34.62
C THR A 626 34.83 -1.67 -33.41
N LEU A 627 34.44 -2.84 -32.89
CA LEU A 627 35.09 -3.48 -31.75
C LEU A 627 36.53 -3.92 -32.07
N LEU A 628 36.74 -4.55 -33.24
CA LEU A 628 38.06 -4.96 -33.71
C LEU A 628 39.01 -3.77 -33.88
N SER A 629 38.54 -2.68 -34.50
CA SER A 629 39.32 -1.46 -34.66
C SER A 629 39.69 -0.81 -33.32
N GLN A 630 38.84 -0.94 -32.31
CA GLN A 630 39.14 -0.44 -30.97
C GLN A 630 40.15 -1.36 -30.26
N LEU A 631 39.96 -2.68 -30.33
CA LEU A 631 40.86 -3.65 -29.69
C LEU A 631 42.29 -3.60 -30.24
N LYS A 632 42.45 -3.45 -31.56
CA LYS A 632 43.77 -3.33 -32.21
C LYS A 632 44.64 -2.17 -31.67
N GLN A 633 44.05 -1.15 -31.05
CA GLN A 633 44.80 -0.05 -30.41
C GLN A 633 45.50 -0.50 -29.11
N PHE A 634 44.93 -1.48 -28.40
CA PHE A 634 45.39 -1.92 -27.08
C PHE A 634 46.07 -3.30 -27.11
N TYR A 635 45.85 -4.08 -28.17
CA TYR A 635 46.53 -5.35 -28.40
C TYR A 635 47.98 -5.15 -28.87
N GLU A 636 48.87 -6.02 -28.41
CA GLU A 636 50.25 -6.10 -28.90
C GLU A 636 50.39 -7.25 -29.91
N PRO A 637 50.64 -6.96 -31.20
CA PRO A 637 50.71 -7.99 -32.25
C PRO A 637 51.98 -8.84 -32.22
N LYS A 638 53.04 -8.42 -31.52
CA LYS A 638 54.27 -9.22 -31.41
C LYS A 638 54.02 -10.48 -30.56
N PRO A 639 54.24 -11.69 -31.10
CA PRO A 639 53.83 -12.94 -30.44
C PRO A 639 54.61 -13.25 -29.15
N ASP A 640 55.82 -12.71 -28.98
CA ASP A 640 56.68 -12.97 -27.82
C ASP A 640 56.64 -11.85 -26.77
N LEU A 641 55.90 -10.75 -27.01
CA LEU A 641 55.82 -9.65 -26.04
C LEU A 641 54.77 -9.96 -24.98
N LEU A 642 55.19 -9.90 -23.71
CA LEU A 642 54.36 -9.96 -22.51
C LEU A 642 54.38 -8.58 -21.82
N PRO A 643 53.25 -8.11 -21.27
CA PRO A 643 51.90 -8.68 -21.40
C PRO A 643 51.29 -8.43 -22.80
N PRO A 644 50.26 -9.19 -23.21
CA PRO A 644 49.67 -9.06 -24.55
C PRO A 644 48.84 -7.78 -24.76
N LEU A 645 48.62 -6.99 -23.71
CA LEU A 645 47.71 -5.84 -23.68
C LEU A 645 48.41 -4.61 -23.09
N LYS A 646 48.24 -3.46 -23.75
CA LYS A 646 48.85 -2.17 -23.38
C LYS A 646 48.03 -1.50 -22.26
N LEU A 647 48.22 -1.94 -21.01
CA LEU A 647 47.49 -1.41 -19.85
C LEU A 647 47.71 0.08 -19.61
N GLU A 648 48.93 0.59 -19.86
CA GLU A 648 49.23 2.04 -19.76
C GLU A 648 48.34 2.89 -20.67
N ALA A 649 48.03 2.40 -21.87
CA ALA A 649 47.16 3.11 -22.81
C ALA A 649 45.69 3.15 -22.34
N CYS A 650 45.33 2.33 -21.35
CA CYS A 650 43.98 2.29 -20.78
C CYS A 650 43.77 3.33 -19.67
N ILE A 651 44.81 4.08 -19.29
CA ILE A 651 44.80 4.99 -18.15
C ILE A 651 45.16 6.41 -18.58
N LEU A 652 44.39 7.39 -18.10
CA LEU A 652 44.66 8.80 -18.30
C LEU A 652 45.25 9.42 -17.03
N THR A 653 46.47 9.94 -17.13
CA THR A 653 47.19 10.64 -16.05
C THR A 653 47.20 12.14 -16.33
N GLN A 654 46.45 12.91 -15.53
CA GLN A 654 46.40 14.38 -15.60
C GLN A 654 46.89 14.98 -14.27
N GLY A 655 48.19 15.27 -14.18
CA GLY A 655 48.82 15.65 -12.91
C GLY A 655 48.68 14.53 -11.89
N ASP A 656 48.18 14.85 -10.68
CA ASP A 656 47.94 13.85 -9.63
C ASP A 656 46.64 13.05 -9.80
N LYS A 657 45.80 13.40 -10.78
CA LYS A 657 44.53 12.70 -11.03
C LYS A 657 44.72 11.58 -12.05
N ILE A 658 44.43 10.37 -11.62
CA ILE A 658 44.44 9.16 -12.46
C ILE A 658 43.01 8.69 -12.63
N SER A 659 42.65 8.38 -13.87
CA SER A 659 41.32 7.90 -14.23
C SER A 659 41.40 6.85 -15.33
N LEU A 660 40.45 5.92 -15.33
CA LEU A 660 40.30 4.94 -16.39
C LEU A 660 39.91 5.65 -17.70
N GLN A 661 40.61 5.35 -18.78
CA GLN A 661 40.34 5.86 -20.13
C GLN A 661 39.65 4.81 -21.00
N GLU A 662 40.16 3.58 -20.99
CA GLU A 662 39.60 2.46 -21.75
C GLU A 662 39.22 1.31 -20.80
N PRO A 663 37.92 0.96 -20.68
CA PRO A 663 37.48 -0.22 -19.94
C PRO A 663 37.71 -1.48 -20.81
N LEU A 664 38.98 -1.87 -20.94
CA LEU A 664 39.45 -2.92 -21.86
C LEU A 664 38.84 -4.30 -21.59
N ASP A 665 38.60 -4.61 -20.31
CA ASP A 665 37.90 -5.81 -19.86
C ASP A 665 36.45 -5.86 -20.38
N TYR A 666 35.72 -4.74 -20.36
CA TYR A 666 34.37 -4.65 -20.94
C TYR A 666 34.38 -4.71 -22.48
N LEU A 667 35.41 -4.16 -23.13
CA LEU A 667 35.59 -4.29 -24.58
C LEU A 667 35.75 -5.77 -24.98
N LEU A 668 36.64 -6.49 -24.31
CA LEU A 668 36.86 -7.92 -24.54
C LEU A 668 35.62 -8.75 -24.19
N CYS A 669 34.95 -8.41 -23.08
CA CYS A 669 33.68 -9.02 -22.69
C CYS A 669 32.61 -8.88 -23.79
N CYS A 670 32.47 -7.69 -24.38
CA CYS A 670 31.55 -7.43 -25.48
C CYS A 670 31.89 -8.28 -26.71
N ILE A 671 33.18 -8.30 -27.10
CA ILE A 671 33.70 -9.10 -28.22
C ILE A 671 33.39 -10.59 -28.03
N GLN A 672 33.76 -11.15 -26.88
CA GLN A 672 33.55 -12.56 -26.57
C GLN A 672 32.07 -12.93 -26.67
N HIS A 673 31.17 -12.11 -26.13
CA HIS A 673 29.74 -12.37 -26.19
C HIS A 673 29.17 -12.24 -27.62
N CYS A 674 29.66 -11.29 -28.42
CA CYS A 674 29.25 -11.12 -29.82
C CYS A 674 29.74 -12.29 -30.69
N LEU A 675 30.99 -12.73 -30.52
CA LEU A 675 31.55 -13.92 -31.17
C LEU A 675 30.77 -15.17 -30.79
N ALA A 676 30.50 -15.38 -29.50
CA ALA A 676 29.74 -16.52 -29.03
C ALA A 676 28.30 -16.53 -29.60
N TRP A 677 27.67 -15.36 -29.75
CA TRP A 677 26.37 -15.26 -30.40
C TRP A 677 26.45 -15.64 -31.89
N TYR A 678 27.45 -15.11 -32.61
CA TYR A 678 27.66 -15.38 -34.03
C TYR A 678 27.85 -16.88 -34.30
N LYS A 679 28.78 -17.51 -33.57
CA LYS A 679 29.06 -18.95 -33.68
C LYS A 679 27.87 -19.84 -33.38
N ASN A 680 27.04 -19.46 -32.40
CA ASN A 680 25.90 -20.28 -31.98
C ASN A 680 24.62 -20.01 -32.79
N THR A 681 24.52 -18.88 -33.50
CA THR A 681 23.27 -18.44 -34.13
C THR A 681 23.40 -18.29 -35.64
N VAL A 682 24.48 -17.69 -36.13
CA VAL A 682 24.64 -17.31 -37.54
C VAL A 682 25.33 -18.41 -38.33
N ILE A 683 26.47 -18.92 -37.85
CA ILE A 683 27.20 -20.02 -38.53
C ILE A 683 26.30 -21.23 -38.81
N PRO A 684 25.44 -21.72 -37.88
CA PRO A 684 24.55 -22.84 -38.18
C PRO A 684 23.45 -22.53 -39.20
N LEU A 685 23.11 -21.25 -39.41
CA LEU A 685 22.12 -20.83 -40.41
C LEU A 685 22.74 -20.65 -41.81
N GLN A 686 24.00 -20.24 -41.89
CA GLN A 686 24.75 -20.00 -43.13
C GLN A 686 25.29 -21.27 -43.81
N GLN A 687 25.17 -22.46 -43.20
CA GLN A 687 25.58 -23.75 -43.79
C GLN A 687 24.84 -24.14 -45.10
N GLY A 688 24.18 -23.19 -45.79
CA GLY A 688 23.57 -23.35 -47.11
C GLY A 688 23.71 -22.15 -48.07
N GLU A 689 24.41 -21.07 -47.75
CA GLU A 689 24.59 -19.90 -48.64
C GLU A 689 26.10 -19.59 -48.82
N GLU A 690 26.64 -19.76 -50.04
CA GLU A 690 28.08 -19.73 -50.36
C GLU A 690 28.66 -18.31 -50.63
N GLU A 691 27.97 -17.20 -50.33
CA GLU A 691 28.33 -15.87 -50.86
C GLU A 691 28.98 -14.84 -49.90
N GLU A 692 29.51 -15.22 -48.73
CA GLU A 692 30.03 -14.22 -47.75
C GLU A 692 31.49 -14.44 -47.25
N GLU A 693 32.42 -14.94 -48.08
CA GLU A 693 33.84 -15.15 -47.69
C GLU A 693 34.57 -13.86 -47.21
N GLU A 694 34.25 -12.67 -47.76
CA GLU A 694 34.88 -11.41 -47.31
C GLU A 694 34.39 -10.94 -45.92
N GLU A 695 33.21 -11.39 -45.48
CA GLU A 695 32.62 -10.99 -44.20
C GLU A 695 33.11 -11.84 -43.00
N GLU A 696 33.75 -12.97 -43.25
CA GLU A 696 34.24 -13.87 -42.19
C GLU A 696 35.59 -13.45 -41.58
N ALA A 697 36.40 -12.68 -42.33
CA ALA A 697 37.80 -12.39 -41.96
C ALA A 697 37.98 -11.70 -40.59
N PHE A 698 37.06 -10.80 -40.20
CA PHE A 698 37.18 -10.12 -38.91
C PHE A 698 36.74 -10.97 -37.72
N TYR A 699 35.93 -12.02 -37.93
CA TYR A 699 35.60 -12.99 -36.88
C TYR A 699 36.80 -13.88 -36.56
N GLU A 700 37.50 -14.36 -37.59
CA GLU A 700 38.74 -15.11 -37.44
C GLU A 700 39.85 -14.27 -36.78
N ASP A 701 40.05 -13.03 -37.25
CA ASP A 701 40.98 -12.06 -36.63
C ASP A 701 40.75 -11.93 -35.11
N LEU A 702 39.48 -11.86 -34.70
CA LEU A 702 39.13 -11.70 -33.28
C LEU A 702 39.36 -12.98 -32.48
N ASP A 703 39.07 -14.15 -33.04
CA ASP A 703 39.39 -15.43 -32.40
C ASP A 703 40.91 -15.61 -32.24
N ASP A 704 41.69 -15.29 -33.27
CA ASP A 704 43.16 -15.33 -33.23
C ASP A 704 43.72 -14.38 -32.18
N ILE A 705 43.15 -13.17 -32.06
CA ILE A 705 43.52 -12.23 -31.01
C ILE A 705 43.17 -12.78 -29.62
N LEU A 706 41.97 -13.33 -29.41
CA LEU A 706 41.57 -13.89 -28.11
C LEU A 706 42.40 -15.13 -27.72
N GLU A 707 42.76 -15.96 -28.69
CA GLU A 707 43.66 -17.11 -28.52
C GLU A 707 45.08 -16.64 -28.18
N SER A 708 45.59 -15.62 -28.89
CA SER A 708 46.89 -15.00 -28.61
C SER A 708 46.94 -14.38 -27.21
N ILE A 709 45.88 -13.67 -26.81
CA ILE A 709 45.75 -13.09 -25.46
C ILE A 709 45.71 -14.22 -24.43
N THR A 710 44.90 -15.26 -24.62
CA THR A 710 44.83 -16.42 -23.71
C THR A 710 46.21 -17.01 -23.45
N ASN A 711 46.91 -17.40 -24.52
CA ASN A 711 48.21 -18.07 -24.43
C ASN A 711 49.28 -17.20 -23.77
N ARG A 712 49.25 -15.88 -24.00
CA ARG A 712 50.21 -14.95 -23.39
C ARG A 712 49.85 -14.54 -21.98
N MET A 713 48.57 -14.35 -21.65
CA MET A 713 48.12 -14.08 -20.28
C MET A 713 48.47 -15.23 -19.32
N ILE A 714 48.42 -16.47 -19.79
CA ILE A 714 48.84 -17.66 -19.02
C ILE A 714 50.35 -17.66 -18.75
N LYS A 715 51.15 -17.17 -19.70
CA LYS A 715 52.61 -17.06 -19.58
C LYS A 715 53.07 -15.85 -18.79
N SER A 716 52.26 -14.79 -18.69
CA SER A 716 52.60 -13.56 -17.99
C SER A 716 52.67 -13.75 -16.47
N GLU A 717 53.71 -13.20 -15.87
CA GLU A 717 53.84 -13.06 -14.42
C GLU A 717 53.28 -11.70 -13.96
N LEU A 718 53.10 -11.49 -12.64
CA LEU A 718 52.53 -10.22 -12.15
C LEU A 718 53.51 -9.05 -12.32
N GLU A 719 54.79 -9.37 -12.36
CA GLU A 719 55.92 -8.52 -12.63
C GLU A 719 55.85 -7.93 -14.05
N ASP A 720 55.37 -8.70 -15.04
CA ASP A 720 55.17 -8.22 -16.42
C ASP A 720 54.11 -7.10 -16.48
N PHE A 721 53.14 -7.13 -15.57
CA PHE A 721 52.11 -6.09 -15.45
C PHE A 721 52.50 -4.95 -14.49
N GLU A 722 53.65 -5.04 -13.81
CA GLU A 722 54.05 -4.15 -12.71
C GLU A 722 53.07 -4.19 -11.49
N LEU A 723 52.41 -5.34 -11.26
CA LEU A 723 51.37 -5.52 -10.23
C LEU A 723 51.73 -6.57 -9.17
N ASP A 724 53.01 -6.82 -8.97
CA ASP A 724 53.50 -7.78 -7.98
C ASP A 724 53.23 -7.32 -6.52
N LYS A 725 53.64 -8.12 -5.54
CA LYS A 725 53.43 -7.78 -4.12
C LYS A 725 54.19 -6.52 -3.67
N SER A 726 55.29 -6.18 -4.36
CA SER A 726 56.09 -4.99 -4.03
C SER A 726 55.44 -3.69 -4.50
N ALA A 727 54.54 -3.76 -5.49
CA ALA A 727 53.78 -2.62 -5.97
C ALA A 727 52.95 -1.92 -4.87
N ASP A 728 52.82 -0.60 -5.00
CA ASP A 728 51.94 0.22 -4.19
C ASP A 728 50.49 0.07 -4.67
N PHE A 729 49.58 -0.21 -3.74
CA PHE A 729 48.13 -0.30 -3.98
C PHE A 729 47.37 0.67 -3.07
N SER A 730 48.06 1.64 -2.45
CA SER A 730 47.42 2.60 -1.58
C SER A 730 46.46 3.50 -2.34
N GLN A 731 45.23 3.62 -1.85
CA GLN A 731 44.24 4.57 -2.39
C GLN A 731 44.60 6.05 -2.14
N SER A 732 45.72 6.32 -1.44
CA SER A 732 46.20 7.66 -1.14
C SER A 732 47.27 8.18 -2.11
N THR A 733 47.86 7.30 -2.93
CA THR A 733 48.93 7.65 -3.86
C THR A 733 48.42 7.55 -5.29
N SER A 734 48.94 8.39 -6.18
CA SER A 734 48.62 8.33 -7.60
C SER A 734 48.98 6.97 -8.19
N ILE A 735 50.21 6.50 -7.94
CA ILE A 735 50.70 5.17 -8.35
C ILE A 735 49.80 4.05 -7.80
N GLY A 736 49.40 4.13 -6.52
CA GLY A 736 48.51 3.14 -5.94
C GLY A 736 47.13 3.10 -6.60
N ILE A 737 46.53 4.24 -6.93
CA ILE A 737 45.27 4.31 -7.68
C ILE A 737 45.43 3.68 -9.08
N LYS A 738 46.52 3.99 -9.79
CA LYS A 738 46.85 3.40 -11.11
C LYS A 738 46.90 1.87 -11.03
N ASN A 739 47.67 1.34 -10.08
CA ASN A 739 47.86 -0.11 -9.93
C ASN A 739 46.56 -0.82 -9.54
N ASN A 740 45.69 -0.18 -8.75
CA ASN A 740 44.35 -0.72 -8.49
C ASN A 740 43.52 -0.83 -9.78
N ILE A 741 43.51 0.20 -10.63
CA ILE A 741 42.78 0.18 -11.91
C ILE A 741 43.32 -0.93 -12.82
N CYS A 742 44.64 -1.02 -13.00
CA CYS A 742 45.28 -2.08 -13.78
C CYS A 742 44.93 -3.48 -13.25
N ALA A 743 44.97 -3.68 -11.93
CA ALA A 743 44.63 -4.97 -11.33
C ALA A 743 43.18 -5.37 -11.62
N PHE A 744 42.22 -4.45 -11.53
CA PHE A 744 40.84 -4.74 -11.90
C PHE A 744 40.68 -5.06 -13.39
N LEU A 745 41.38 -4.35 -14.28
CA LEU A 745 41.37 -4.67 -15.72
C LEU A 745 41.91 -6.09 -15.97
N VAL A 746 43.06 -6.45 -15.40
CA VAL A 746 43.66 -7.79 -15.58
C VAL A 746 42.75 -8.88 -15.01
N MET A 747 42.15 -8.65 -13.84
CA MET A 747 41.16 -9.57 -13.26
C MET A 747 39.96 -9.75 -14.18
N GLY A 748 39.39 -8.66 -14.72
CA GLY A 748 38.28 -8.72 -15.67
C GLY A 748 38.65 -9.44 -16.97
N VAL A 749 39.85 -9.21 -17.51
CA VAL A 749 40.38 -9.95 -18.67
C VAL A 749 40.44 -11.44 -18.40
N CYS A 750 40.96 -11.86 -17.23
CA CYS A 750 40.99 -13.27 -16.85
C CYS A 750 39.57 -13.89 -16.81
N GLU A 751 38.57 -13.19 -16.27
CA GLU A 751 37.18 -13.68 -16.25
C GLU A 751 36.62 -13.87 -17.67
N VAL A 752 36.81 -12.88 -18.56
CA VAL A 752 36.36 -12.97 -19.95
C VAL A 752 37.00 -14.16 -20.67
N LEU A 753 38.30 -14.37 -20.45
CA LEU A 753 39.03 -15.47 -21.08
C LEU A 753 38.64 -16.84 -20.49
N ILE A 754 38.25 -16.91 -19.22
CA ILE A 754 37.69 -18.14 -18.61
C ILE A 754 36.40 -18.54 -19.32
N GLU A 755 35.47 -17.60 -19.53
CA GLU A 755 34.21 -17.88 -20.24
C GLU A 755 34.45 -18.20 -21.72
N TYR A 756 35.37 -17.48 -22.37
CA TYR A 756 35.79 -17.77 -23.76
C TYR A 756 36.33 -19.19 -23.90
N ASN A 757 37.36 -19.56 -23.14
CA ASN A 757 38.00 -20.88 -23.23
C ASN A 757 37.02 -22.00 -22.90
N PHE A 758 36.12 -21.80 -21.93
CA PHE A 758 35.06 -22.79 -21.67
C PHE A 758 34.13 -22.97 -22.87
N SER A 759 33.70 -21.87 -23.49
CA SER A 759 32.75 -21.87 -24.60
C SER A 759 33.30 -22.60 -25.85
N ILE A 760 34.60 -22.49 -26.12
CA ILE A 760 35.24 -23.16 -27.26
C ILE A 760 35.88 -24.51 -26.92
N SER A 761 35.93 -24.90 -25.63
CA SER A 761 36.72 -26.05 -25.17
C SER A 761 36.30 -27.39 -25.76
N SER A 762 35.03 -27.59 -26.11
CA SER A 762 34.44 -28.90 -26.41
C SER A 762 34.80 -29.99 -25.37
N PHE A 763 34.93 -29.60 -24.09
CA PHE A 763 35.44 -30.46 -23.01
C PHE A 763 36.86 -31.01 -23.27
N SER A 764 37.73 -30.26 -23.93
CA SER A 764 39.16 -30.54 -24.02
C SER A 764 39.88 -30.29 -22.69
N LYS A 765 40.72 -31.25 -22.29
CA LYS A 765 41.50 -31.19 -21.04
C LYS A 765 42.45 -29.99 -21.02
N ASN A 766 43.22 -29.78 -22.09
CA ASN A 766 44.18 -28.68 -22.20
C ASN A 766 43.49 -27.32 -21.99
N ARG A 767 42.30 -27.13 -22.58
CA ARG A 767 41.52 -25.89 -22.42
C ARG A 767 41.05 -25.67 -20.98
N PHE A 768 40.79 -26.74 -20.22
CA PHE A 768 40.44 -26.61 -18.81
C PHE A 768 41.67 -26.35 -17.93
N GLU A 769 42.86 -26.80 -18.33
CA GLU A 769 44.13 -26.38 -17.72
C GLU A 769 44.40 -24.89 -17.97
N ASP A 770 44.06 -24.38 -19.17
CA ASP A 770 44.13 -22.96 -19.50
C ASP A 770 43.19 -22.13 -18.61
N ILE A 771 41.93 -22.56 -18.46
CA ILE A 771 40.94 -21.94 -17.55
C ILE A 771 41.48 -21.87 -16.13
N LEU A 772 42.05 -22.97 -15.63
CA LEU A 772 42.60 -23.00 -14.28
C LEU A 772 43.80 -22.06 -14.14
N SER A 773 44.65 -21.98 -15.15
CA SER A 773 45.82 -21.07 -15.17
C SER A 773 45.39 -19.59 -15.16
N LEU A 774 44.39 -19.23 -15.96
CA LEU A 774 43.78 -17.89 -15.95
C LEU A 774 43.17 -17.56 -14.59
N PHE A 775 42.47 -18.51 -13.97
CA PHE A 775 41.94 -18.35 -12.61
C PHE A 775 43.06 -18.13 -11.59
N MET A 776 44.19 -18.82 -11.70
CA MET A 776 45.33 -18.61 -10.80
C MET A 776 45.90 -17.19 -10.93
N CYS A 777 45.96 -16.64 -12.15
CA CYS A 777 46.33 -15.24 -12.37
C CYS A 777 45.35 -14.27 -11.69
N TYR A 778 44.04 -14.43 -11.95
CA TYR A 778 42.97 -13.67 -11.27
C TYR A 778 43.11 -13.73 -9.75
N LYS A 779 43.31 -14.94 -9.22
CA LYS A 779 43.36 -15.19 -7.78
C LYS A 779 44.57 -14.54 -7.13
N LYS A 780 45.77 -14.66 -7.72
CA LYS A 780 46.99 -14.03 -7.19
C LYS A 780 46.79 -12.52 -7.02
N LEU A 781 46.17 -11.84 -8.01
CA LEU A 781 45.83 -10.42 -7.92
C LEU A 781 44.77 -10.14 -6.87
N SER A 782 43.69 -10.92 -6.83
CA SER A 782 42.64 -10.76 -5.82
C SER A 782 43.19 -10.88 -4.40
N ASP A 783 44.11 -11.82 -4.15
CA ASP A 783 44.74 -12.01 -2.84
C ASP A 783 45.61 -10.80 -2.45
N ILE A 784 46.35 -10.22 -3.40
CA ILE A 784 47.16 -9.01 -3.18
C ILE A 784 46.26 -7.83 -2.79
N LEU A 785 45.18 -7.59 -3.55
CA LEU A 785 44.24 -6.50 -3.26
C LEU A 785 43.58 -6.67 -1.89
N ASN A 786 43.17 -7.88 -1.54
CA ASN A 786 42.58 -8.20 -0.23
C ASN A 786 43.58 -7.98 0.92
N GLU A 787 44.85 -8.39 0.75
CA GLU A 787 45.91 -8.20 1.74
C GLU A 787 46.22 -6.70 1.97
N LYS A 788 46.29 -5.92 0.89
CA LYS A 788 46.61 -4.48 0.94
C LYS A 788 45.42 -3.66 1.48
N ALA A 789 44.18 -4.04 1.18
CA ALA A 789 42.97 -3.37 1.68
C ALA A 789 42.81 -3.50 3.21
N GLY A 790 43.27 -4.61 3.82
CA GLY A 790 43.14 -4.88 5.26
C GLY A 790 43.75 -3.82 6.19
N LYS A 791 44.59 -2.92 5.68
CA LYS A 791 45.19 -1.81 6.43
C LYS A 791 44.34 -0.52 6.46
N ALA A 792 43.33 -0.38 5.59
CA ALA A 792 42.50 0.83 5.50
C ALA A 792 41.08 0.58 6.02
N LYS A 793 40.80 0.94 7.29
CA LYS A 793 39.47 0.85 7.95
C LYS A 793 38.40 1.83 7.40
N THR A 794 38.45 2.21 6.12
CA THR A 794 37.54 3.20 5.54
C THR A 794 36.38 2.51 4.81
N LYS A 795 35.15 2.76 5.28
CA LYS A 795 33.87 2.12 4.91
C LYS A 795 33.43 2.20 3.42
N MET A 796 34.27 2.63 2.47
CA MET A 796 33.91 2.67 1.04
C MET A 796 34.50 1.53 0.20
N ALA A 797 35.38 0.69 0.74
CA ALA A 797 36.19 -0.27 -0.04
C ALA A 797 35.60 -1.68 -0.24
N ASN A 798 34.39 -1.99 0.24
CA ASN A 798 33.82 -3.35 0.10
C ASN A 798 32.91 -3.56 -1.13
N LYS A 799 32.93 -2.67 -2.14
CA LYS A 799 32.43 -3.06 -3.47
C LYS A 799 33.49 -3.95 -4.11
N THR A 800 33.43 -5.25 -3.85
CA THR A 800 34.00 -6.23 -4.78
C THR A 800 33.50 -5.87 -6.18
N SER A 801 34.40 -5.75 -7.16
CA SER A 801 34.02 -5.55 -8.56
C SER A 801 32.99 -6.60 -8.98
N ASP A 802 31.95 -6.18 -9.70
CA ASP A 802 30.95 -7.11 -10.24
C ASP A 802 31.63 -8.04 -11.25
N SER A 803 31.44 -9.34 -11.10
CA SER A 803 32.01 -10.32 -12.03
C SER A 803 31.44 -10.14 -13.45
N LEU A 804 32.31 -10.20 -14.45
CA LEU A 804 31.99 -10.12 -15.88
C LEU A 804 31.42 -11.43 -16.44
N LEU A 805 31.57 -12.54 -15.72
CA LEU A 805 31.02 -13.84 -16.13
C LEU A 805 29.51 -13.77 -16.35
N SER A 806 29.00 -14.30 -17.46
CA SER A 806 27.56 -14.28 -17.74
C SER A 806 26.78 -15.23 -16.81
N MET A 807 25.53 -14.88 -16.47
CA MET A 807 24.71 -15.74 -15.60
C MET A 807 24.44 -17.12 -16.22
N LYS A 808 24.34 -17.17 -17.55
CA LYS A 808 24.19 -18.42 -18.31
C LYS A 808 25.45 -19.28 -18.20
N PHE A 809 26.63 -18.67 -18.36
CA PHE A 809 27.89 -19.38 -18.16
C PHE A 809 28.04 -19.88 -16.73
N VAL A 810 27.75 -19.07 -15.72
CA VAL A 810 27.80 -19.49 -14.31
C VAL A 810 26.88 -20.69 -14.05
N SER A 811 25.67 -20.70 -14.60
CA SER A 811 24.77 -21.84 -14.50
C SER A 811 25.34 -23.11 -15.15
N SER A 812 25.91 -22.96 -16.36
CA SER A 812 26.55 -24.06 -17.10
C SER A 812 27.79 -24.58 -16.38
N LEU A 813 28.63 -23.69 -15.85
CA LEU A 813 29.84 -24.01 -15.09
C LEU A 813 29.50 -24.75 -13.81
N LEU A 814 28.51 -24.30 -13.03
CA LEU A 814 28.08 -25.01 -11.82
C LEU A 814 27.53 -26.40 -12.15
N THR A 815 26.76 -26.51 -13.22
CA THR A 815 26.23 -27.81 -13.70
C THR A 815 27.37 -28.74 -14.10
N ALA A 816 28.35 -28.26 -14.86
CA ALA A 816 29.55 -29.02 -15.24
C ALA A 816 30.37 -29.45 -14.01
N LEU A 817 30.57 -28.56 -13.04
CA LEU A 817 31.36 -28.85 -11.84
C LEU A 817 30.70 -29.88 -10.93
N PHE A 818 29.38 -29.84 -10.74
CA PHE A 818 28.71 -30.63 -9.70
C PHE A 818 27.74 -31.70 -10.21
N ARG A 819 27.13 -31.55 -11.39
CA ARG A 819 26.10 -32.48 -11.90
C ARG A 819 26.57 -33.34 -13.06
N ASP A 820 27.49 -32.84 -13.89
CA ASP A 820 27.94 -33.56 -15.08
C ASP A 820 28.73 -34.84 -14.70
N SER A 821 28.15 -35.98 -15.03
CA SER A 821 28.70 -37.31 -14.77
C SER A 821 28.98 -38.07 -16.07
N ILE A 822 29.01 -37.39 -17.21
CA ILE A 822 29.28 -38.00 -18.52
C ILE A 822 30.74 -38.46 -18.56
N GLN A 823 30.96 -39.73 -18.91
CA GLN A 823 32.28 -40.36 -18.85
C GLN A 823 33.33 -39.65 -19.73
N SER A 824 32.95 -39.17 -20.91
CA SER A 824 33.85 -38.43 -21.82
C SER A 824 34.30 -37.08 -21.24
N HIS A 825 33.50 -36.44 -20.38
CA HIS A 825 33.82 -35.16 -19.78
C HIS A 825 34.69 -35.30 -18.52
N GLN A 826 34.75 -36.49 -17.92
CA GLN A 826 35.33 -36.72 -16.60
C GLN A 826 36.83 -36.37 -16.54
N GLU A 827 37.61 -36.72 -17.57
CA GLU A 827 39.03 -36.41 -17.60
C GLU A 827 39.26 -34.89 -17.55
N SER A 828 38.59 -34.14 -18.41
CA SER A 828 38.72 -32.68 -18.46
C SER A 828 38.18 -32.03 -17.19
N LEU A 829 36.96 -32.39 -16.76
CA LEU A 829 36.36 -31.82 -15.55
C LEU A 829 37.17 -32.11 -14.28
N SER A 830 37.96 -33.20 -14.25
CA SER A 830 38.83 -33.51 -13.11
C SER A 830 39.85 -32.39 -12.83
N VAL A 831 40.31 -31.68 -13.88
CA VAL A 831 41.23 -30.54 -13.78
C VAL A 831 40.58 -29.43 -12.96
N LEU A 832 39.37 -29.01 -13.32
CA LEU A 832 38.65 -27.94 -12.61
C LEU A 832 38.22 -28.38 -11.20
N ARG A 833 37.76 -29.63 -11.06
CA ARG A 833 37.34 -30.23 -9.77
C ARG A 833 38.50 -30.42 -8.79
N SER A 834 39.75 -30.52 -9.26
CA SER A 834 40.90 -30.60 -8.35
C SER A 834 41.17 -29.29 -7.59
N SER A 835 40.63 -28.16 -8.06
CA SER A 835 40.78 -26.85 -7.41
C SER A 835 39.53 -26.50 -6.60
N ASN A 836 39.58 -26.76 -5.28
CA ASN A 836 38.54 -26.31 -4.35
C ASN A 836 38.32 -24.80 -4.38
N GLU A 837 39.37 -24.05 -4.67
CA GLU A 837 39.34 -22.60 -4.74
C GLU A 837 38.57 -22.09 -5.96
N PHE A 838 38.74 -22.73 -7.11
CA PHE A 838 37.99 -22.44 -8.32
C PHE A 838 36.50 -22.76 -8.14
N MET A 839 36.18 -23.94 -7.56
CA MET A 839 34.79 -24.30 -7.26
C MET A 839 34.14 -23.31 -6.29
N ARG A 840 34.86 -22.86 -5.26
CA ARG A 840 34.40 -21.82 -4.33
C ARG A 840 34.17 -20.48 -5.02
N TYR A 841 35.06 -20.09 -5.93
CA TYR A 841 34.91 -18.88 -6.75
C TYR A 841 33.65 -18.96 -7.62
N ALA A 842 33.42 -20.06 -8.34
CA ALA A 842 32.25 -20.23 -9.19
C ALA A 842 30.92 -20.07 -8.41
N VAL A 843 30.82 -20.66 -7.21
CA VAL A 843 29.64 -20.50 -6.35
C VAL A 843 29.51 -19.05 -5.85
N ASN A 844 30.61 -18.39 -5.46
CA ASN A 844 30.57 -16.99 -5.04
C ASN A 844 30.09 -16.05 -6.16
N VAL A 845 30.50 -16.29 -7.41
CA VAL A 845 30.01 -15.51 -8.56
C VAL A 845 28.49 -15.69 -8.72
N ALA A 846 27.96 -16.92 -8.58
CA ALA A 846 26.51 -17.13 -8.58
C ALA A 846 25.81 -16.34 -7.47
N LEU A 847 26.39 -16.31 -6.26
CA LEU A 847 25.88 -15.52 -5.14
C LEU A 847 25.92 -14.01 -5.40
N GLN A 848 26.93 -13.51 -6.12
CA GLN A 848 27.03 -12.12 -6.54
C GLN A 848 25.96 -11.79 -7.58
N LYS A 849 25.78 -12.63 -8.62
CA LYS A 849 24.75 -12.42 -9.66
C LYS A 849 23.33 -12.43 -9.10
N VAL A 850 23.02 -13.37 -8.19
CA VAL A 850 21.71 -13.39 -7.51
C VAL A 850 21.55 -12.17 -6.59
N GLN A 851 22.62 -11.70 -5.95
CA GLN A 851 22.57 -10.48 -5.13
C GLN A 851 22.33 -9.23 -5.99
N GLN A 852 22.99 -9.13 -7.14
CA GLN A 852 22.78 -8.06 -8.12
C GLN A 852 21.32 -8.04 -8.62
N LEU A 853 20.74 -9.20 -8.90
CA LEU A 853 19.33 -9.35 -9.23
C LEU A 853 18.42 -8.82 -8.11
N LYS A 854 18.71 -9.13 -6.85
CA LYS A 854 17.94 -8.64 -5.69
C LYS A 854 17.98 -7.12 -5.55
N GLU A 855 19.10 -6.51 -5.87
CA GLU A 855 19.33 -5.07 -5.71
C GLU A 855 18.79 -4.25 -6.89
N THR A 856 18.94 -4.75 -8.11
CA THR A 856 18.65 -3.98 -9.35
C THR A 856 17.48 -4.52 -10.16
N GLY A 857 16.99 -5.74 -9.87
CA GLY A 857 15.99 -6.46 -10.66
C GLY A 857 16.50 -7.03 -11.98
N HIS A 858 17.78 -6.83 -12.31
CA HIS A 858 18.44 -7.24 -13.55
C HIS A 858 19.83 -7.78 -13.22
N VAL A 859 20.52 -8.37 -14.18
CA VAL A 859 21.88 -8.93 -14.02
C VAL A 859 22.78 -8.38 -15.11
N SER A 860 24.09 -8.21 -14.84
CA SER A 860 25.05 -7.81 -15.86
C SER A 860 25.38 -8.96 -16.82
N GLY A 861 25.62 -8.62 -18.09
CA GLY A 861 25.96 -9.54 -19.17
C GLY A 861 24.78 -9.94 -20.06
N PRO A 862 25.00 -10.88 -21.01
CA PRO A 862 24.01 -11.34 -21.97
C PRO A 862 22.71 -11.81 -21.31
N ASP A 863 21.57 -11.46 -21.93
CA ASP A 863 20.24 -11.82 -21.44
C ASP A 863 19.91 -11.33 -20.02
N GLY A 864 20.75 -10.51 -19.40
CA GLY A 864 20.59 -10.04 -18.03
C GLY A 864 19.42 -9.07 -17.82
N GLN A 865 18.79 -8.61 -18.91
CA GLN A 865 17.52 -7.86 -18.88
C GLN A 865 16.29 -8.68 -19.29
N ASN A 866 16.47 -9.97 -19.64
CA ASN A 866 15.40 -10.85 -20.09
C ASN A 866 14.86 -11.69 -18.91
N PRO A 867 13.65 -11.40 -18.40
CA PRO A 867 13.14 -12.04 -17.19
C PRO A 867 12.93 -13.56 -17.36
N GLU A 868 12.59 -14.04 -18.56
CA GLU A 868 12.45 -15.47 -18.84
C GLU A 868 13.80 -16.20 -18.76
N LYS A 869 14.86 -15.62 -19.33
CA LYS A 869 16.20 -16.22 -19.31
C LYS A 869 16.82 -16.19 -17.92
N ILE A 870 16.64 -15.09 -17.18
CA ILE A 870 17.06 -15.00 -15.79
C ILE A 870 16.35 -16.06 -14.94
N PHE A 871 15.04 -16.21 -15.11
CA PHE A 871 14.26 -17.22 -14.39
C PHE A 871 14.76 -18.65 -14.66
N GLN A 872 15.04 -18.99 -15.92
CA GLN A 872 15.62 -20.29 -16.27
C GLN A 872 16.98 -20.51 -15.58
N ASN A 873 17.87 -19.53 -15.64
CA ASN A 873 19.17 -19.61 -14.96
C ASN A 873 19.02 -19.78 -13.43
N LEU A 874 18.02 -19.14 -12.80
CA LEU A 874 17.73 -19.33 -11.38
C LEU A 874 17.28 -20.76 -11.07
N CYS A 875 16.42 -21.36 -11.90
CA CYS A 875 16.01 -22.76 -11.75
C CYS A 875 17.22 -23.70 -11.82
N ASP A 876 18.07 -23.52 -12.83
CA ASP A 876 19.23 -24.37 -13.07
C ASP A 876 20.27 -24.24 -11.95
N ILE A 877 20.60 -23.01 -11.53
CA ILE A 877 21.50 -22.77 -10.39
C ILE A 877 20.90 -23.38 -9.12
N THR A 878 19.61 -23.21 -8.86
CA THR A 878 18.97 -23.79 -7.66
C THR A 878 19.08 -25.30 -7.65
N ARG A 879 18.83 -25.98 -8.77
CA ARG A 879 18.91 -27.44 -8.88
C ARG A 879 20.29 -27.97 -8.57
N VAL A 880 21.32 -27.27 -9.03
CA VAL A 880 22.73 -27.63 -8.78
C VAL A 880 23.12 -27.37 -7.33
N LEU A 881 22.82 -26.18 -6.79
CA LEU A 881 23.17 -25.82 -5.41
C LEU A 881 22.43 -26.70 -4.39
N LEU A 882 21.15 -27.01 -4.64
CA LEU A 882 20.34 -27.89 -3.77
C LEU A 882 20.94 -29.29 -3.72
N TRP A 883 21.30 -29.85 -4.87
CA TRP A 883 21.93 -31.15 -4.95
C TRP A 883 23.31 -31.17 -4.28
N ARG A 884 24.14 -30.15 -4.52
CA ARG A 884 25.49 -30.08 -3.94
C ARG A 884 25.45 -29.98 -2.42
N TYR A 885 24.53 -29.19 -1.87
CA TYR A 885 24.34 -29.05 -0.41
C TYR A 885 23.80 -30.32 0.24
N THR A 886 22.84 -30.99 -0.40
CA THR A 886 22.21 -32.20 0.15
C THR A 886 23.08 -33.46 0.01
N SER A 887 23.89 -33.56 -1.05
CA SER A 887 24.74 -34.73 -1.32
C SER A 887 26.05 -34.71 -0.55
N ILE A 888 26.63 -33.53 -0.32
CA ILE A 888 27.87 -33.36 0.43
C ILE A 888 27.61 -32.27 1.48
N PRO A 889 27.15 -32.64 2.69
CA PRO A 889 26.88 -31.69 3.76
C PRO A 889 28.14 -31.01 4.30
N THR A 890 27.96 -29.86 4.95
CA THR A 890 29.01 -29.03 5.56
C THR A 890 29.89 -29.82 6.53
N SER A 891 29.29 -30.71 7.33
CA SER A 891 30.01 -31.56 8.29
C SER A 891 30.99 -32.53 7.63
N VAL A 892 30.64 -33.06 6.44
CA VAL A 892 31.52 -33.94 5.67
C VAL A 892 32.69 -33.12 5.09
N GLU A 893 32.40 -31.93 4.59
CA GLU A 893 33.40 -31.06 3.96
C GLU A 893 34.42 -30.49 4.97
N GLU A 894 33.96 -30.05 6.14
CA GLU A 894 34.82 -29.45 7.18
C GLU A 894 35.69 -30.46 7.93
N SER A 895 35.34 -31.75 7.92
CA SER A 895 36.15 -32.81 8.54
C SER A 895 37.54 -32.99 7.89
N GLY A 896 37.71 -32.51 6.64
CA GLY A 896 38.89 -32.78 5.82
C GLY A 896 40.09 -31.82 5.97
N LYS A 897 39.89 -30.55 6.37
CA LYS A 897 40.93 -29.51 6.56
C LYS A 897 40.29 -28.17 6.98
N LYS A 898 40.86 -27.46 7.97
CA LYS A 898 40.51 -26.05 8.29
C LYS A 898 41.02 -25.10 7.19
N GLU A 899 40.35 -25.03 6.05
CA GLU A 899 40.63 -24.00 5.05
C GLU A 899 40.13 -22.62 5.52
N LYS A 900 40.85 -21.54 5.15
CA LYS A 900 40.40 -20.16 5.41
C LYS A 900 39.23 -19.84 4.48
N GLY A 901 38.01 -19.73 5.02
CA GLY A 901 36.84 -19.28 4.28
C GLY A 901 35.57 -20.06 4.62
N LYS A 902 34.50 -19.82 3.87
CA LYS A 902 33.27 -20.65 3.95
C LYS A 902 33.46 -21.91 3.11
N SER A 903 32.93 -23.03 3.59
CA SER A 903 32.78 -24.25 2.79
C SER A 903 31.86 -24.02 1.59
N ILE A 904 32.04 -24.81 0.54
CA ILE A 904 31.23 -24.76 -0.68
C ILE A 904 29.77 -25.09 -0.33
N SER A 905 29.54 -26.05 0.57
CA SER A 905 28.21 -26.41 1.05
C SER A 905 27.48 -25.23 1.71
N LEU A 906 28.17 -24.48 2.59
CA LEU A 906 27.60 -23.30 3.22
C LEU A 906 27.31 -22.18 2.21
N LEU A 907 28.18 -22.01 1.20
CA LEU A 907 27.93 -21.07 0.11
C LEU A 907 26.73 -21.49 -0.76
N CYS A 908 26.56 -22.79 -1.03
CA CYS A 908 25.40 -23.30 -1.73
C CYS A 908 24.11 -22.98 -0.97
N LEU A 909 24.10 -23.18 0.35
CA LEU A 909 22.96 -22.84 1.20
C LEU A 909 22.66 -21.32 1.21
N GLU A 910 23.70 -20.48 1.29
CA GLU A 910 23.55 -19.02 1.15
C GLU A 910 22.96 -18.65 -0.23
N GLY A 911 23.39 -19.33 -1.29
CA GLY A 911 22.85 -19.18 -2.65
C GLY A 911 21.38 -19.56 -2.73
N LEU A 912 20.99 -20.72 -2.19
CA LEU A 912 19.59 -21.16 -2.12
C LEU A 912 18.73 -20.14 -1.38
N GLN A 913 19.17 -19.67 -0.21
CA GLN A 913 18.46 -18.64 0.56
C GLN A 913 18.23 -17.37 -0.27
N LYS A 914 19.26 -16.89 -0.99
CA LYS A 914 19.16 -15.71 -1.85
C LYS A 914 18.23 -15.95 -3.04
N ILE A 915 18.29 -17.11 -3.68
CA ILE A 915 17.45 -17.44 -4.84
C ILE A 915 15.98 -17.55 -4.41
N PHE A 916 15.66 -18.27 -3.34
CA PHE A 916 14.28 -18.33 -2.83
C PHE A 916 13.73 -16.93 -2.53
N SER A 917 14.55 -16.06 -1.94
CA SER A 917 14.18 -14.66 -1.71
C SER A 917 13.91 -13.90 -3.02
N ALA A 918 14.79 -14.04 -4.02
CA ALA A 918 14.67 -13.36 -5.31
C ALA A 918 13.45 -13.85 -6.10
N VAL A 919 13.18 -15.16 -6.11
CA VAL A 919 12.01 -15.76 -6.77
C VAL A 919 10.72 -15.27 -6.13
N GLN A 920 10.64 -15.23 -4.79
CA GLN A 920 9.47 -14.68 -4.09
C GLN A 920 9.26 -13.18 -4.39
N GLN A 921 10.33 -12.43 -4.60
CA GLN A 921 10.27 -10.99 -4.84
C GLN A 921 9.86 -10.64 -6.28
N PHE A 922 10.47 -11.25 -7.29
CA PHE A 922 10.29 -10.86 -8.71
C PHE A 922 9.44 -11.83 -9.52
N TYR A 923 9.35 -13.09 -9.10
CA TYR A 923 8.75 -14.18 -9.87
C TYR A 923 7.64 -14.90 -9.11
N GLN A 924 6.94 -14.20 -8.19
CA GLN A 924 5.85 -14.76 -7.39
C GLN A 924 4.80 -15.53 -8.22
N PRO A 925 4.35 -15.04 -9.40
CA PRO A 925 3.39 -15.77 -10.24
C PRO A 925 3.96 -17.07 -10.83
N LYS A 926 5.29 -17.16 -10.98
CA LYS A 926 6.00 -18.33 -11.53
C LYS A 926 6.51 -19.29 -10.44
N ILE A 927 6.11 -19.13 -9.17
CA ILE A 927 6.55 -20.01 -8.06
C ILE A 927 6.22 -21.48 -8.33
N GLN A 928 5.03 -21.78 -8.89
CA GLN A 928 4.66 -23.14 -9.23
C GLN A 928 5.60 -23.75 -10.29
N GLN A 929 5.91 -22.98 -11.33
CA GLN A 929 6.88 -23.38 -12.36
C GLN A 929 8.29 -23.55 -11.77
N PHE A 930 8.69 -22.67 -10.86
CA PHE A 930 9.99 -22.75 -10.19
C PHE A 930 10.11 -24.04 -9.39
N LEU A 931 9.14 -24.35 -8.53
CA LEU A 931 9.13 -25.58 -7.72
C LEU A 931 9.09 -26.83 -8.60
N ARG A 932 8.27 -26.83 -9.68
CA ARG A 932 8.26 -27.91 -10.67
C ARG A 932 9.64 -28.15 -11.27
N ALA A 933 10.36 -27.09 -11.63
CA ALA A 933 11.69 -27.20 -12.20
C ALA A 933 12.77 -27.73 -11.23
N LEU A 934 12.50 -27.77 -9.91
CA LEU A 934 13.39 -28.34 -8.90
C LEU A 934 13.20 -29.85 -8.72
N ASP A 935 12.01 -30.36 -9.04
CA ASP A 935 11.67 -31.78 -8.91
C ASP A 935 12.20 -32.53 -10.15
N VAL A 936 13.51 -32.75 -10.19
CA VAL A 936 14.14 -33.65 -11.17
C VAL A 936 14.57 -34.91 -10.44
N THR A 937 13.63 -35.84 -10.30
CA THR A 937 13.98 -37.26 -10.43
C THR A 937 14.24 -37.49 -11.90
N ASP A 938 15.40 -38.04 -12.29
CA ASP A 938 15.82 -38.32 -13.67
C ASP A 938 14.96 -39.40 -14.38
N LYS A 939 13.64 -39.41 -14.17
CA LYS A 939 12.68 -40.23 -14.89
C LYS A 939 11.86 -39.32 -15.80
N GLU A 940 12.31 -39.17 -17.04
CA GLU A 940 11.70 -38.38 -18.13
C GLU A 940 10.31 -38.89 -18.58
N GLY A 941 9.50 -39.50 -17.71
CA GLY A 941 8.25 -40.20 -18.07
C GLY A 941 6.96 -39.73 -17.41
N GLU A 942 7.00 -38.86 -16.39
CA GLU A 942 5.81 -38.52 -15.58
C GLU A 942 5.36 -37.04 -15.67
N GLU A 943 5.71 -36.32 -16.76
CA GLU A 943 5.36 -34.90 -16.93
C GLU A 943 3.84 -34.60 -16.88
N ARG A 944 2.97 -35.58 -17.16
CA ARG A 944 1.51 -35.40 -17.17
C ARG A 944 0.84 -35.63 -15.81
N GLU A 945 1.34 -36.55 -14.98
CA GLU A 945 0.81 -36.76 -13.61
C GLU A 945 1.29 -35.65 -12.65
N ASP A 946 2.42 -35.01 -12.97
CA ASP A 946 3.03 -33.95 -12.16
C ASP A 946 2.27 -32.60 -12.18
N ALA A 947 1.41 -32.36 -13.17
CA ALA A 947 0.73 -31.08 -13.32
C ALA A 947 -0.22 -30.76 -12.15
N ASP A 948 -0.85 -31.78 -11.56
CA ASP A 948 -1.87 -31.63 -10.51
C ASP A 948 -1.29 -31.50 -9.09
N VAL A 949 0.03 -31.68 -8.91
CA VAL A 949 0.67 -31.54 -7.60
C VAL A 949 0.62 -30.08 -7.14
N SER A 950 0.01 -29.84 -5.98
CA SER A 950 -0.18 -28.49 -5.45
C SER A 950 1.13 -27.84 -5.03
N VAL A 951 1.18 -26.50 -5.08
CA VAL A 951 2.33 -25.71 -4.59
C VAL A 951 2.68 -26.08 -3.15
N THR A 952 1.67 -26.38 -2.32
CA THR A 952 1.86 -26.78 -0.92
C THR A 952 2.58 -28.13 -0.80
N GLN A 953 2.24 -29.12 -1.63
CA GLN A 953 2.87 -30.44 -1.60
C GLN A 953 4.34 -30.39 -2.03
N ARG A 954 4.66 -29.68 -3.13
CA ARG A 954 6.05 -29.50 -3.60
C ARG A 954 6.89 -28.72 -2.58
N THR A 955 6.32 -27.65 -2.01
CA THR A 955 6.97 -26.90 -0.94
C THR A 955 7.26 -27.79 0.27
N ALA A 956 6.31 -28.63 0.69
CA ALA A 956 6.51 -29.55 1.81
C ALA A 956 7.61 -30.59 1.55
N PHE A 957 7.77 -31.06 0.30
CA PHE A 957 8.90 -31.91 -0.07
C PHE A 957 10.25 -31.20 0.14
N GLN A 958 10.38 -29.97 -0.34
CA GLN A 958 11.60 -29.17 -0.16
C GLN A 958 11.87 -28.87 1.32
N ILE A 959 10.83 -28.53 2.10
CA ILE A 959 10.93 -28.30 3.56
C ILE A 959 11.52 -29.52 4.27
N ARG A 960 11.09 -30.74 3.94
CA ARG A 960 11.60 -31.97 4.58
C ARG A 960 13.11 -32.15 4.41
N GLN A 961 13.68 -31.75 3.27
CA GLN A 961 15.12 -31.83 3.04
C GLN A 961 15.88 -30.90 4.01
N PHE A 962 15.46 -29.65 4.12
CA PHE A 962 16.09 -28.68 5.04
C PHE A 962 15.83 -28.99 6.52
N GLN A 963 14.67 -29.57 6.85
CA GLN A 963 14.39 -30.07 8.20
C GLN A 963 15.37 -31.18 8.60
N ARG A 964 15.67 -32.11 7.67
CA ARG A 964 16.65 -33.18 7.90
C ARG A 964 18.05 -32.61 8.11
N SER A 965 18.49 -31.64 7.29
CA SER A 965 19.78 -30.97 7.48
C SER A 965 19.87 -30.27 8.83
N LEU A 966 18.79 -29.57 9.25
CA LEU A 966 18.79 -28.90 10.55
C LEU A 966 18.83 -29.92 11.70
N LEU A 967 18.07 -31.02 11.62
CA LEU A 967 18.11 -32.07 12.63
C LEU A 967 19.51 -32.67 12.79
N ASN A 968 20.18 -32.98 11.68
CA ASN A 968 21.56 -33.48 11.71
C ASN A 968 22.51 -32.49 12.40
N LEU A 969 22.37 -31.19 12.12
CA LEU A 969 23.16 -30.13 12.75
C LEU A 969 22.85 -29.98 14.25
N LEU A 970 21.59 -30.16 14.66
CA LEU A 970 21.20 -30.09 16.07
C LEU A 970 21.61 -31.33 16.87
N SER A 971 21.84 -32.48 16.21
CA SER A 971 22.34 -33.71 16.81
C SER A 971 23.87 -33.77 16.95
N SER A 972 24.63 -32.81 16.42
CA SER A 972 26.10 -32.76 16.52
C SER A 972 26.58 -32.46 17.95
N GLN A 973 27.88 -32.53 18.22
CA GLN A 973 28.42 -32.03 19.50
C GLN A 973 28.28 -30.49 19.61
N GLU A 974 28.43 -29.92 20.80
CA GLU A 974 28.40 -28.45 21.00
C GLU A 974 29.50 -27.71 20.26
N GLU A 975 30.70 -28.30 20.18
CA GLU A 975 31.83 -27.68 19.48
C GLU A 975 31.66 -27.67 17.95
N ASP A 976 30.91 -28.62 17.40
CA ASP A 976 30.67 -28.76 15.95
C ASP A 976 29.46 -27.94 15.44
N PHE A 977 28.74 -27.24 16.32
CA PHE A 977 27.52 -26.55 15.94
C PHE A 977 27.81 -25.28 15.12
N ASN A 978 27.47 -25.33 13.83
CA ASN A 978 27.59 -24.18 12.93
C ASN A 978 26.37 -23.25 13.04
N SER A 979 26.47 -22.23 13.90
CA SER A 979 25.42 -21.22 14.12
C SER A 979 24.91 -20.53 12.85
N LYS A 980 25.82 -20.30 11.91
CA LYS A 980 25.51 -19.63 10.65
C LYS A 980 24.75 -20.52 9.70
N GLU A 981 25.12 -21.80 9.60
CA GLU A 981 24.35 -22.79 8.84
C GLU A 981 22.94 -22.93 9.41
N ALA A 982 22.82 -23.05 10.74
CA ALA A 982 21.53 -23.13 11.41
C ALA A 982 20.62 -21.92 11.09
N LEU A 983 21.17 -20.70 11.13
CA LEU A 983 20.44 -19.47 10.80
C LEU A 983 19.96 -19.46 9.33
N LEU A 984 20.79 -19.92 8.40
CA LEU A 984 20.43 -20.00 6.98
C LEU A 984 19.32 -21.03 6.75
N LEU A 985 19.42 -22.22 7.36
CA LEU A 985 18.40 -23.25 7.31
C LEU A 985 17.05 -22.75 7.83
N VAL A 986 17.04 -22.09 8.99
CA VAL A 986 15.81 -21.51 9.54
C VAL A 986 15.25 -20.41 8.63
N THR A 987 16.10 -19.61 8.00
CA THR A 987 15.67 -18.56 7.05
C THR A 987 15.06 -19.16 5.78
N VAL A 988 15.63 -20.24 5.24
CA VAL A 988 15.07 -20.99 4.11
C VAL A 988 13.73 -21.60 4.50
N LEU A 989 13.65 -22.28 5.64
CA LEU A 989 12.41 -22.85 6.18
C LEU A 989 11.32 -21.79 6.37
N THR A 990 11.69 -20.60 6.86
CA THR A 990 10.77 -19.45 7.02
C THR A 990 10.28 -18.92 5.68
N SER A 991 11.11 -18.98 4.64
CA SER A 991 10.73 -18.52 3.31
C SER A 991 9.79 -19.54 2.65
N LEU A 992 10.10 -20.83 2.76
CA LEU A 992 9.28 -21.92 2.22
C LEU A 992 7.95 -22.06 2.97
N SER A 993 7.92 -21.89 4.30
CA SER A 993 6.69 -22.03 5.07
C SER A 993 5.59 -21.04 4.67
N LYS A 994 5.96 -19.86 4.14
CA LYS A 994 5.02 -18.87 3.60
C LYS A 994 4.30 -19.34 2.33
N LEU A 995 4.78 -20.39 1.67
CA LEU A 995 4.16 -20.98 0.47
C LEU A 995 3.20 -22.13 0.82
N LEU A 996 3.14 -22.53 2.10
CA LEU A 996 2.18 -23.53 2.58
C LEU A 996 0.83 -22.87 2.84
N GLU A 997 -0.25 -23.51 2.40
CA GLU A 997 -1.60 -23.04 2.73
C GLU A 997 -1.89 -23.26 4.23
N PRO A 998 -2.34 -22.24 5.01
CA PRO A 998 -2.57 -22.38 6.46
C PRO A 998 -3.63 -23.41 6.87
N SER A 999 -4.55 -23.77 5.97
CA SER A 999 -5.57 -24.80 6.15
C SER A 999 -5.04 -26.23 5.93
N SER A 1000 -3.86 -26.36 5.32
CA SER A 1000 -3.33 -27.65 4.86
C SER A 1000 -2.74 -28.49 6.00
N PRO A 1001 -2.78 -29.83 5.88
CA PRO A 1001 -2.13 -30.71 6.86
C PRO A 1001 -0.60 -30.50 6.89
N GLN A 1002 0.02 -30.12 5.77
CA GLN A 1002 1.45 -29.85 5.67
C GLN A 1002 1.85 -28.62 6.51
N PHE A 1003 1.00 -27.59 6.57
CA PHE A 1003 1.21 -26.44 7.44
C PHE A 1003 1.19 -26.84 8.92
N VAL A 1004 0.22 -27.65 9.33
CA VAL A 1004 0.11 -28.18 10.70
C VAL A 1004 1.33 -29.04 11.04
N GLN A 1005 1.79 -29.88 10.10
CA GLN A 1005 3.02 -30.66 10.26
C GLN A 1005 4.24 -29.76 10.48
N MET A 1006 4.41 -28.70 9.67
CA MET A 1006 5.50 -27.73 9.83
C MET A 1006 5.44 -27.04 11.21
N LEU A 1007 4.27 -26.56 11.63
CA LEU A 1007 4.08 -25.95 12.95
C LEU A 1007 4.40 -26.93 14.09
N SER A 1008 3.91 -28.17 14.00
CA SER A 1008 4.16 -29.21 15.01
C SER A 1008 5.65 -29.55 15.11
N TRP A 1009 6.33 -29.63 13.97
CA TRP A 1009 7.76 -29.88 13.89
C TRP A 1009 8.56 -28.72 14.50
N THR A 1010 8.28 -27.48 14.11
CA THR A 1010 8.96 -26.30 14.69
C THR A 1010 8.75 -26.22 16.19
N SER A 1011 7.51 -26.45 16.67
CA SER A 1011 7.23 -26.49 18.11
C SER A 1011 8.01 -27.60 18.80
N LYS A 1012 8.12 -28.79 18.21
CA LYS A 1012 8.89 -29.90 18.78
C LYS A 1012 10.37 -29.53 18.94
N ILE A 1013 10.98 -28.91 17.94
CA ILE A 1013 12.38 -28.46 18.04
C ILE A 1013 12.56 -27.46 19.18
N CYS A 1014 11.68 -26.47 19.33
CA CYS A 1014 11.76 -25.51 20.45
C CYS A 1014 11.58 -26.17 21.82
N LYS A 1015 10.83 -27.28 21.90
CA LYS A 1015 10.57 -28.02 23.13
C LYS A 1015 11.74 -28.91 23.57
N GLU A 1016 12.42 -29.53 22.62
CA GLU A 1016 13.43 -30.56 22.90
C GLU A 1016 14.88 -30.03 22.88
N ASN A 1017 15.13 -28.89 22.24
CA ASN A 1017 16.49 -28.41 21.99
C ASN A 1017 16.93 -27.33 22.99
N SER A 1018 18.03 -27.56 23.72
CA SER A 1018 18.57 -26.65 24.75
C SER A 1018 19.81 -25.84 24.33
N ARG A 1019 20.08 -25.66 23.03
CA ARG A 1019 21.30 -24.98 22.55
C ARG A 1019 21.40 -23.54 23.03
N GLU A 1020 22.58 -23.14 23.50
CA GLU A 1020 22.87 -21.81 24.02
C GLU A 1020 23.25 -20.76 22.95
N ASP A 1021 22.64 -20.82 21.76
CA ASP A 1021 22.86 -19.84 20.69
C ASP A 1021 21.68 -18.86 20.57
N ALA A 1022 21.94 -17.61 20.95
CA ALA A 1022 20.94 -16.53 20.93
C ALA A 1022 20.43 -16.17 19.51
N LEU A 1023 21.27 -16.23 18.48
CA LEU A 1023 20.87 -15.88 17.12
C LEU A 1023 20.01 -16.99 16.50
N PHE A 1024 20.43 -18.24 16.69
CA PHE A 1024 19.65 -19.41 16.30
C PHE A 1024 18.30 -19.43 17.02
N CYS A 1025 18.29 -19.32 18.36
CA CYS A 1025 17.08 -19.24 19.18
C CYS A 1025 16.14 -18.14 18.65
N LYS A 1026 16.67 -16.93 18.41
CA LYS A 1026 15.89 -15.83 17.86
C LYS A 1026 15.24 -16.18 16.52
N SER A 1027 15.99 -16.77 15.60
CA SER A 1027 15.48 -17.12 14.28
C SER A 1027 14.38 -18.18 14.34
N LEU A 1028 14.58 -19.24 15.14
CA LEU A 1028 13.65 -20.34 15.25
C LEU A 1028 12.35 -19.92 15.98
N MET A 1029 12.47 -19.10 17.02
CA MET A 1029 11.31 -18.54 17.72
C MET A 1029 10.48 -17.61 16.81
N ASN A 1030 11.12 -16.81 15.95
CA ASN A 1030 10.39 -16.02 14.96
C ASN A 1030 9.64 -16.89 13.94
N LEU A 1031 10.25 -18.01 13.49
CA LEU A 1031 9.56 -18.99 12.67
C LEU A 1031 8.35 -19.57 13.40
N LEU A 1032 8.52 -19.99 14.66
CA LEU A 1032 7.43 -20.51 15.49
C LEU A 1032 6.28 -19.50 15.60
N PHE A 1033 6.57 -18.23 15.96
CA PHE A 1033 5.53 -17.20 16.07
C PHE A 1033 4.84 -16.94 14.73
N SER A 1034 5.58 -16.88 13.62
CA SER A 1034 4.99 -16.65 12.29
C SER A 1034 4.00 -17.75 11.88
N LEU A 1035 4.33 -19.01 12.17
CA LEU A 1035 3.45 -20.15 11.93
C LEU A 1035 2.27 -20.16 12.90
N HIS A 1036 2.53 -19.88 14.18
CA HIS A 1036 1.51 -19.96 15.22
C HIS A 1036 0.42 -18.93 15.01
N VAL A 1037 0.77 -17.66 14.74
CA VAL A 1037 -0.20 -16.56 14.54
C VAL A 1037 -1.08 -16.79 13.31
N SER A 1038 -0.54 -17.45 12.29
CA SER A 1038 -1.28 -17.85 11.08
C SER A 1038 -2.25 -19.03 11.33
N TYR A 1039 -2.11 -19.73 12.45
CA TYR A 1039 -2.96 -20.84 12.86
C TYR A 1039 -3.95 -20.48 13.97
N LYS A 1040 -3.49 -19.80 15.03
CA LYS A 1040 -4.29 -19.37 16.18
C LYS A 1040 -3.61 -18.27 17.01
N SER A 1041 -4.34 -17.72 17.98
CA SER A 1041 -3.82 -16.72 18.91
C SER A 1041 -2.59 -17.23 19.70
N PRO A 1042 -1.50 -16.44 19.82
CA PRO A 1042 -0.28 -16.85 20.50
C PRO A 1042 -0.32 -16.68 22.03
N VAL A 1043 -1.40 -16.20 22.65
CA VAL A 1043 -1.41 -15.84 24.08
C VAL A 1043 -1.08 -16.99 25.03
N ILE A 1044 -1.48 -18.22 24.71
CA ILE A 1044 -1.14 -19.40 25.52
C ILE A 1044 0.35 -19.69 25.40
N LEU A 1045 0.90 -19.62 24.18
CA LEU A 1045 2.33 -19.76 23.93
C LEU A 1045 3.15 -18.70 24.67
N LEU A 1046 2.66 -17.44 24.71
CA LEU A 1046 3.31 -16.37 25.46
C LEU A 1046 3.34 -16.67 26.95
N ARG A 1047 2.21 -17.10 27.53
CA ARG A 1047 2.13 -17.50 28.94
C ARG A 1047 3.15 -18.60 29.28
N ASP A 1048 3.19 -19.67 28.49
CA ASP A 1048 4.10 -20.80 28.72
C ASP A 1048 5.57 -20.35 28.66
N LEU A 1049 5.92 -19.50 27.69
CA LEU A 1049 7.26 -18.93 27.58
C LEU A 1049 7.60 -17.97 28.72
N SER A 1050 6.64 -17.20 29.23
CA SER A 1050 6.89 -16.33 30.39
C SER A 1050 7.16 -17.12 31.66
N GLN A 1051 6.52 -18.28 31.84
CA GLN A 1051 6.80 -19.18 32.97
C GLN A 1051 8.21 -19.77 32.86
N ASP A 1052 8.63 -20.20 31.67
CA ASP A 1052 10.00 -20.69 31.48
C ASP A 1052 11.05 -19.58 31.70
N ILE A 1053 10.78 -18.36 31.23
CA ILE A 1053 11.65 -17.19 31.48
C ILE A 1053 11.74 -16.92 33.00
N HIS A 1054 10.60 -16.94 33.70
CA HIS A 1054 10.54 -16.72 35.14
C HIS A 1054 11.32 -17.79 35.90
N GLY A 1055 11.11 -19.08 35.59
CA GLY A 1055 11.83 -20.19 36.21
C GLY A 1055 13.35 -20.14 35.97
N HIS A 1056 13.81 -19.62 34.82
CA HIS A 1056 15.25 -19.49 34.55
C HIS A 1056 15.91 -18.27 35.18
N LEU A 1057 15.20 -17.14 35.31
CA LEU A 1057 15.76 -15.89 35.83
C LEU A 1057 15.49 -15.67 37.32
N GLY A 1058 14.54 -16.40 37.92
CA GLY A 1058 14.13 -16.26 39.32
C GLY A 1058 13.16 -15.10 39.56
N ASP A 1059 12.66 -14.99 40.80
CA ASP A 1059 11.73 -13.94 41.23
C ASP A 1059 12.46 -12.67 41.70
N ILE A 1060 11.79 -11.52 41.63
CA ILE A 1060 12.23 -10.25 42.21
C ILE A 1060 12.36 -10.33 43.74
N ASP A 1061 11.56 -11.16 44.39
CA ASP A 1061 11.65 -11.51 45.80
C ASP A 1061 12.57 -12.73 45.97
N GLN A 1062 13.69 -12.53 46.64
CA GLN A 1062 14.70 -13.58 46.84
C GLN A 1062 14.21 -14.70 47.77
N ASP A 1063 13.16 -14.45 48.54
CA ASP A 1063 12.55 -15.44 49.43
C ASP A 1063 11.57 -16.37 48.69
N VAL A 1064 11.27 -16.10 47.40
CA VAL A 1064 10.36 -16.90 46.58
C VAL A 1064 11.14 -17.86 45.71
N GLU A 1065 11.00 -19.17 45.97
CA GLU A 1065 11.50 -20.22 45.09
C GLU A 1065 10.57 -20.43 43.90
N VAL A 1066 11.05 -20.14 42.69
CA VAL A 1066 10.29 -20.33 41.45
C VAL A 1066 10.52 -21.73 40.90
N GLU A 1067 9.43 -22.49 40.73
CA GLU A 1067 9.48 -23.78 40.05
C GLU A 1067 9.91 -23.61 38.58
N LYS A 1068 10.91 -24.37 38.15
CA LYS A 1068 11.36 -24.39 36.76
C LYS A 1068 10.36 -25.17 35.90
N THR A 1069 9.48 -24.46 35.22
CA THR A 1069 8.71 -25.05 34.13
C THR A 1069 9.62 -25.25 32.92
N ASN A 1070 9.54 -26.42 32.29
CA ASN A 1070 10.34 -26.76 31.11
C ASN A 1070 9.42 -26.95 29.90
N HIS A 1071 8.58 -25.95 29.59
CA HIS A 1071 7.72 -26.07 28.40
C HIS A 1071 8.56 -26.07 27.12
N PHE A 1072 9.59 -25.23 27.06
CA PHE A 1072 10.50 -25.06 25.93
C PHE A 1072 11.97 -25.09 26.36
N ALA A 1073 12.66 -26.20 26.09
CA ALA A 1073 14.09 -26.34 26.43
C ALA A 1073 14.99 -25.28 25.78
N ILE A 1074 14.54 -24.64 24.70
CA ILE A 1074 15.29 -23.56 24.02
C ILE A 1074 15.38 -22.29 24.86
N VAL A 1075 14.51 -22.14 25.86
CA VAL A 1075 14.59 -21.13 26.90
C VAL A 1075 15.53 -21.67 27.98
N ASN A 1076 16.67 -21.02 28.14
CA ASN A 1076 17.65 -21.33 29.18
C ASN A 1076 18.24 -20.01 29.72
N LEU A 1077 19.14 -20.08 30.70
CA LEU A 1077 19.69 -18.88 31.35
C LEU A 1077 20.35 -17.90 30.35
N ARG A 1078 20.92 -18.39 29.24
CA ARG A 1078 21.58 -17.55 28.23
C ARG A 1078 20.63 -16.99 27.17
N THR A 1079 19.54 -17.69 26.85
CA THR A 1079 18.56 -17.28 25.83
C THR A 1079 17.37 -16.53 26.42
N ALA A 1080 17.00 -16.77 27.68
CA ALA A 1080 15.83 -16.20 28.35
C ALA A 1080 15.81 -14.66 28.24
N ALA A 1081 16.92 -14.00 28.56
CA ALA A 1081 17.07 -12.56 28.39
C ALA A 1081 18.45 -12.17 27.80
N PRO A 1082 18.51 -11.21 26.84
CA PRO A 1082 17.37 -10.43 26.34
C PRO A 1082 16.59 -11.11 25.21
N THR A 1083 17.07 -12.23 24.67
CA THR A 1083 16.59 -12.77 23.39
C THR A 1083 15.13 -13.19 23.41
N VAL A 1084 14.74 -14.19 24.21
CA VAL A 1084 13.36 -14.69 24.25
C VAL A 1084 12.43 -13.66 24.86
N CYS A 1085 12.85 -13.00 25.95
CA CYS A 1085 12.08 -11.94 26.61
C CYS A 1085 11.65 -10.82 25.63
N LEU A 1086 12.57 -10.29 24.80
CA LEU A 1086 12.21 -9.26 23.83
C LEU A 1086 11.29 -9.77 22.71
N LEU A 1087 11.40 -11.05 22.32
CA LEU A 1087 10.52 -11.63 21.31
C LEU A 1087 9.08 -11.80 21.84
N VAL A 1088 8.92 -12.31 23.06
CA VAL A 1088 7.58 -12.49 23.65
C VAL A 1088 6.92 -11.13 23.92
N LEU A 1089 7.68 -10.12 24.36
CA LEU A 1089 7.19 -8.75 24.53
C LEU A 1089 6.75 -8.14 23.19
N SER A 1090 7.56 -8.25 22.14
CA SER A 1090 7.17 -7.78 20.79
C SER A 1090 5.90 -8.47 20.27
N GLN A 1091 5.70 -9.75 20.59
CA GLN A 1091 4.49 -10.46 20.20
C GLN A 1091 3.27 -10.11 21.08
N ALA A 1092 3.47 -9.85 22.36
CA ALA A 1092 2.45 -9.32 23.27
C ALA A 1092 1.97 -7.94 22.79
N GLU A 1093 2.90 -7.08 22.36
CA GLU A 1093 2.58 -5.77 21.80
C GLU A 1093 1.64 -5.87 20.58
N LYS A 1094 1.89 -6.81 19.66
CA LYS A 1094 1.01 -7.07 18.50
C LYS A 1094 -0.37 -7.56 18.94
N VAL A 1095 -0.44 -8.45 19.93
CA VAL A 1095 -1.72 -8.92 20.48
C VAL A 1095 -2.53 -7.77 21.05
N LEU A 1096 -1.89 -6.82 21.75
CA LEU A 1096 -2.55 -5.62 22.25
C LEU A 1096 -3.08 -4.74 21.11
N GLU A 1097 -2.34 -4.59 20.01
CA GLU A 1097 -2.81 -3.86 18.82
C GLU A 1097 -4.02 -4.51 18.16
N GLU A 1098 -4.03 -5.84 18.05
CA GLU A 1098 -5.18 -6.60 17.56
C GLU A 1098 -6.42 -6.37 18.43
N VAL A 1099 -6.25 -6.36 19.76
CA VAL A 1099 -7.34 -6.10 20.70
C VAL A 1099 -7.83 -4.65 20.64
N ASP A 1100 -6.93 -3.67 20.62
CA ASP A 1100 -7.27 -2.25 20.47
C ASP A 1100 -8.05 -1.99 19.16
N TRP A 1101 -7.65 -2.67 18.09
CA TRP A 1101 -8.35 -2.62 16.81
C TRP A 1101 -9.76 -3.20 16.91
N LEU A 1102 -9.95 -4.37 17.55
CA LEU A 1102 -11.28 -4.95 17.80
C LEU A 1102 -12.16 -4.04 18.67
N ILE A 1103 -11.61 -3.43 19.72
CA ILE A 1103 -12.34 -2.47 20.58
C ILE A 1103 -12.78 -1.25 19.77
N THR A 1104 -11.92 -0.75 18.87
CA THR A 1104 -12.25 0.38 18.00
C THR A 1104 -13.39 0.02 17.03
N LYS A 1105 -13.36 -1.19 16.46
CA LYS A 1105 -14.43 -1.72 15.60
C LYS A 1105 -15.76 -1.83 16.35
N LEU A 1106 -15.75 -2.37 17.57
CA LEU A 1106 -16.92 -2.47 18.44
C LEU A 1106 -17.52 -1.09 18.77
N LYS A 1107 -16.70 -0.09 19.12
CA LYS A 1107 -17.16 1.29 19.34
C LYS A 1107 -17.82 1.90 18.10
N GLY A 1108 -17.29 1.56 16.92
CA GLY A 1108 -17.86 1.93 15.63
C GLY A 1108 -19.27 1.39 15.42
N GLN A 1109 -19.50 0.13 15.75
CA GLN A 1109 -20.80 -0.54 15.61
C GLN A 1109 -21.85 0.04 16.59
N VAL A 1110 -21.46 0.28 17.85
CA VAL A 1110 -22.36 0.89 18.84
C VAL A 1110 -22.82 2.28 18.40
N SER A 1111 -21.93 3.08 17.81
CA SER A 1111 -22.27 4.41 17.31
C SER A 1111 -23.24 4.39 16.12
N GLN A 1112 -23.38 3.24 15.43
CA GLN A 1112 -24.34 3.02 14.34
C GLN A 1112 -25.66 2.42 14.84
N GLU A 1113 -25.63 1.50 15.81
CA GLU A 1113 -26.85 0.94 16.42
C GLU A 1113 -27.66 2.01 17.17
N THR A 1114 -27.01 2.96 17.86
CA THR A 1114 -27.69 4.12 18.45
C THR A 1114 -28.35 5.04 17.41
N LEU A 1115 -27.97 4.94 16.12
CA LEU A 1115 -28.65 5.65 15.02
C LEU A 1115 -29.87 4.89 14.48
N SER A 1116 -30.04 3.61 14.84
CA SER A 1116 -31.05 2.69 14.29
C SER A 1116 -32.11 2.24 15.32
N GLU A 1117 -32.04 2.75 16.56
CA GLU A 1117 -32.70 2.21 17.75
C GLU A 1117 -34.23 2.42 17.84
N GLU A 1118 -34.94 2.64 16.72
CA GLU A 1118 -36.41 2.53 16.70
C GLU A 1118 -36.94 1.16 16.23
N ALA A 1119 -36.09 0.20 15.87
CA ALA A 1119 -36.56 -1.14 15.48
C ALA A 1119 -35.82 -2.28 16.19
N SER A 1120 -36.60 -3.12 16.89
CA SER A 1120 -36.30 -4.49 17.36
C SER A 1120 -35.50 -4.67 18.67
N SER A 1121 -36.20 -4.48 19.78
CA SER A 1121 -35.85 -5.01 21.11
C SER A 1121 -36.16 -6.52 21.20
N GLN A 1122 -35.25 -7.41 20.75
CA GLN A 1122 -35.12 -8.80 21.26
C GLN A 1122 -34.04 -9.69 20.58
N ALA A 1123 -33.30 -9.21 19.58
CA ALA A 1123 -32.20 -10.01 19.00
C ALA A 1123 -30.97 -9.99 19.94
N THR A 1124 -30.39 -11.16 20.19
CA THR A 1124 -29.10 -11.31 20.92
C THR A 1124 -28.07 -10.41 20.25
N LEU A 1125 -27.51 -9.43 20.97
CA LEU A 1125 -26.54 -8.46 20.43
C LEU A 1125 -25.45 -9.20 19.64
N PRO A 1126 -25.26 -8.93 18.33
CA PRO A 1126 -24.34 -9.67 17.46
C PRO A 1126 -22.87 -9.63 17.91
N ASN A 1127 -22.52 -8.75 18.86
CA ASN A 1127 -21.15 -8.46 19.29
C ASN A 1127 -20.63 -9.37 20.43
N GLN A 1128 -21.47 -10.21 21.04
CA GLN A 1128 -21.08 -11.11 22.14
C GLN A 1128 -19.85 -12.01 21.87
N PRO A 1129 -19.64 -12.64 20.69
CA PRO A 1129 -18.47 -13.49 20.47
C PRO A 1129 -17.16 -12.69 20.45
N VAL A 1130 -17.18 -11.46 19.92
CA VAL A 1130 -15.99 -10.58 19.87
C VAL A 1130 -15.63 -10.09 21.27
N GLU A 1131 -16.61 -9.66 22.06
CA GLU A 1131 -16.40 -9.25 23.46
C GLU A 1131 -15.79 -10.39 24.30
N LYS A 1132 -16.35 -11.59 24.17
CA LYS A 1132 -15.82 -12.78 24.85
C LYS A 1132 -14.38 -13.08 24.42
N ALA A 1133 -14.09 -12.99 23.13
CA ALA A 1133 -12.74 -13.23 22.60
C ALA A 1133 -11.74 -12.20 23.14
N ILE A 1134 -12.08 -10.91 23.16
CA ILE A 1134 -11.25 -9.84 23.75
C ILE A 1134 -10.94 -10.13 25.22
N ILE A 1135 -11.97 -10.44 26.01
CA ILE A 1135 -11.81 -10.71 27.45
C ILE A 1135 -10.90 -11.91 27.69
N MET A 1136 -11.06 -13.00 26.92
CA MET A 1136 -10.22 -14.19 27.05
C MET A 1136 -8.77 -13.93 26.64
N GLN A 1137 -8.57 -13.15 25.58
CA GLN A 1137 -7.25 -12.75 25.09
C GLN A 1137 -6.51 -11.92 26.14
N LEU A 1138 -7.16 -10.87 26.67
CA LEU A 1138 -6.60 -10.02 27.72
C LEU A 1138 -6.39 -10.76 29.03
N GLY A 1139 -7.29 -11.67 29.41
CA GLY A 1139 -7.15 -12.49 30.61
C GLY A 1139 -5.91 -13.38 30.57
N THR A 1140 -5.65 -14.01 29.42
CA THR A 1140 -4.45 -14.82 29.23
C THR A 1140 -3.19 -13.95 29.16
N LEU A 1141 -3.27 -12.77 28.52
CA LEU A 1141 -2.16 -11.84 28.46
C LEU A 1141 -1.82 -11.22 29.83
N LEU A 1142 -2.81 -11.04 30.71
CA LEU A 1142 -2.58 -10.67 32.12
C LEU A 1142 -1.74 -11.73 32.83
N THR A 1143 -2.01 -13.02 32.61
CA THR A 1143 -1.20 -14.09 33.21
C THR A 1143 0.23 -14.10 32.67
N PHE A 1144 0.42 -13.77 31.39
CA PHE A 1144 1.76 -13.56 30.81
C PHE A 1144 2.51 -12.40 31.48
N PHE A 1145 1.86 -11.24 31.65
CA PHE A 1145 2.48 -10.10 32.33
C PHE A 1145 2.70 -10.35 33.82
N HIS A 1146 1.81 -11.11 34.48
CA HIS A 1146 1.95 -11.52 35.87
C HIS A 1146 3.28 -12.25 36.10
N GLU A 1147 3.63 -13.20 35.24
CA GLU A 1147 4.92 -13.92 35.32
C GLU A 1147 6.11 -12.98 35.07
N LEU A 1148 6.07 -12.18 33.99
CA LEU A 1148 7.21 -11.32 33.64
C LEU A 1148 7.47 -10.18 34.63
N VAL A 1149 6.43 -9.66 35.29
CA VAL A 1149 6.55 -8.59 36.29
C VAL A 1149 7.15 -9.11 37.59
N GLN A 1150 7.03 -10.40 37.89
CA GLN A 1150 7.70 -11.04 39.03
C GLN A 1150 9.10 -11.52 38.69
N THR A 1151 9.44 -11.64 37.41
CA THR A 1151 10.76 -12.12 37.00
C THR A 1151 11.87 -11.12 37.33
N ALA A 1152 12.99 -11.60 37.88
CA ALA A 1152 14.21 -10.84 38.16
C ALA A 1152 15.00 -10.45 36.88
N LEU A 1153 14.37 -9.68 35.99
CA LEU A 1153 14.94 -9.32 34.69
C LEU A 1153 16.28 -8.56 34.82
N PRO A 1154 17.28 -8.87 33.96
CA PRO A 1154 18.51 -8.10 33.91
C PRO A 1154 18.24 -6.67 33.43
N SER A 1155 19.00 -5.70 33.96
CA SER A 1155 18.92 -4.31 33.51
C SER A 1155 19.24 -4.21 32.02
N GLY A 1156 18.42 -3.48 31.28
CA GLY A 1156 18.54 -3.29 29.85
C GLY A 1156 17.19 -3.12 29.15
N SER A 1157 17.17 -3.47 27.88
CA SER A 1157 16.01 -3.29 26.98
C SER A 1157 14.76 -4.07 27.40
N CYS A 1158 14.91 -5.19 28.13
CA CYS A 1158 13.76 -5.98 28.58
C CYS A 1158 12.89 -5.21 29.56
N VAL A 1159 13.51 -4.51 30.51
CA VAL A 1159 12.81 -3.68 31.52
C VAL A 1159 12.07 -2.52 30.84
N ASP A 1160 12.75 -1.79 29.95
CA ASP A 1160 12.15 -0.66 29.20
C ASP A 1160 10.96 -1.13 28.34
N THR A 1161 11.08 -2.28 27.65
CA THR A 1161 10.02 -2.82 26.81
C THR A 1161 8.85 -3.35 27.64
N LEU A 1162 9.11 -4.09 28.72
CA LEU A 1162 8.06 -4.59 29.61
C LEU A 1162 7.25 -3.43 30.22
N LEU A 1163 7.88 -2.36 30.68
CA LEU A 1163 7.16 -1.21 31.25
C LEU A 1163 6.29 -0.49 30.20
N LYS A 1164 6.74 -0.41 28.95
CA LYS A 1164 5.94 0.13 27.84
C LYS A 1164 4.75 -0.76 27.49
N ASP A 1165 4.96 -2.07 27.45
CA ASP A 1165 3.91 -3.04 27.17
C ASP A 1165 2.86 -3.09 28.28
N LEU A 1166 3.26 -2.96 29.55
CA LEU A 1166 2.34 -2.79 30.68
C LEU A 1166 1.52 -1.50 30.53
N CYS A 1167 2.13 -0.39 30.13
CA CYS A 1167 1.42 0.86 29.87
C CYS A 1167 0.36 0.67 28.76
N LYS A 1168 0.72 -0.03 27.68
CA LYS A 1168 -0.20 -0.39 26.60
C LYS A 1168 -1.32 -1.33 27.08
N MET A 1169 -1.01 -2.30 27.95
CA MET A 1169 -1.97 -3.22 28.56
C MET A 1169 -3.03 -2.46 29.36
N TYR A 1170 -2.63 -1.55 30.27
CA TYR A 1170 -3.59 -0.72 31.02
C TYR A 1170 -4.37 0.24 30.12
N THR A 1171 -3.74 0.77 29.06
CA THR A 1171 -4.43 1.61 28.07
C THR A 1171 -5.51 0.82 27.31
N THR A 1172 -5.22 -0.43 26.95
CA THR A 1172 -6.14 -1.36 26.27
C THR A 1172 -7.29 -1.75 27.19
N LEU A 1173 -6.99 -2.10 28.46
CA LEU A 1173 -8.01 -2.37 29.48
C LEU A 1173 -8.92 -1.15 29.70
N THR A 1174 -8.34 0.05 29.74
CA THR A 1174 -9.10 1.31 29.81
C THR A 1174 -9.96 1.53 28.57
N ALA A 1175 -9.47 1.19 27.38
CA ALA A 1175 -10.24 1.27 26.15
C ALA A 1175 -11.47 0.33 26.17
N LEU A 1176 -11.32 -0.87 26.73
CA LEU A 1176 -12.41 -1.84 26.93
C LEU A 1176 -13.42 -1.37 27.99
N VAL A 1177 -12.96 -0.83 29.12
CA VAL A 1177 -13.86 -0.24 30.14
C VAL A 1177 -14.67 0.92 29.56
N ARG A 1178 -14.04 1.78 28.74
CA ARG A 1178 -14.74 2.87 28.05
C ARG A 1178 -15.79 2.36 27.06
N TYR A 1179 -15.53 1.25 26.37
CA TYR A 1179 -16.53 0.59 25.54
C TYR A 1179 -17.73 0.12 26.37
N TYR A 1180 -17.50 -0.60 27.48
CA TYR A 1180 -18.59 -1.02 28.37
C TYR A 1180 -19.34 0.15 28.99
N LEU A 1181 -18.67 1.28 29.28
CA LEU A 1181 -19.35 2.50 29.71
C LEU A 1181 -20.35 3.02 28.66
N GLN A 1182 -20.07 2.84 27.37
CA GLN A 1182 -20.95 3.24 26.28
C GLN A 1182 -22.14 2.28 26.14
N VAL A 1183 -21.90 0.97 26.18
CA VAL A 1183 -22.93 -0.07 25.92
C VAL A 1183 -23.79 -0.41 27.15
N CYS A 1184 -23.24 -0.30 28.36
CA CYS A 1184 -23.96 -0.68 29.58
C CYS A 1184 -25.19 0.20 29.79
N GLN A 1185 -26.38 -0.41 29.66
CA GLN A 1185 -27.66 0.16 30.06
C GLN A 1185 -27.81 0.02 31.59
N SER A 1186 -28.46 0.97 32.26
CA SER A 1186 -28.57 1.06 33.73
C SER A 1186 -29.13 -0.21 34.42
N SER A 1187 -29.79 -1.10 33.66
CA SER A 1187 -30.38 -2.37 34.11
C SER A 1187 -29.62 -3.63 33.63
N GLY A 1188 -28.77 -3.53 32.61
CA GLY A 1188 -28.04 -4.65 32.01
C GLY A 1188 -26.64 -4.75 32.58
N GLY A 1189 -26.48 -5.51 33.67
CA GLY A 1189 -25.20 -5.68 34.37
C GLY A 1189 -24.03 -6.12 33.48
N ILE A 1190 -22.82 -6.04 34.03
CA ILE A 1190 -21.58 -6.38 33.31
C ILE A 1190 -21.43 -7.91 33.18
N PRO A 1191 -20.93 -8.43 32.05
CA PRO A 1191 -20.64 -9.86 31.90
C PRO A 1191 -19.70 -10.40 32.99
N LYS A 1192 -19.99 -11.58 33.56
CA LYS A 1192 -19.19 -12.20 34.64
C LYS A 1192 -17.71 -12.43 34.27
N ASN A 1193 -17.42 -12.65 33.00
CA ASN A 1193 -16.05 -12.77 32.49
C ASN A 1193 -15.29 -11.43 32.53
N MET A 1194 -15.97 -10.30 32.30
CA MET A 1194 -15.38 -8.97 32.47
C MET A 1194 -15.10 -8.67 33.94
N GLU A 1195 -16.02 -9.02 34.85
CA GLU A 1195 -15.78 -8.93 36.30
C GLU A 1195 -14.54 -9.75 36.73
N LYS A 1196 -14.41 -10.98 36.21
CA LYS A 1196 -13.21 -11.82 36.43
C LYS A 1196 -11.93 -11.19 35.88
N LEU A 1197 -11.98 -10.55 34.71
CA LEU A 1197 -10.84 -9.86 34.13
C LEU A 1197 -10.38 -8.69 35.00
N VAL A 1198 -11.32 -7.88 35.48
CA VAL A 1198 -11.03 -6.77 36.40
C VAL A 1198 -10.43 -7.30 37.70
N LYS A 1199 -11.03 -8.33 38.29
CA LYS A 1199 -10.49 -9.01 39.48
C LYS A 1199 -9.06 -9.49 39.25
N LEU A 1200 -8.78 -10.13 38.11
CA LEU A 1200 -7.44 -10.62 37.76
C LEU A 1200 -6.44 -9.44 37.66
N SER A 1201 -6.81 -8.35 36.99
CA SER A 1201 -5.96 -7.17 36.85
C SER A 1201 -5.63 -6.49 38.20
N GLY A 1202 -6.62 -6.40 39.09
CA GLY A 1202 -6.45 -5.76 40.41
C GLY A 1202 -5.71 -6.61 41.42
N SER A 1203 -5.85 -7.94 41.36
CA SER A 1203 -5.21 -8.86 42.32
C SER A 1203 -3.84 -9.38 41.87
N HIS A 1204 -3.66 -9.70 40.59
CA HIS A 1204 -2.46 -10.38 40.09
C HIS A 1204 -1.51 -9.48 39.30
N LEU A 1205 -1.93 -8.32 38.80
CA LEU A 1205 -1.04 -7.45 38.01
C LEU A 1205 -0.70 -6.15 38.73
N THR A 1206 -1.71 -5.37 39.14
CA THR A 1206 -1.52 -4.02 39.69
C THR A 1206 -0.55 -3.97 40.88
N PRO A 1207 -0.68 -4.83 41.93
CA PRO A 1207 0.25 -4.81 43.06
C PRO A 1207 1.68 -5.16 42.66
N LEU A 1208 1.83 -6.13 41.76
CA LEU A 1208 3.13 -6.60 41.28
C LEU A 1208 3.82 -5.57 40.40
N CYS A 1209 3.07 -4.76 39.63
CA CYS A 1209 3.64 -3.63 38.90
C CYS A 1209 4.37 -2.67 39.86
N TYR A 1210 3.78 -2.37 41.01
CA TYR A 1210 4.44 -1.53 42.02
C TYR A 1210 5.65 -2.21 42.66
N SER A 1211 5.57 -3.51 42.96
CA SER A 1211 6.72 -4.29 43.44
C SER A 1211 7.86 -4.30 42.43
N PHE A 1212 7.57 -4.48 41.14
CA PHE A 1212 8.55 -4.46 40.07
C PHE A 1212 9.15 -3.07 39.86
N ILE A 1213 8.34 -1.99 39.91
CA ILE A 1213 8.84 -0.60 39.89
C ILE A 1213 9.82 -0.38 41.04
N SER A 1214 9.50 -0.86 42.25
CA SER A 1214 10.38 -0.80 43.42
C SER A 1214 11.66 -1.62 43.20
N TYR A 1215 11.56 -2.82 42.62
CA TYR A 1215 12.71 -3.65 42.25
C TYR A 1215 13.64 -2.92 41.27
N VAL A 1216 13.11 -2.41 40.14
CA VAL A 1216 13.87 -1.66 39.13
C VAL A 1216 14.57 -0.45 39.77
N GLN A 1217 13.87 0.30 40.62
CA GLN A 1217 14.43 1.45 41.31
C GLN A 1217 15.47 1.09 42.38
N ASN A 1218 15.30 0.00 43.13
CA ASN A 1218 16.29 -0.46 44.12
C ASN A 1218 17.55 -1.02 43.45
N LYS A 1219 17.39 -1.80 42.38
CA LYS A 1219 18.51 -2.32 41.56
C LYS A 1219 19.30 -1.18 40.92
N SER A 1220 18.62 -0.09 40.54
CA SER A 1220 19.29 1.13 40.05
C SER A 1220 20.13 1.83 41.13
N LYS A 1221 19.75 1.74 42.41
CA LYS A 1221 20.51 2.30 43.53
C LYS A 1221 21.72 1.44 43.89
N SER A 1222 21.60 0.11 43.91
CA SER A 1222 22.75 -0.77 44.24
C SER A 1222 23.90 -0.66 43.23
N LEU A 1223 23.60 -0.40 41.95
CA LEU A 1223 24.61 -0.07 40.93
C LEU A 1223 25.38 1.24 41.20
N ASN A 1224 24.83 2.15 42.01
CA ASN A 1224 25.53 3.37 42.44
C ASN A 1224 26.42 3.14 43.69
N TYR A 1225 26.21 2.05 44.46
CA TYR A 1225 26.86 1.80 45.76
C TYR A 1225 28.03 0.80 45.72
N THR A 1226 28.32 0.13 44.60
CA THR A 1226 29.57 -0.66 44.47
C THR A 1226 30.76 0.30 44.28
N GLY A 1227 31.07 1.03 45.34
CA GLY A 1227 32.01 2.14 45.39
C GLY A 1227 33.35 1.80 46.06
N GLU A 1228 33.81 0.55 46.07
CA GLU A 1228 35.09 0.22 46.71
C GLU A 1228 36.26 -0.10 45.77
N LYS A 1229 36.10 -0.06 44.44
CA LYS A 1229 37.27 -0.13 43.54
C LYS A 1229 37.10 0.85 42.37
N LYS A 1230 38.11 1.72 42.20
CA LYS A 1230 38.29 2.71 41.13
C LYS A 1230 37.86 2.18 39.75
N GLU A 1231 36.59 2.28 39.40
CA GLU A 1231 36.10 2.07 38.04
C GLU A 1231 35.95 3.41 37.31
N LYS A 1232 36.32 3.43 36.03
CA LYS A 1232 36.46 4.65 35.22
C LYS A 1232 35.12 5.40 35.08
N PRO A 1233 35.13 6.76 35.03
CA PRO A 1233 33.92 7.59 34.95
C PRO A 1233 32.97 7.28 33.78
N ALA A 1234 33.48 6.69 32.70
CA ALA A 1234 32.65 6.25 31.57
C ALA A 1234 31.68 5.10 31.91
N ALA A 1235 32.04 4.21 32.84
CA ALA A 1235 31.18 3.11 33.28
C ALA A 1235 29.99 3.63 34.09
N VAL A 1236 30.24 4.56 35.02
CA VAL A 1236 29.20 5.25 35.81
C VAL A 1236 28.24 6.02 34.90
N ALA A 1237 28.75 6.77 33.92
CA ALA A 1237 27.90 7.50 32.97
C ALA A 1237 27.02 6.56 32.12
N THR A 1238 27.55 5.39 31.71
CA THR A 1238 26.79 4.38 30.96
C THR A 1238 25.72 3.72 31.84
N ALA A 1239 26.04 3.44 33.11
CA ALA A 1239 25.09 2.93 34.09
C ALA A 1239 23.95 3.94 34.33
N MET A 1240 24.28 5.22 34.57
CA MET A 1240 23.28 6.29 34.71
C MET A 1240 22.40 6.43 33.47
N ALA A 1241 22.96 6.36 32.26
CA ALA A 1241 22.20 6.43 31.02
C ALA A 1241 21.24 5.23 30.84
N ARG A 1242 21.62 4.03 31.29
CA ARG A 1242 20.73 2.85 31.32
C ARG A 1242 19.61 3.03 32.33
N VAL A 1243 19.94 3.46 33.55
CA VAL A 1243 18.97 3.74 34.61
C VAL A 1243 17.93 4.77 34.16
N LEU A 1244 18.35 5.86 33.51
CA LEU A 1244 17.45 6.89 33.01
C LEU A 1244 16.52 6.35 31.90
N ARG A 1245 17.01 5.44 31.05
CA ARG A 1245 16.18 4.79 30.02
C ARG A 1245 15.14 3.86 30.64
N GLU A 1246 15.52 3.06 31.62
CA GLU A 1246 14.63 2.09 32.30
C GLU A 1246 13.56 2.77 33.15
N THR A 1247 13.86 3.92 33.75
CA THR A 1247 12.92 4.65 34.63
C THR A 1247 11.96 5.57 33.86
N LYS A 1248 12.28 5.91 32.60
CA LYS A 1248 11.48 6.82 31.76
C LYS A 1248 10.02 6.37 31.52
N PRO A 1249 9.70 5.08 31.35
CA PRO A 1249 8.31 4.65 31.12
C PRO A 1249 7.46 4.61 32.40
N ILE A 1250 8.07 4.66 33.60
CA ILE A 1250 7.38 4.49 34.88
C ILE A 1250 6.25 5.52 35.09
N PRO A 1251 6.44 6.84 34.86
CA PRO A 1251 5.36 7.81 35.01
C PRO A 1251 4.16 7.54 34.10
N ASN A 1252 4.41 7.09 32.86
CA ASN A 1252 3.36 6.75 31.90
C ASN A 1252 2.60 5.49 32.34
N LEU A 1253 3.30 4.51 32.91
CA LEU A 1253 2.68 3.31 33.47
C LEU A 1253 1.78 3.67 34.66
N ILE A 1254 2.26 4.48 35.60
CA ILE A 1254 1.47 4.93 36.76
C ILE A 1254 0.23 5.68 36.27
N PHE A 1255 0.40 6.63 35.36
CA PHE A 1255 -0.72 7.37 34.77
C PHE A 1255 -1.73 6.42 34.09
N ALA A 1256 -1.28 5.38 33.38
CA ALA A 1256 -2.17 4.41 32.74
C ALA A 1256 -2.97 3.58 33.77
N ILE A 1257 -2.35 3.20 34.89
CA ILE A 1257 -3.05 2.53 36.01
C ILE A 1257 -4.10 3.45 36.62
N GLU A 1258 -3.75 4.70 36.90
CA GLU A 1258 -4.67 5.71 37.46
C GLU A 1258 -5.86 5.98 36.52
N GLN A 1259 -5.61 6.07 35.20
CA GLN A 1259 -6.69 6.21 34.22
C GLN A 1259 -7.61 4.98 34.23
N TYR A 1260 -7.04 3.78 34.30
CA TYR A 1260 -7.81 2.54 34.36
C TYR A 1260 -8.70 2.50 35.62
N GLU A 1261 -8.14 2.78 36.80
CA GLU A 1261 -8.87 2.88 38.07
C GLU A 1261 -10.00 3.92 37.99
N LYS A 1262 -9.70 5.11 37.45
CA LYS A 1262 -10.69 6.17 37.25
C LYS A 1262 -11.88 5.66 36.45
N PHE A 1263 -11.67 5.05 35.28
CA PHE A 1263 -12.77 4.58 34.44
C PHE A 1263 -13.51 3.38 35.04
N LEU A 1264 -12.83 2.52 35.81
CA LEU A 1264 -13.47 1.44 36.55
C LEU A 1264 -14.42 1.95 37.63
N ILE A 1265 -14.06 3.03 38.36
CA ILE A 1265 -14.97 3.67 39.33
C ILE A 1265 -16.25 4.16 38.64
N HIS A 1266 -16.13 4.75 37.44
CA HIS A 1266 -17.30 5.22 36.69
C HIS A 1266 -18.17 4.04 36.23
N LEU A 1267 -17.55 2.95 35.75
CA LEU A 1267 -18.27 1.77 35.31
C LEU A 1267 -18.96 1.05 36.48
N SER A 1268 -18.28 0.96 37.64
CA SER A 1268 -18.83 0.42 38.89
C SER A 1268 -20.10 1.16 39.31
N LYS A 1269 -20.07 2.50 39.30
CA LYS A 1269 -21.24 3.35 39.57
C LYS A 1269 -22.39 3.13 38.58
N LYS A 1270 -22.09 3.05 37.28
CA LYS A 1270 -23.11 2.92 36.23
C LYS A 1270 -23.78 1.53 36.23
N SER A 1271 -23.00 0.47 36.43
CA SER A 1271 -23.47 -0.92 36.41
C SER A 1271 -24.02 -1.43 37.75
N LYS A 1272 -23.81 -0.70 38.84
CA LYS A 1272 -24.10 -1.13 40.22
C LYS A 1272 -23.36 -2.39 40.67
N VAL A 1273 -22.30 -2.80 39.97
CA VAL A 1273 -21.41 -3.91 40.34
C VAL A 1273 -20.12 -3.33 40.93
N ASN A 1274 -19.75 -3.74 42.15
CA ASN A 1274 -18.55 -3.21 42.81
C ASN A 1274 -17.25 -3.79 42.21
N LEU A 1275 -16.82 -3.23 41.08
CA LEU A 1275 -15.58 -3.64 40.41
C LEU A 1275 -14.29 -3.29 41.18
N MET A 1276 -14.37 -2.39 42.17
CA MET A 1276 -13.22 -1.91 42.94
C MET A 1276 -12.85 -2.82 44.12
N GLN A 1277 -13.66 -3.84 44.44
CA GLN A 1277 -13.45 -4.69 45.62
C GLN A 1277 -12.06 -5.35 45.70
N HIS A 1278 -11.46 -5.64 44.54
CA HIS A 1278 -10.14 -6.29 44.44
C HIS A 1278 -9.02 -5.35 43.98
N MET A 1279 -9.30 -4.05 43.85
CA MET A 1279 -8.29 -3.05 43.55
C MET A 1279 -7.94 -2.28 44.82
N LYS A 1280 -6.69 -2.40 45.26
CA LYS A 1280 -6.14 -1.43 46.21
C LYS A 1280 -5.92 -0.14 45.41
N LEU A 1281 -6.57 0.94 45.82
CA LEU A 1281 -6.35 2.27 45.25
C LEU A 1281 -4.85 2.58 45.23
N SER A 1282 -4.39 3.11 44.11
CA SER A 1282 -3.06 3.70 43.99
C SER A 1282 -2.82 4.65 45.16
N THR A 1283 -1.98 4.28 46.14
CA THR A 1283 -1.53 5.23 47.15
C THR A 1283 -0.62 6.23 46.43
N SER A 1284 -1.03 7.49 46.40
CA SER A 1284 -0.17 8.62 46.03
C SER A 1284 1.16 8.41 46.76
N ARG A 1285 2.20 8.14 45.99
CA ARG A 1285 3.42 7.50 46.48
C ARG A 1285 3.99 8.30 47.65
N ASP A 1286 3.99 7.72 48.85
CA ASP A 1286 4.88 8.13 49.92
C ASP A 1286 6.30 8.10 49.37
N PHE A 1287 6.99 9.23 49.45
CA PHE A 1287 8.44 9.23 49.42
C PHE A 1287 8.90 8.37 50.61
N LYS A 1288 9.06 7.05 50.42
CA LYS A 1288 9.71 6.21 51.42
C LYS A 1288 11.17 6.65 51.50
N ILE A 1289 11.41 7.67 52.32
CA ILE A 1289 12.72 8.00 52.86
C ILE A 1289 13.08 6.79 53.72
N LYS A 1290 13.96 5.91 53.24
CA LYS A 1290 14.48 4.83 54.07
C LYS A 1290 15.31 5.50 55.16
N GLY A 1291 14.76 5.60 56.37
CA GLY A 1291 15.40 6.24 57.52
C GLY A 1291 16.86 5.82 57.68
N ASN A 1292 17.18 4.54 57.49
CA ASN A 1292 18.55 4.03 57.57
C ASN A 1292 19.50 4.64 56.53
N ILE A 1293 19.02 4.94 55.32
CA ILE A 1293 19.81 5.57 54.24
C ILE A 1293 19.90 7.07 54.49
N LEU A 1294 18.81 7.69 54.96
CA LEU A 1294 18.84 9.10 55.35
C LEU A 1294 19.77 9.31 56.56
N ASP A 1295 19.70 8.46 57.58
CA ASP A 1295 20.59 8.45 58.73
C ASP A 1295 22.04 8.18 58.31
N MET A 1296 22.29 7.31 57.32
CA MET A 1296 23.65 7.07 56.84
C MET A 1296 24.21 8.29 56.09
N VAL A 1297 23.39 8.95 55.25
CA VAL A 1297 23.77 10.19 54.56
C VAL A 1297 23.87 11.37 55.54
N LEU A 1298 22.99 11.45 56.54
CA LEU A 1298 23.00 12.47 57.60
C LEU A 1298 24.14 12.23 58.60
N ARG A 1299 24.58 10.98 58.80
CA ARG A 1299 25.80 10.66 59.57
C ARG A 1299 27.05 11.06 58.79
N GLU A 1300 27.06 10.89 57.47
CA GLU A 1300 28.14 11.40 56.62
C GLU A 1300 28.18 12.94 56.58
N ASP A 1301 27.02 13.62 56.63
CA ASP A 1301 26.96 15.09 56.66
C ASP A 1301 27.05 15.70 58.07
N GLY A 1302 26.93 14.89 59.14
CA GLY A 1302 26.81 15.35 60.53
C GLY A 1302 28.03 15.14 61.42
N GLU A 1303 29.09 14.50 60.93
CA GLU A 1303 30.34 14.28 61.69
C GLU A 1303 31.48 15.27 61.34
N ASP A 1304 31.22 16.28 60.50
CA ASP A 1304 32.21 17.33 60.15
C ASP A 1304 31.96 18.71 60.82
N GLU A 1305 31.17 18.77 61.90
CA GLU A 1305 31.05 19.97 62.75
C GLU A 1305 31.27 19.62 64.24
N ASN A 1306 32.53 19.55 64.67
CA ASN A 1306 33.06 20.00 65.98
C ASN A 1306 34.36 19.27 66.38
N GLU A 1307 35.48 19.66 65.77
CA GLU A 1307 36.76 19.72 66.50
C GLU A 1307 37.43 21.07 66.21
N GLU A 1308 37.11 22.05 67.07
CA GLU A 1308 37.95 23.21 67.29
C GLU A 1308 39.29 22.78 67.92
N GLY A 1309 40.39 23.18 67.30
CA GLY A 1309 41.63 23.49 68.02
C GLY A 1309 42.78 22.52 67.82
N THR A 1310 43.64 22.80 66.84
CA THR A 1310 44.99 23.33 67.10
C THR A 1310 45.73 23.64 65.80
N ALA A 1311 46.23 24.86 65.72
CA ALA A 1311 47.12 25.34 64.69
C ALA A 1311 48.44 24.56 64.68
N SER A 1312 48.90 24.14 63.50
CA SER A 1312 50.33 24.21 63.15
C SER A 1312 50.50 24.34 61.65
N GLU A 1313 51.52 25.12 61.31
CA GLU A 1313 51.74 25.84 60.08
C GLU A 1313 52.42 25.02 58.97
N HIS A 1314 52.40 25.62 57.78
CA HIS A 1314 53.36 25.50 56.68
C HIS A 1314 53.17 24.42 55.60
N GLY A 1315 53.04 24.93 54.36
CA GLY A 1315 53.76 24.36 53.22
C GLY A 1315 52.92 24.19 51.96
N GLY A 1316 52.62 25.29 51.27
CA GLY A 1316 51.77 25.28 50.08
C GLY A 1316 52.36 24.60 48.84
N GLN A 1317 51.48 24.40 47.85
CA GLN A 1317 51.72 24.75 46.45
C GLN A 1317 50.40 24.72 45.67
N ASN A 1318 49.89 25.91 45.38
CA ASN A 1318 48.85 26.17 44.39
C ASN A 1318 49.27 25.62 43.02
N LYS A 1319 48.48 24.72 42.44
CA LYS A 1319 48.45 24.50 40.98
C LYS A 1319 47.00 24.45 40.51
N GLU A 1320 46.54 25.59 39.98
CA GLU A 1320 45.34 25.69 39.15
C GLU A 1320 45.39 24.70 37.97
N PRO A 1321 44.29 23.99 37.64
CA PRO A 1321 44.18 23.21 36.42
C PRO A 1321 43.91 24.09 35.20
N ALA A 1322 44.55 23.73 34.09
CA ALA A 1322 44.75 24.54 32.89
C ALA A 1322 43.48 24.93 32.11
N LYS A 1323 43.39 26.22 31.78
CA LYS A 1323 42.53 26.79 30.73
C LYS A 1323 42.83 26.16 29.36
N LYS A 1324 41.81 25.58 28.73
CA LYS A 1324 41.84 25.09 27.34
C LYS A 1324 42.18 26.23 26.37
N LYS A 1325 43.33 26.10 25.69
CA LYS A 1325 43.75 26.99 24.60
C LYS A 1325 42.81 26.84 23.39
N ARG A 1326 42.17 27.95 23.01
CA ARG A 1326 41.74 28.22 21.62
C ARG A 1326 43.00 28.39 20.76
N LYS A 1327 43.06 27.73 19.60
CA LYS A 1327 43.95 28.10 18.50
C LYS A 1327 43.08 28.49 17.30
N LYS A 1328 43.50 29.59 16.69
CA LYS A 1328 43.00 30.20 15.45
C LYS A 1328 42.91 29.18 14.33
#